data_AF-A0A926ZBR7-F1
#
_entry.id   AF-A0A926ZBR7-F1
#
_cell.length_a   1.000
_cell.length_b   1.000
_cell.length_c   1.000
_cell.angle_alpha   90.00
_cell.angle_beta   90.00
_cell.angle_gamma   90.00
#
_symmetry.space_group_name_H-M   'P 1'
#
loop_
_entity.id
_entity.type
_entity.pdbx_description
1 polymer ?
#
loop_
_entity_poly.entity_id
_entity_poly.type
_entity_poly.pdbx_seq_one_letter_code
_entity_poly.pdbx_strand_id
1 'polypeptide(L)'
;MYRRSLPISIFVLLLTPVPLLAQSITPANDGTGTQIIREGDRYTITGGTRTQENLFHSFQQLGLSTDEIATFLTQPGIENILGRVTGGNASILNGLVQVQDGANLYLMNPAGIVFGPNARLDLSGSFLATTANGMGFGNNWFNAFGDNSYADLVGNPDSFAFSLANSGSIVNFADLRVPSGESITLLGGTVANTGTLTAPSGTITLAAVPGENRVRLSQSGNLLSLELEAVNGTWDAALNPVNLTPLSLPQLLTGGNVAAASQITVNPDGTVRLGGANVPVQDGTTLVAGALNAAGTGGEINVLGDRVALLDANLNASGTNGGTIRIGGDYQGQGNVFNASRTYVSQDSAIAVDASGQGDGGRAIIWADDTTQFLGTVSARGGAISGDGGFVEVSGAQNLLFNGQADLTAVNGQLGTLLLDPTNITIVDGTGGVGTGGNSNNDTEILDGQVLFTDSPEASFTLSEGALEALASSTNVLLEASNDITVNTLNDGAITFQASFGIGTTGSITFRADADNSGVGDFVMNEGSSIIAAGRDITISGANINVTTLDTSSAAGNGGAITLSAGGTLTTGNLNTYSRPRYSAGNGGAITLTAGSDITTESIDSSSLSSDSGAFFISTASNGGAIILNAGGNITTNNLNSSSESRSGTAGDGGAISLTADGDSTTGFLNSASNSSSANSGNGGAITLTSTAEGGDIEVNSINADGSAGGIGGTVDITVGRFFRATGSTLNRDGVVSSISSTGGQGGGAITVLHGGNGNTPFVIGENFGENGSVGAITDGVNTFAVGESIPGSETRGNVQILTEYSSPPSGPPSGPRPRLPRINCSDTGDCGGGGNEPRVITDEPLEYPQISATRDTLLALADQTGIPPALIYISFASTSISLPNGYAQREAIASQQITNYLGQPNSTESPLLTAQPQASDELELLLVLPSGDVVRHRVEGVTRAMVLQQRQQLINEITAPNRLQSNRYRVPAQQLYEWLIAPLEANLETQNIGNLAFILDTGLRSLPLSVLYDGEQFLIERYSIGLMPSVSLTDTQYHDLRQVPILAMGASQFDTLQPLPAVPIELEAVTAAVPNSVAYLNQDFTEVNLLKSRYERPYSIVHLATHAEFLPGQLENSFIQFGDRRLPMDALRDLRLNSPAVELLVLSACKTALGDEQAELGFGGLAVQAGVRSVLASLWYVSDTGTLAFMSEFYQQLQEAPTRSEALRQTQLALLRGEIQLTDNQLITTRGAVVSIPSDIADTSIDLTHPYFWASFTMIGSPW
;
A
#
# COMPACT_ATOMS: atom_id res chain seq x y z
N MET A 1 -7.57 31.04 -72.57
CA MET A 1 -7.19 30.59 -73.93
C MET A 1 -7.59 29.13 -74.07
N TYR A 2 -8.40 28.82 -75.11
CA TYR A 2 -8.48 27.56 -75.89
C TYR A 2 -7.72 26.32 -75.33
N ARG A 3 -8.20 25.08 -75.28
CA ARG A 3 -9.31 24.29 -75.88
C ARG A 3 -9.00 22.84 -75.39
N ARG A 4 -9.91 21.96 -74.96
CA ARG A 4 -10.70 21.04 -75.81
C ARG A 4 -11.40 20.03 -74.92
N SER A 5 -12.71 19.96 -75.08
CA SER A 5 -13.59 18.85 -74.75
C SER A 5 -13.46 17.72 -75.79
N LEU A 6 -13.30 16.47 -75.35
CA LEU A 6 -13.72 15.28 -76.09
C LEU A 6 -14.32 14.24 -75.11
N PRO A 7 -15.42 13.55 -75.49
CA PRO A 7 -16.22 12.72 -74.60
C PRO A 7 -15.74 11.26 -74.62
N ILE A 8 -15.74 10.57 -73.48
CA ILE A 8 -15.59 9.12 -73.44
C ILE A 8 -16.76 8.52 -72.65
N SER A 9 -17.38 7.56 -73.32
CA SER A 9 -18.64 6.88 -73.03
C SER A 9 -18.82 6.41 -71.59
N ILE A 10 -20.01 6.69 -71.07
CA ILE A 10 -20.63 6.00 -69.95
C ILE A 10 -20.81 4.53 -70.34
N PHE A 11 -20.03 3.64 -69.70
CA PHE A 11 -20.36 2.23 -69.58
C PHE A 11 -21.01 2.06 -68.21
N VAL A 12 -22.34 2.03 -68.16
CA VAL A 12 -23.07 1.61 -66.95
C VAL A 12 -22.81 0.12 -66.79
N LEU A 13 -21.77 -0.23 -66.03
CA LEU A 13 -21.65 -1.56 -65.45
C LEU A 13 -22.71 -1.61 -64.35
N LEU A 14 -23.84 -2.30 -64.62
CA LEU A 14 -24.74 -2.72 -63.56
C LEU A 14 -23.93 -3.64 -62.62
N LEU A 15 -23.39 -3.09 -61.54
CA LEU A 15 -22.98 -3.88 -60.39
C LEU A 15 -24.26 -4.41 -59.73
N THR A 16 -24.67 -5.61 -60.13
CA THR A 16 -25.54 -6.43 -59.29
C THR A 16 -24.79 -6.71 -57.99
N PRO A 17 -25.38 -6.47 -56.80
CA PRO A 17 -24.74 -6.84 -55.54
C PRO A 17 -24.49 -8.35 -55.57
N VAL A 18 -23.22 -8.74 -55.46
CA VAL A 18 -22.86 -10.15 -55.29
C VAL A 18 -23.28 -10.51 -53.86
N PRO A 19 -24.20 -11.48 -53.65
CA PRO A 19 -24.54 -11.92 -52.31
C PRO A 19 -23.28 -12.48 -51.64
N LEU A 20 -23.05 -12.05 -50.40
CA LEU A 20 -21.94 -12.48 -49.58
C LEU A 20 -22.18 -13.93 -49.16
N LEU A 21 -21.56 -14.90 -49.84
CA LEU A 21 -21.63 -16.30 -49.43
C LEU A 21 -20.71 -16.51 -48.22
N ALA A 22 -21.26 -16.77 -47.04
CA ALA A 22 -20.49 -17.22 -45.90
C ALA A 22 -19.95 -18.65 -46.12
N GLN A 23 -18.94 -19.07 -45.34
CA GLN A 23 -18.49 -20.46 -45.33
C GLN A 23 -19.61 -21.37 -44.78
N SER A 24 -19.95 -22.44 -45.49
CA SER A 24 -20.93 -23.42 -45.00
C SER A 24 -20.40 -24.20 -43.79
N ILE A 25 -21.27 -24.51 -42.82
CA ILE A 25 -20.88 -25.35 -41.68
C ILE A 25 -20.47 -26.74 -42.15
N THR A 26 -19.24 -27.14 -41.85
CA THR A 26 -18.66 -28.43 -42.24
C THR A 26 -18.12 -29.13 -40.99
N PRO A 27 -18.58 -30.36 -40.66
CA PRO A 27 -18.08 -31.09 -39.50
C PRO A 27 -16.63 -31.52 -39.71
N ALA A 28 -15.84 -31.56 -38.63
CA ALA A 28 -14.49 -32.11 -38.67
C ALA A 28 -14.53 -33.65 -38.68
N ASN A 29 -13.62 -34.27 -39.44
CA ASN A 29 -13.43 -35.72 -39.43
C ASN A 29 -12.29 -36.12 -38.49
N ASP A 30 -12.48 -35.88 -37.19
CA ASP A 30 -11.48 -36.01 -36.13
C ASP A 30 -11.90 -36.94 -34.99
N GLY A 31 -12.97 -37.72 -35.20
CA GLY A 31 -13.50 -38.64 -34.19
C GLY A 31 -14.51 -38.02 -33.20
N THR A 32 -14.72 -36.69 -33.20
CA THR A 32 -15.71 -36.04 -32.31
C THR A 32 -17.15 -36.49 -32.60
N GLY A 33 -17.42 -37.00 -33.81
CA GLY A 33 -18.74 -37.51 -34.19
C GLY A 33 -19.80 -36.43 -34.44
N THR A 34 -19.40 -35.19 -34.73
CA THR A 34 -20.32 -34.09 -35.06
C THR A 34 -21.04 -34.36 -36.38
N GLN A 35 -22.36 -34.22 -36.39
CA GLN A 35 -23.22 -34.43 -37.56
C GLN A 35 -23.97 -33.14 -37.89
N ILE A 36 -24.06 -32.83 -39.18
CA ILE A 36 -24.75 -31.63 -39.68
C ILE A 36 -25.86 -32.07 -40.62
N ILE A 37 -27.09 -31.79 -40.24
CA ILE A 37 -28.28 -32.01 -41.08
C ILE A 37 -28.68 -30.65 -41.64
N ARG A 38 -28.53 -30.47 -42.95
CA ARG A 38 -28.91 -29.23 -43.63
C ARG A 38 -30.28 -29.37 -44.29
N GLU A 39 -31.22 -28.52 -43.89
CA GLU A 39 -32.57 -28.42 -44.46
C GLU A 39 -32.82 -26.98 -44.92
N GLY A 40 -32.58 -26.72 -46.21
CA GLY A 40 -32.59 -25.35 -46.74
C GLY A 40 -31.50 -24.50 -46.09
N ASP A 41 -31.91 -23.41 -45.45
CA ASP A 41 -31.03 -22.46 -44.75
C ASP A 41 -30.80 -22.84 -43.27
N ARG A 42 -31.35 -23.97 -42.80
CA ARG A 42 -31.18 -24.46 -41.42
C ARG A 42 -30.15 -25.58 -41.34
N TYR A 43 -29.18 -25.39 -40.46
CA TYR A 43 -28.16 -26.36 -40.07
C TYR A 43 -28.48 -26.89 -38.67
N THR A 44 -28.94 -28.14 -38.60
CA THR A 44 -29.16 -28.82 -37.32
C THR A 44 -27.89 -29.59 -36.96
N ILE A 45 -27.24 -29.17 -35.88
CA ILE A 45 -25.99 -29.72 -35.35
C ILE A 45 -26.36 -30.78 -34.31
N THR A 46 -25.97 -32.03 -34.56
CA THR A 46 -26.29 -33.21 -33.74
C THR A 46 -25.07 -34.12 -33.60
N GLY A 47 -25.24 -35.27 -32.94
CA GLY A 47 -24.13 -36.16 -32.63
C GLY A 47 -23.21 -35.52 -31.60
N GLY A 48 -21.90 -35.50 -31.87
CA GLY A 48 -20.89 -35.03 -30.94
C GLY A 48 -20.46 -36.08 -29.91
N THR A 49 -19.50 -35.71 -29.09
CA THR A 49 -18.99 -36.57 -28.01
C THR A 49 -19.48 -36.02 -26.68
N ARG A 50 -20.21 -36.84 -25.91
CA ARG A 50 -20.74 -36.45 -24.60
C ARG A 50 -19.85 -37.00 -23.49
N THR A 51 -19.49 -36.13 -22.55
CA THR A 51 -18.87 -36.49 -21.28
C THR A 51 -19.63 -35.80 -20.16
N GLN A 52 -20.39 -36.57 -19.39
CA GLN A 52 -21.24 -36.06 -18.30
C GLN A 52 -22.17 -34.91 -18.76
N GLU A 53 -21.98 -33.70 -18.21
CA GLU A 53 -22.68 -32.45 -18.51
C GLU A 53 -22.16 -31.70 -19.75
N ASN A 54 -21.05 -32.14 -20.34
CA ASN A 54 -20.41 -31.49 -21.50
C ASN A 54 -20.70 -32.23 -22.81
N LEU A 55 -21.09 -31.49 -23.84
CA LEU A 55 -21.27 -31.97 -25.22
C LEU A 55 -20.29 -31.27 -26.16
N PHE A 56 -19.36 -32.04 -26.73
CA PHE A 56 -18.30 -31.53 -27.60
C PHE A 56 -18.64 -31.68 -29.08
N HIS A 57 -18.42 -30.61 -29.83
CA HIS A 57 -18.53 -30.54 -31.28
C HIS A 57 -17.23 -30.03 -31.92
N SER A 58 -16.96 -30.49 -33.14
CA SER A 58 -15.77 -30.10 -33.90
C SER A 58 -16.13 -29.84 -35.36
N PHE A 59 -15.65 -28.72 -35.88
CA PHE A 59 -15.96 -28.21 -37.20
C PHE A 59 -14.68 -27.95 -37.99
N GLN A 60 -14.66 -28.29 -39.27
CA GLN A 60 -13.62 -27.80 -40.16
C GLN A 60 -13.89 -26.33 -40.54
N GLN A 61 -15.16 -25.96 -40.70
CA GLN A 61 -15.60 -24.59 -40.94
C GLN A 61 -16.92 -24.34 -40.19
N LEU A 62 -17.04 -23.17 -39.57
CA LEU A 62 -18.26 -22.73 -38.90
C LEU A 62 -18.56 -21.29 -39.36
N GLY A 63 -19.42 -21.16 -40.36
CA GLY A 63 -19.89 -19.88 -40.87
C GLY A 63 -21.39 -19.89 -41.11
N LEU A 64 -21.99 -18.69 -41.10
CA LEU A 64 -23.41 -18.47 -41.31
C LEU A 64 -23.63 -17.22 -42.16
N SER A 65 -24.42 -17.34 -43.22
CA SER A 65 -24.95 -16.22 -43.99
C SER A 65 -26.17 -15.60 -43.28
N THR A 66 -26.66 -14.46 -43.77
CA THR A 66 -27.73 -13.68 -43.12
C THR A 66 -29.00 -14.46 -42.78
N ASP A 67 -29.46 -15.31 -43.69
CA ASP A 67 -30.72 -16.06 -43.53
C ASP A 67 -30.50 -17.47 -42.96
N GLU A 68 -29.25 -17.85 -42.65
CA GLU A 68 -28.91 -19.19 -42.19
C GLU A 68 -29.05 -19.32 -40.67
N ILE A 69 -29.46 -20.49 -40.21
CA ILE A 69 -29.68 -20.80 -38.79
C ILE A 69 -28.85 -22.02 -38.41
N ALA A 70 -27.96 -21.91 -37.41
CA ALA A 70 -27.34 -23.05 -36.74
C ALA A 70 -28.12 -23.40 -35.47
N THR A 71 -28.63 -24.62 -35.39
CA THR A 71 -29.32 -25.13 -34.19
C THR A 71 -28.53 -26.26 -33.58
N PHE A 72 -27.98 -26.05 -32.39
CA PHE A 72 -27.38 -27.09 -31.56
C PHE A 72 -28.47 -27.85 -30.83
N LEU A 73 -28.64 -29.13 -31.18
CA LEU A 73 -29.51 -30.03 -30.43
C LEU A 73 -28.78 -30.50 -29.18
N THR A 74 -29.47 -30.43 -28.06
CA THR A 74 -28.96 -30.92 -26.78
C THR A 74 -29.70 -32.19 -26.36
N GLN A 75 -29.19 -32.82 -25.31
CA GLN A 75 -29.78 -33.99 -24.68
C GLN A 75 -30.08 -33.66 -23.21
N PRO A 76 -31.01 -34.37 -22.55
CA PRO A 76 -31.24 -34.18 -21.12
C PRO A 76 -29.95 -34.33 -20.29
N GLY A 77 -29.72 -33.38 -19.39
CA GLY A 77 -28.56 -33.33 -18.49
C GLY A 77 -27.26 -32.84 -19.12
N ILE A 78 -27.33 -32.06 -20.21
CA ILE A 78 -26.19 -31.29 -20.74
C ILE A 78 -26.29 -29.86 -20.21
N GLU A 79 -25.21 -29.37 -19.61
CA GLU A 79 -25.08 -28.00 -19.12
C GLU A 79 -24.22 -27.15 -20.06
N ASN A 80 -23.24 -27.74 -20.75
CA ASN A 80 -22.33 -27.02 -21.64
C ASN A 80 -22.21 -27.68 -23.02
N ILE A 81 -22.25 -26.86 -24.06
CA ILE A 81 -21.95 -27.23 -25.45
C ILE A 81 -20.66 -26.54 -25.85
N LEU A 82 -19.65 -27.31 -26.25
CA LEU A 82 -18.32 -26.80 -26.60
C LEU A 82 -17.99 -27.11 -28.06
N GLY A 83 -17.90 -26.08 -28.90
CA GLY A 83 -17.55 -26.18 -30.31
C GLY A 83 -16.14 -25.67 -30.59
N ARG A 84 -15.32 -26.47 -31.29
CA ARG A 84 -14.01 -26.02 -31.83
C ARG A 84 -14.00 -25.96 -33.35
N VAL A 85 -13.22 -25.03 -33.91
CA VAL A 85 -12.96 -24.94 -35.37
C VAL A 85 -11.50 -25.28 -35.67
N THR A 86 -11.28 -26.24 -36.56
CA THR A 86 -9.95 -26.83 -36.82
C THR A 86 -9.40 -26.55 -38.22
N GLY A 87 -10.21 -26.00 -39.14
CA GLY A 87 -9.81 -25.82 -40.55
C GLY A 87 -8.98 -24.58 -40.86
N GLY A 88 -8.59 -23.80 -39.86
CA GLY A 88 -7.62 -22.69 -39.99
C GLY A 88 -8.14 -21.38 -40.59
N ASN A 89 -9.44 -21.27 -40.88
CA ASN A 89 -10.08 -20.02 -41.32
C ASN A 89 -10.90 -19.40 -40.19
N ALA A 90 -11.00 -18.07 -40.18
CA ALA A 90 -11.86 -17.34 -39.25
C ALA A 90 -13.35 -17.69 -39.46
N SER A 91 -14.11 -17.74 -38.36
CA SER A 91 -15.56 -17.97 -38.39
C SER A 91 -16.28 -16.67 -38.74
N ILE A 92 -17.04 -16.65 -39.83
CA ILE A 92 -17.91 -15.51 -40.19
C ILE A 92 -19.36 -15.91 -39.88
N LEU A 93 -19.90 -15.40 -38.78
CA LEU A 93 -21.24 -15.68 -38.30
C LEU A 93 -22.12 -14.45 -38.56
N ASN A 94 -23.02 -14.52 -39.53
CA ASN A 94 -23.94 -13.42 -39.86
C ASN A 94 -25.41 -13.85 -39.80
N GLY A 95 -25.72 -15.03 -39.22
CA GLY A 95 -27.08 -15.57 -39.09
C GLY A 95 -27.46 -15.90 -37.64
N LEU A 96 -28.45 -16.77 -37.42
CA LEU A 96 -28.93 -17.13 -36.08
C LEU A 96 -28.19 -18.35 -35.52
N VAL A 97 -27.63 -18.24 -34.31
CA VAL A 97 -27.11 -19.36 -33.53
C VAL A 97 -28.09 -19.68 -32.39
N GLN A 98 -28.58 -20.91 -32.35
CA GLN A 98 -29.64 -21.37 -31.44
C GLN A 98 -29.22 -22.63 -30.67
N VAL A 99 -29.59 -22.72 -29.38
CA VAL A 99 -29.47 -23.92 -28.53
C VAL A 99 -30.86 -24.30 -28.00
N GLN A 100 -31.25 -25.58 -28.10
CA GLN A 100 -32.65 -25.97 -27.88
C GLN A 100 -33.07 -26.16 -26.40
N ASP A 101 -32.18 -26.57 -25.47
CA ASP A 101 -32.55 -26.80 -24.06
C ASP A 101 -31.48 -26.32 -23.04
N GLY A 102 -31.42 -25.00 -22.75
CA GLY A 102 -30.81 -24.52 -21.49
C GLY A 102 -29.29 -24.41 -21.42
N ALA A 103 -28.53 -25.16 -22.23
CA ALA A 103 -27.08 -25.25 -22.09
C ALA A 103 -26.32 -23.97 -22.47
N ASN A 104 -25.18 -23.75 -21.81
CA ASN A 104 -24.18 -22.75 -22.17
C ASN A 104 -23.52 -23.13 -23.51
N LEU A 105 -23.08 -22.13 -24.27
CA LEU A 105 -22.39 -22.33 -25.55
C LEU A 105 -21.00 -21.71 -25.55
N TYR A 106 -19.98 -22.55 -25.73
CA TYR A 106 -18.58 -22.17 -25.86
C TYR A 106 -18.12 -22.39 -27.30
N LEU A 107 -17.61 -21.37 -27.97
CA LEU A 107 -17.08 -21.43 -29.33
C LEU A 107 -15.60 -21.04 -29.35
N MET A 108 -14.76 -21.93 -29.87
CA MET A 108 -13.32 -21.73 -30.00
C MET A 108 -12.90 -21.73 -31.47
N ASN A 109 -12.26 -20.65 -31.92
CA ASN A 109 -11.59 -20.60 -33.22
C ASN A 109 -10.30 -19.74 -33.17
N PRO A 110 -9.11 -20.36 -33.15
CA PRO A 110 -7.83 -19.64 -33.11
C PRO A 110 -7.56 -18.73 -34.31
N ALA A 111 -8.21 -18.96 -35.44
CA ALA A 111 -8.05 -18.13 -36.63
C ALA A 111 -8.83 -16.80 -36.56
N GLY A 112 -9.73 -16.64 -35.58
CA GLY A 112 -10.57 -15.46 -35.40
C GLY A 112 -12.07 -15.71 -35.57
N ILE A 113 -12.89 -14.79 -35.07
CA ILE A 113 -14.37 -14.86 -35.10
C ILE A 113 -14.93 -13.49 -35.47
N VAL A 114 -15.81 -13.43 -36.46
CA VAL A 114 -16.54 -12.21 -36.85
C VAL A 114 -18.04 -12.46 -36.72
N PHE A 115 -18.69 -11.71 -35.83
CA PHE A 115 -20.14 -11.60 -35.77
C PHE A 115 -20.57 -10.45 -36.68
N GLY A 116 -21.10 -10.80 -37.86
CA GLY A 116 -21.65 -9.83 -38.82
C GLY A 116 -22.90 -9.15 -38.28
N PRO A 117 -23.36 -8.05 -38.90
CA PRO A 117 -24.44 -7.20 -38.36
C PRO A 117 -25.80 -7.89 -38.18
N ASN A 118 -26.02 -9.06 -38.81
CA ASN A 118 -27.27 -9.82 -38.65
C ASN A 118 -27.11 -11.05 -37.73
N ALA A 119 -25.92 -11.24 -37.13
CA ALA A 119 -25.70 -12.33 -36.19
C ALA A 119 -26.61 -12.18 -34.96
N ARG A 120 -27.21 -13.29 -34.52
CA ARG A 120 -28.15 -13.32 -33.40
C ARG A 120 -27.91 -14.57 -32.55
N LEU A 121 -28.17 -14.45 -31.26
CA LEU A 121 -28.16 -15.58 -30.32
C LEU A 121 -29.59 -15.88 -29.86
N ASP A 122 -29.95 -17.16 -29.82
CA ASP A 122 -31.17 -17.68 -29.20
C ASP A 122 -30.77 -18.85 -28.28
N LEU A 123 -30.29 -18.46 -27.10
CA LEU A 123 -29.71 -19.33 -26.08
C LEU A 123 -30.45 -19.12 -24.77
N SER A 124 -30.57 -20.18 -23.96
CA SER A 124 -31.15 -20.11 -22.61
C SER A 124 -30.09 -19.98 -21.51
N GLY A 125 -28.81 -20.20 -21.82
CA GLY A 125 -27.67 -20.06 -20.91
C GLY A 125 -26.65 -19.03 -21.41
N SER A 126 -25.45 -19.08 -20.83
CA SER A 126 -24.34 -18.17 -21.10
C SER A 126 -23.62 -18.47 -22.42
N PHE A 127 -22.96 -17.45 -22.98
CA PHE A 127 -22.23 -17.53 -24.24
C PHE A 127 -20.77 -17.11 -24.08
N LEU A 128 -19.85 -17.94 -24.57
CA LEU A 128 -18.42 -17.64 -24.62
C LEU A 128 -17.88 -17.87 -26.03
N ALA A 129 -17.17 -16.89 -26.57
CA ALA A 129 -16.41 -17.03 -27.80
C ALA A 129 -14.93 -16.71 -27.53
N THR A 130 -14.03 -17.59 -27.99
CA THR A 130 -12.60 -17.45 -27.75
C THR A 130 -11.75 -17.77 -28.99
N THR A 131 -10.61 -17.09 -29.09
CA THR A 131 -9.55 -17.39 -30.07
C THR A 131 -8.35 -18.11 -29.42
N ALA A 132 -8.48 -18.50 -28.16
CA ALA A 132 -7.57 -19.45 -27.53
C ALA A 132 -7.49 -20.74 -28.37
N ASN A 133 -6.33 -21.39 -28.37
CA ASN A 133 -6.12 -22.69 -29.00
C ASN A 133 -6.26 -23.87 -28.02
N GLY A 134 -6.57 -23.61 -26.75
CA GLY A 134 -6.94 -24.62 -25.76
C GLY A 134 -7.93 -24.07 -24.71
N MET A 135 -8.85 -24.92 -24.26
CA MET A 135 -9.78 -24.70 -23.14
C MET A 135 -9.50 -25.73 -22.06
N GLY A 136 -9.05 -25.29 -20.89
CA GLY A 136 -8.64 -26.15 -19.78
C GLY A 136 -9.79 -26.56 -18.87
N PHE A 137 -9.66 -27.75 -18.30
CA PHE A 137 -10.54 -28.38 -17.30
C PHE A 137 -9.63 -29.00 -16.24
N GLY A 138 -9.23 -28.22 -15.23
CA GLY A 138 -8.17 -28.60 -14.30
C GLY A 138 -6.83 -28.78 -15.03
N ASN A 139 -6.33 -30.02 -15.05
CA ASN A 139 -5.08 -30.38 -15.73
C ASN A 139 -5.28 -30.86 -17.18
N ASN A 140 -6.53 -30.98 -17.64
CA ASN A 140 -6.87 -31.50 -18.97
C ASN A 140 -7.22 -30.37 -19.93
N TRP A 141 -7.05 -30.60 -21.23
CA TRP A 141 -7.27 -29.58 -22.25
C TRP A 141 -8.16 -30.06 -23.38
N PHE A 142 -9.13 -29.23 -23.74
CA PHE A 142 -9.83 -29.28 -25.00
C PHE A 142 -9.09 -28.40 -26.01
N ASN A 143 -8.26 -29.04 -26.82
CA ASN A 143 -7.38 -28.41 -27.78
C ASN A 143 -8.13 -28.08 -29.08
N ALA A 144 -7.82 -26.96 -29.72
CA ALA A 144 -8.32 -26.64 -31.06
C ALA A 144 -7.74 -27.58 -32.13
N PHE A 145 -6.48 -27.98 -31.97
CA PHE A 145 -5.76 -28.85 -32.89
C PHE A 145 -5.33 -30.14 -32.20
N GLY A 146 -5.14 -31.22 -32.98
CA GLY A 146 -4.79 -32.53 -32.45
C GLY A 146 -5.95 -33.31 -31.81
N ASP A 147 -5.59 -34.42 -31.18
CA ASP A 147 -6.50 -35.33 -30.50
C ASP A 147 -6.90 -34.80 -29.11
N ASN A 148 -8.10 -35.16 -28.64
CA ASN A 148 -8.59 -34.82 -27.31
C ASN A 148 -9.01 -36.06 -26.53
N SER A 149 -8.63 -36.10 -25.25
CA SER A 149 -9.10 -37.12 -24.29
C SER A 149 -10.43 -36.70 -23.68
N TYR A 150 -11.52 -36.81 -24.44
CA TYR A 150 -12.85 -36.32 -24.02
C TYR A 150 -13.35 -36.85 -22.68
N ALA A 151 -12.95 -38.07 -22.28
CA ALA A 151 -13.36 -38.68 -21.01
C ALA A 151 -12.88 -37.90 -19.78
N ASP A 152 -11.82 -37.10 -19.93
CA ASP A 152 -11.19 -36.34 -18.84
C ASP A 152 -11.65 -34.88 -18.78
N LEU A 153 -12.48 -34.44 -19.74
CA LEU A 153 -13.00 -33.07 -19.87
C LEU A 153 -14.36 -32.92 -19.14
N VAL A 154 -14.31 -33.00 -17.82
CA VAL A 154 -15.46 -32.92 -16.90
C VAL A 154 -15.46 -31.57 -16.17
N GLY A 155 -16.65 -31.03 -15.88
CA GLY A 155 -16.84 -29.74 -15.21
C GLY A 155 -16.97 -28.58 -16.19
N ASN A 156 -16.77 -27.36 -15.69
CA ASN A 156 -16.74 -26.15 -16.50
C ASN A 156 -15.29 -25.83 -16.93
N PRO A 157 -15.09 -25.20 -18.10
CA PRO A 157 -13.78 -24.67 -18.47
C PRO A 157 -13.28 -23.68 -17.41
N ASP A 158 -12.01 -23.80 -17.02
CA ASP A 158 -11.37 -22.96 -15.99
C ASP A 158 -10.14 -22.20 -16.49
N SER A 159 -9.69 -22.46 -17.71
CA SER A 159 -8.52 -21.79 -18.28
C SER A 159 -8.53 -21.77 -19.82
N PHE A 160 -7.80 -20.82 -20.41
CA PHE A 160 -7.70 -20.62 -21.84
C PHE A 160 -6.24 -20.40 -22.25
N ALA A 161 -5.79 -21.14 -23.25
CA ALA A 161 -4.42 -21.06 -23.77
C ALA A 161 -4.36 -20.20 -25.03
N PHE A 162 -3.53 -19.16 -25.03
CA PHE A 162 -3.20 -18.35 -26.21
C PHE A 162 -1.77 -18.65 -26.61
N SER A 163 -1.43 -19.90 -26.93
CA SER A 163 -0.03 -20.32 -27.10
C SER A 163 0.57 -19.96 -28.47
N LEU A 164 -0.20 -19.32 -29.35
CA LEU A 164 0.28 -18.86 -30.65
C LEU A 164 0.97 -17.51 -30.50
N ALA A 165 2.07 -17.29 -31.24
CA ALA A 165 2.79 -16.01 -31.24
C ALA A 165 1.93 -14.81 -31.67
N ASN A 166 0.94 -15.06 -32.55
CA ASN A 166 -0.11 -14.09 -32.87
C ASN A 166 -1.45 -14.78 -32.68
N SER A 167 -2.34 -14.18 -31.89
CA SER A 167 -3.65 -14.75 -31.60
C SER A 167 -4.74 -14.15 -32.49
N GLY A 168 -5.79 -14.93 -32.79
CA GLY A 168 -6.88 -14.45 -33.66
C GLY A 168 -7.65 -13.27 -33.06
N SER A 169 -8.30 -12.46 -33.91
CA SER A 169 -9.17 -11.38 -33.44
C SER A 169 -10.64 -11.79 -33.36
N ILE A 170 -11.37 -11.21 -32.41
CA ILE A 170 -12.85 -11.25 -32.35
C ILE A 170 -13.40 -9.89 -32.75
N VAL A 171 -14.35 -9.86 -33.69
CA VAL A 171 -15.04 -8.63 -34.12
C VAL A 171 -16.54 -8.82 -33.99
N ASN A 172 -17.21 -7.94 -33.25
CA ASN A 172 -18.67 -7.91 -33.15
C ASN A 172 -19.26 -6.66 -33.81
N PHE A 173 -20.12 -6.88 -34.81
CA PHE A 173 -21.00 -5.88 -35.44
C PHE A 173 -22.48 -6.08 -35.07
N ALA A 174 -22.81 -7.15 -34.36
CA ALA A 174 -24.17 -7.58 -34.08
C ALA A 174 -24.70 -7.10 -32.73
N ASP A 175 -26.01 -7.22 -32.58
CA ASP A 175 -26.69 -7.22 -31.29
C ASP A 175 -26.77 -8.66 -30.74
N LEU A 176 -25.83 -9.02 -29.87
CA LEU A 176 -25.76 -10.32 -29.22
C LEU A 176 -26.42 -10.21 -27.83
N ARG A 177 -27.37 -11.10 -27.56
CA ARG A 177 -28.18 -11.06 -26.34
C ARG A 177 -28.31 -12.43 -25.70
N VAL A 178 -28.20 -12.47 -24.37
CA VAL A 178 -28.50 -13.63 -23.52
C VAL A 178 -29.65 -13.30 -22.56
N PRO A 179 -30.28 -14.32 -21.92
CA PRO A 179 -31.28 -14.11 -20.88
C PRO A 179 -30.75 -13.38 -19.65
N SER A 180 -31.65 -12.99 -18.74
CA SER A 180 -31.26 -12.28 -17.52
C SER A 180 -30.51 -13.20 -16.55
N GLY A 181 -29.43 -12.71 -15.96
CA GLY A 181 -28.53 -13.48 -15.07
C GLY A 181 -27.47 -14.29 -15.80
N GLU A 182 -27.53 -14.38 -17.13
CA GLU A 182 -26.55 -15.09 -17.96
C GLU A 182 -25.43 -14.17 -18.45
N SER A 183 -24.33 -14.74 -18.92
CA SER A 183 -23.11 -14.00 -19.27
C SER A 183 -22.76 -14.06 -20.77
N ILE A 184 -22.09 -13.02 -21.26
CA ILE A 184 -21.45 -12.96 -22.58
C ILE A 184 -19.95 -12.70 -22.39
N THR A 185 -19.10 -13.59 -22.88
CA THR A 185 -17.64 -13.47 -22.80
C THR A 185 -17.00 -13.57 -24.18
N LEU A 186 -16.19 -12.58 -24.56
CA LEU A 186 -15.39 -12.56 -25.78
C LEU A 186 -13.90 -12.48 -25.41
N LEU A 187 -13.13 -13.55 -25.68
CA LEU A 187 -11.70 -13.67 -25.37
C LEU A 187 -10.86 -13.77 -26.65
N GLY A 188 -10.15 -12.71 -27.01
CA GLY A 188 -9.44 -12.59 -28.29
C GLY A 188 -7.95 -12.32 -28.13
N GLY A 189 -7.14 -12.58 -29.16
CA GLY A 189 -5.85 -11.89 -29.31
C GLY A 189 -6.02 -10.38 -29.45
N THR A 190 -7.12 -9.99 -30.09
CA THR A 190 -7.65 -8.62 -30.14
C THR A 190 -9.17 -8.73 -30.08
N VAL A 191 -9.85 -7.83 -29.39
CA VAL A 191 -11.32 -7.80 -29.35
C VAL A 191 -11.82 -6.44 -29.80
N ALA A 192 -12.72 -6.40 -30.78
CA ALA A 192 -13.34 -5.18 -31.26
C ALA A 192 -14.87 -5.31 -31.26
N ASN A 193 -15.56 -4.50 -30.46
CA ASN A 193 -17.02 -4.44 -30.41
C ASN A 193 -17.52 -3.10 -30.96
N THR A 194 -18.33 -3.15 -32.01
CA THR A 194 -19.05 -1.98 -32.57
C THR A 194 -20.56 -2.19 -32.61
N GLY A 195 -21.03 -3.40 -32.29
CA GLY A 195 -22.44 -3.71 -32.08
C GLY A 195 -22.86 -3.57 -30.62
N THR A 196 -23.91 -4.28 -30.24
CA THR A 196 -24.46 -4.27 -28.89
C THR A 196 -24.28 -5.64 -28.23
N LEU A 197 -23.83 -5.68 -26.98
CA LEU A 197 -23.89 -6.87 -26.13
C LEU A 197 -24.88 -6.64 -24.99
N THR A 198 -25.84 -7.54 -24.81
CA THR A 198 -26.89 -7.41 -23.79
C THR A 198 -26.97 -8.66 -22.90
N ALA A 199 -26.68 -8.50 -21.60
CA ALA A 199 -26.70 -9.55 -20.58
C ALA A 199 -27.36 -9.02 -19.28
N PRO A 200 -28.70 -8.87 -19.24
CA PRO A 200 -29.37 -8.13 -18.17
C PRO A 200 -29.17 -8.76 -16.78
N SER A 201 -28.70 -8.00 -15.79
CA SER A 201 -28.32 -8.53 -14.46
C SER A 201 -27.23 -9.61 -14.47
N GLY A 202 -26.57 -9.84 -15.61
CA GLY A 202 -25.49 -10.81 -15.77
C GLY A 202 -24.15 -10.11 -15.99
N THR A 203 -23.22 -10.82 -16.62
CA THR A 203 -21.84 -10.34 -16.81
C THR A 203 -21.50 -10.24 -18.30
N ILE A 204 -20.89 -9.13 -18.70
CA ILE A 204 -20.29 -8.93 -20.02
C ILE A 204 -18.77 -8.83 -19.84
N THR A 205 -18.00 -9.68 -20.52
CA THR A 205 -16.53 -9.59 -20.50
C THR A 205 -15.99 -9.53 -21.93
N LEU A 206 -15.20 -8.50 -22.22
CA LEU A 206 -14.33 -8.42 -23.39
C LEU A 206 -12.89 -8.39 -22.89
N ALA A 207 -12.08 -9.37 -23.27
CA ALA A 207 -10.67 -9.39 -22.89
C ALA A 207 -9.78 -9.72 -24.09
N ALA A 208 -8.78 -8.87 -24.32
CA ALA A 208 -7.72 -9.12 -25.28
C ALA A 208 -6.48 -9.67 -24.56
N VAL A 209 -6.01 -10.83 -25.01
CA VAL A 209 -4.93 -11.59 -24.40
C VAL A 209 -3.83 -11.70 -25.45
N PRO A 210 -2.63 -11.12 -25.22
CA PRO A 210 -1.53 -11.28 -26.14
C PRO A 210 -1.17 -12.77 -26.33
N GLY A 211 -0.61 -13.11 -27.50
CA GLY A 211 -0.06 -14.45 -27.73
C GLY A 211 0.99 -14.84 -26.68
N GLU A 212 1.23 -16.14 -26.58
CA GLU A 212 2.16 -16.76 -25.62
C GLU A 212 1.77 -16.57 -24.14
N ASN A 213 0.48 -16.42 -23.87
CA ASN A 213 -0.07 -16.30 -22.52
C ASN A 213 -1.15 -17.34 -22.22
N ARG A 214 -1.44 -17.51 -20.94
CA ARG A 214 -2.60 -18.26 -20.43
C ARG A 214 -3.52 -17.34 -19.65
N VAL A 215 -4.81 -17.61 -19.70
CA VAL A 215 -5.82 -17.02 -18.81
C VAL A 215 -6.38 -18.12 -17.92
N ARG A 216 -6.50 -17.85 -16.62
CA ARG A 216 -7.21 -18.73 -15.66
C ARG A 216 -8.53 -18.07 -15.23
N LEU A 217 -9.44 -18.86 -14.67
CA LEU A 217 -10.68 -18.41 -14.07
C LEU A 217 -10.64 -18.81 -12.59
N SER A 218 -10.59 -17.85 -11.66
CA SER A 218 -10.36 -18.16 -10.24
C SER A 218 -11.51 -18.88 -9.55
N GLN A 219 -12.77 -18.76 -9.99
CA GLN A 219 -13.91 -19.36 -9.28
C GLN A 219 -15.07 -19.66 -10.24
N SER A 220 -15.84 -20.71 -9.96
CA SER A 220 -17.06 -21.06 -10.71
C SER A 220 -18.08 -19.90 -10.64
N GLY A 221 -18.27 -19.19 -11.74
CA GLY A 221 -19.24 -18.10 -11.87
C GLY A 221 -18.68 -16.68 -11.75
N ASN A 222 -17.39 -16.49 -11.46
CA ASN A 222 -16.72 -15.18 -11.43
C ASN A 222 -15.46 -15.22 -12.30
N LEU A 223 -15.35 -14.30 -13.26
CA LEU A 223 -14.28 -14.28 -14.26
C LEU A 223 -12.96 -13.66 -13.74
N LEU A 224 -12.93 -13.16 -12.51
CA LEU A 224 -11.90 -12.24 -12.05
C LEU A 224 -10.77 -12.94 -11.27
N SER A 225 -10.06 -13.83 -11.97
CA SER A 225 -8.60 -13.82 -11.88
C SER A 225 -8.03 -14.03 -13.27
N LEU A 226 -7.94 -12.98 -14.07
CA LEU A 226 -7.25 -13.07 -15.35
C LEU A 226 -5.74 -13.05 -15.07
N GLU A 227 -5.23 -14.12 -14.48
CA GLU A 227 -3.81 -14.32 -14.22
C GLU A 227 -3.16 -14.62 -15.58
N LEU A 228 -2.41 -13.65 -16.10
CA LEU A 228 -1.57 -13.84 -17.28
C LEU A 228 -0.29 -14.54 -16.85
N GLU A 229 -0.25 -15.85 -17.01
CA GLU A 229 0.98 -16.63 -16.88
C GLU A 229 1.72 -16.60 -18.23
N ALA A 230 2.86 -15.91 -18.28
CA ALA A 230 3.76 -15.95 -19.44
C ALA A 230 4.26 -17.39 -19.66
N VAL A 231 4.23 -17.84 -20.91
CA VAL A 231 4.53 -19.24 -21.23
C VAL A 231 6.04 -19.46 -21.40
N ASN A 232 6.73 -19.93 -20.34
CA ASN A 232 8.15 -20.33 -20.39
C ASN A 232 8.34 -21.84 -20.69
N GLY A 233 7.71 -22.36 -21.76
CA GLY A 233 7.85 -23.76 -22.27
C GLY A 233 7.41 -24.87 -21.30
N THR A 234 7.22 -26.15 -21.67
CA THR A 234 6.66 -26.79 -22.86
C THR A 234 5.17 -27.04 -22.62
N TRP A 235 4.27 -26.36 -23.33
CA TRP A 235 2.91 -26.90 -23.48
C TRP A 235 3.01 -28.23 -24.23
N ASP A 236 2.10 -29.15 -23.96
CA ASP A 236 2.00 -30.40 -24.73
C ASP A 236 2.17 -30.08 -26.22
N ALA A 237 3.07 -30.79 -26.91
CA ALA A 237 3.28 -30.63 -28.34
C ALA A 237 1.96 -30.76 -29.14
N ALA A 238 0.91 -31.34 -28.52
CA ALA A 238 -0.47 -31.38 -28.99
C ALA A 238 -1.18 -30.02 -29.15
N LEU A 239 -0.80 -28.96 -28.40
CA LEU A 239 -1.39 -27.61 -28.53
C LEU A 239 -0.75 -26.76 -29.62
N ASN A 240 0.41 -27.17 -30.13
CA ASN A 240 1.20 -26.42 -31.10
C ASN A 240 1.45 -27.16 -32.45
N PRO A 241 0.50 -27.89 -33.09
CA PRO A 241 0.85 -28.72 -34.25
C PRO A 241 0.74 -28.01 -35.61
N VAL A 242 0.35 -26.72 -35.68
CA VAL A 242 -0.07 -26.10 -36.97
C VAL A 242 0.63 -24.77 -37.23
N ASN A 243 1.14 -24.61 -38.47
CA ASN A 243 1.53 -23.34 -39.09
C ASN A 243 0.28 -22.43 -39.32
N LEU A 244 -0.45 -22.06 -38.27
CA LEU A 244 -1.54 -21.12 -38.35
C LEU A 244 -0.98 -19.70 -38.22
N THR A 245 -1.34 -18.82 -39.14
CA THR A 245 -1.07 -17.37 -39.04
C THR A 245 -2.42 -16.66 -39.08
N PRO A 246 -3.05 -16.39 -37.91
CA PRO A 246 -4.31 -15.66 -37.87
C PRO A 246 -4.22 -14.32 -38.59
N LEU A 247 -5.34 -13.89 -39.17
CA LEU A 247 -5.42 -12.56 -39.78
C LEU A 247 -5.49 -11.50 -38.68
N SER A 248 -4.72 -10.43 -38.84
CA SER A 248 -4.83 -9.23 -37.98
C SER A 248 -6.21 -8.57 -38.12
N LEU A 249 -6.62 -7.79 -37.12
CA LEU A 249 -7.88 -7.05 -37.16
C LEU A 249 -8.02 -6.19 -38.44
N PRO A 250 -7.03 -5.36 -38.84
CA PRO A 250 -7.05 -4.65 -40.12
C PRO A 250 -7.32 -5.55 -41.34
N GLN A 251 -6.74 -6.75 -41.41
CA GLN A 251 -6.91 -7.68 -42.52
C GLN A 251 -8.31 -8.30 -42.53
N LEU A 252 -8.87 -8.64 -41.37
CA LEU A 252 -10.26 -9.09 -41.23
C LEU A 252 -11.24 -8.00 -41.69
N LEU A 253 -10.93 -6.73 -41.43
CA LEU A 253 -11.75 -5.57 -41.82
C LEU A 253 -11.60 -5.17 -43.30
N THR A 254 -10.43 -5.36 -43.93
CA THR A 254 -10.15 -4.84 -45.30
C THR A 254 -10.14 -5.87 -46.42
N GLY A 255 -10.02 -7.16 -46.12
CA GLY A 255 -9.71 -8.19 -47.13
C GLY A 255 -10.38 -9.55 -47.00
N GLY A 256 -11.40 -9.71 -46.13
CA GLY A 256 -12.03 -11.00 -45.84
C GLY A 256 -13.55 -11.10 -46.06
N ASN A 257 -14.13 -10.32 -47.00
CA ASN A 257 -15.58 -10.24 -47.31
C ASN A 257 -16.49 -9.45 -46.33
N VAL A 258 -15.97 -8.72 -45.34
CA VAL A 258 -16.83 -7.97 -44.39
C VAL A 258 -16.94 -6.49 -44.78
N ALA A 259 -17.91 -6.14 -45.62
CA ALA A 259 -18.14 -4.76 -46.09
C ALA A 259 -19.06 -3.91 -45.19
N ALA A 260 -19.26 -4.28 -43.93
CA ALA A 260 -20.28 -3.68 -43.06
C ALA A 260 -19.79 -2.48 -42.22
N ALA A 261 -18.49 -2.18 -42.22
CA ALA A 261 -17.92 -1.21 -41.31
C ALA A 261 -18.04 0.24 -41.84
N SER A 262 -19.26 0.77 -41.90
CA SER A 262 -19.51 2.16 -42.33
C SER A 262 -18.85 3.23 -41.43
N GLN A 263 -18.35 2.85 -40.25
CA GLN A 263 -17.69 3.72 -39.27
C GLN A 263 -16.21 3.39 -39.00
N ILE A 264 -15.66 2.32 -39.58
CA ILE A 264 -14.28 1.85 -39.33
C ILE A 264 -13.47 1.93 -40.63
N THR A 265 -12.50 2.82 -40.71
CA THR A 265 -11.58 2.91 -41.87
C THR A 265 -10.22 2.39 -41.45
N VAL A 266 -9.66 1.42 -42.17
CA VAL A 266 -8.28 0.98 -41.92
C VAL A 266 -7.34 1.82 -42.76
N ASN A 267 -6.34 2.42 -42.12
CA ASN A 267 -5.32 3.20 -42.80
C ASN A 267 -4.23 2.29 -43.39
N PRO A 268 -3.49 2.75 -44.42
CA PRO A 268 -2.40 1.99 -45.03
C PRO A 268 -1.26 1.62 -44.07
N ASP A 269 -1.16 2.27 -42.93
CA ASP A 269 -0.15 2.05 -41.88
C ASP A 269 -0.56 0.96 -40.86
N GLY A 270 -1.72 0.32 -41.04
CA GLY A 270 -2.22 -0.73 -40.15
C GLY A 270 -3.02 -0.21 -38.95
N THR A 271 -3.20 1.11 -38.82
CA THR A 271 -4.08 1.69 -37.79
C THR A 271 -5.55 1.61 -38.20
N VAL A 272 -6.43 1.55 -37.20
CA VAL A 272 -7.88 1.56 -37.39
C VAL A 272 -8.40 2.94 -37.01
N ARG A 273 -9.08 3.61 -37.95
CA ARG A 273 -9.71 4.92 -37.75
C ARG A 273 -11.20 4.77 -37.46
N LEU A 274 -11.61 5.29 -36.31
CA LEU A 274 -12.96 5.23 -35.77
C LEU A 274 -13.34 6.61 -35.24
N GLY A 275 -14.45 7.19 -35.73
CA GLY A 275 -14.92 8.50 -35.22
C GLY A 275 -13.99 9.70 -35.46
N GLY A 276 -12.86 9.53 -36.15
CA GLY A 276 -11.87 10.59 -36.40
C GLY A 276 -10.50 10.36 -35.76
N ALA A 277 -10.38 9.43 -34.81
CA ALA A 277 -9.12 9.06 -34.16
C ALA A 277 -8.51 7.79 -34.78
N ASN A 278 -7.18 7.77 -34.94
CA ASN A 278 -6.44 6.58 -35.34
C ASN A 278 -6.03 5.80 -34.08
N VAL A 279 -6.52 4.57 -33.91
CA VAL A 279 -6.07 3.66 -32.86
C VAL A 279 -5.13 2.63 -33.50
N PRO A 280 -3.85 2.55 -33.10
CA PRO A 280 -2.99 1.47 -33.54
C PRO A 280 -3.45 0.18 -32.87
N VAL A 281 -3.72 -0.84 -33.68
CA VAL A 281 -4.22 -2.12 -33.20
C VAL A 281 -3.09 -3.14 -33.22
N GLN A 282 -2.73 -3.60 -32.03
CA GLN A 282 -1.76 -4.68 -31.80
C GLN A 282 -2.42 -5.80 -31.01
N ASP A 283 -1.79 -6.97 -30.96
CA ASP A 283 -2.19 -8.04 -30.05
C ASP A 283 -2.26 -7.50 -28.59
N GLY A 284 -3.28 -7.91 -27.84
CA GLY A 284 -3.61 -7.36 -26.52
C GLY A 284 -4.53 -6.13 -26.53
N THR A 285 -5.01 -5.66 -27.69
CA THR A 285 -5.93 -4.49 -27.75
C THR A 285 -7.41 -4.90 -27.63
N THR A 286 -8.14 -4.25 -26.72
CA THR A 286 -9.61 -4.29 -26.64
C THR A 286 -10.20 -2.93 -27.02
N LEU A 287 -11.12 -2.93 -27.97
CA LEU A 287 -11.77 -1.76 -28.54
C LEU A 287 -13.29 -1.87 -28.41
N VAL A 288 -13.93 -0.83 -27.86
CA VAL A 288 -15.39 -0.74 -27.74
C VAL A 288 -15.86 0.56 -28.36
N ALA A 289 -16.78 0.49 -29.33
CA ALA A 289 -17.43 1.64 -29.95
C ALA A 289 -18.95 1.51 -30.08
N GLY A 290 -19.53 0.49 -29.43
CA GLY A 290 -20.97 0.25 -29.37
C GLY A 290 -21.47 0.19 -27.94
N ALA A 291 -22.56 -0.53 -27.72
CA ALA A 291 -23.20 -0.61 -26.40
C ALA A 291 -22.92 -1.92 -25.68
N LEU A 292 -22.59 -1.86 -24.39
CA LEU A 292 -22.53 -3.00 -23.47
C LEU A 292 -23.58 -2.78 -22.38
N ASN A 293 -24.60 -3.63 -22.31
CA ASN A 293 -25.74 -3.46 -21.42
C ASN A 293 -25.93 -4.66 -20.50
N ALA A 294 -25.52 -4.51 -19.25
CA ALA A 294 -25.72 -5.46 -18.16
C ALA A 294 -26.79 -4.97 -17.14
N ALA A 295 -27.56 -3.94 -17.49
CA ALA A 295 -28.51 -3.32 -16.57
C ALA A 295 -29.62 -4.27 -16.11
N GLY A 296 -30.17 -4.03 -14.92
CA GLY A 296 -31.20 -4.86 -14.30
C GLY A 296 -31.24 -4.71 -12.78
N THR A 297 -30.70 -5.67 -12.05
CA THR A 297 -30.51 -5.58 -10.58
C THR A 297 -29.16 -4.97 -10.17
N GLY A 298 -28.28 -4.73 -11.16
CA GLY A 298 -26.89 -4.29 -11.01
C GLY A 298 -25.96 -5.38 -11.56
N GLY A 299 -25.63 -5.32 -12.86
CA GLY A 299 -24.81 -6.33 -13.54
C GLY A 299 -23.32 -6.01 -13.51
N GLU A 300 -22.52 -6.75 -14.27
CA GLU A 300 -21.07 -6.56 -14.35
C GLU A 300 -20.58 -6.40 -15.79
N ILE A 301 -19.66 -5.46 -16.04
CA ILE A 301 -18.99 -5.28 -17.34
C ILE A 301 -17.48 -5.19 -17.14
N ASN A 302 -16.72 -6.06 -17.80
CA ASN A 302 -15.26 -6.05 -17.79
C ASN A 302 -14.73 -5.80 -19.21
N VAL A 303 -13.87 -4.81 -19.37
CA VAL A 303 -13.18 -4.46 -20.62
C VAL A 303 -11.68 -4.46 -20.36
N LEU A 304 -11.00 -5.54 -20.72
CA LEU A 304 -9.62 -5.85 -20.30
C LEU A 304 -8.70 -6.05 -21.50
N GLY A 305 -7.41 -5.78 -21.32
CA GLY A 305 -6.35 -6.00 -22.32
C GLY A 305 -5.14 -5.15 -22.00
N ASP A 306 -4.01 -5.39 -22.66
CA ASP A 306 -2.82 -4.52 -22.54
C ASP A 306 -3.14 -3.09 -22.96
N ARG A 307 -4.04 -2.93 -23.95
CA ARG A 307 -4.53 -1.62 -24.38
C ARG A 307 -6.05 -1.63 -24.46
N VAL A 308 -6.69 -0.62 -23.88
CA VAL A 308 -8.15 -0.49 -23.89
C VAL A 308 -8.57 0.87 -24.47
N ALA A 309 -9.50 0.85 -25.42
CA ALA A 309 -10.06 2.06 -26.01
C ALA A 309 -11.60 2.02 -26.10
N LEU A 310 -12.25 3.04 -25.53
CA LEU A 310 -13.70 3.27 -25.60
C LEU A 310 -13.98 4.50 -26.48
N LEU A 311 -14.59 4.30 -27.65
CA LEU A 311 -14.83 5.34 -28.65
C LEU A 311 -16.34 5.47 -28.93
N ASP A 312 -17.01 6.53 -28.47
CA ASP A 312 -18.49 6.62 -28.57
C ASP A 312 -19.17 5.37 -27.97
N ALA A 313 -18.60 4.84 -26.89
CA ALA A 313 -19.05 3.61 -26.25
C ALA A 313 -20.09 3.90 -25.18
N ASN A 314 -21.15 3.08 -25.10
CA ASN A 314 -22.16 3.18 -24.04
C ASN A 314 -22.14 1.93 -23.17
N LEU A 315 -21.65 2.05 -21.94
CA LEU A 315 -21.60 0.96 -20.97
C LEU A 315 -22.62 1.21 -19.87
N ASN A 316 -23.52 0.26 -19.63
CA ASN A 316 -24.58 0.41 -18.64
C ASN A 316 -24.74 -0.86 -17.81
N ALA A 317 -24.39 -0.78 -16.53
CA ALA A 317 -24.62 -1.81 -15.51
C ALA A 317 -25.55 -1.32 -14.39
N SER A 318 -26.36 -0.29 -14.66
CA SER A 318 -27.30 0.29 -13.69
C SER A 318 -28.37 -0.71 -13.24
N GLY A 319 -28.89 -0.57 -12.02
CA GLY A 319 -29.89 -1.49 -11.52
C GLY A 319 -30.62 -1.04 -10.27
N THR A 320 -31.25 -1.97 -9.54
CA THR A 320 -31.86 -1.66 -8.22
C THR A 320 -30.81 -1.15 -7.24
N ASN A 321 -29.64 -1.80 -7.25
CA ASN A 321 -28.38 -1.21 -6.83
C ASN A 321 -27.53 -1.03 -8.09
N GLY A 322 -26.61 -0.07 -8.08
CA GLY A 322 -25.67 0.05 -9.19
C GLY A 322 -24.77 -1.18 -9.31
N GLY A 323 -24.47 -1.58 -10.55
CA GLY A 323 -23.57 -2.69 -10.85
C GLY A 323 -22.09 -2.33 -10.79
N THR A 324 -21.24 -3.16 -11.40
CA THR A 324 -19.79 -2.95 -11.47
C THR A 324 -19.29 -2.85 -12.91
N ILE A 325 -18.42 -1.88 -13.20
CA ILE A 325 -17.73 -1.75 -14.48
C ILE A 325 -16.22 -1.66 -14.23
N ARG A 326 -15.42 -2.49 -14.91
CA ARG A 326 -13.95 -2.46 -14.88
C ARG A 326 -13.42 -2.26 -16.29
N ILE A 327 -12.58 -1.25 -16.47
CA ILE A 327 -11.98 -0.87 -17.74
C ILE A 327 -10.48 -0.75 -17.51
N GLY A 328 -9.71 -1.59 -18.21
CA GLY A 328 -8.26 -1.60 -18.13
C GLY A 328 -7.70 -2.28 -16.88
N GLY A 329 -8.31 -2.15 -15.70
CA GLY A 329 -7.83 -2.81 -14.48
C GLY A 329 -8.88 -2.85 -13.36
N ASP A 330 -8.44 -3.18 -12.15
CA ASP A 330 -9.24 -3.07 -10.93
C ASP A 330 -8.64 -2.02 -9.99
N TYR A 331 -9.19 -1.91 -8.78
CA TYR A 331 -8.84 -0.93 -7.75
C TYR A 331 -7.33 -0.72 -7.62
N GLN A 332 -6.84 0.49 -7.92
CA GLN A 332 -5.43 0.88 -7.79
C GLN A 332 -4.46 -0.06 -8.52
N GLY A 333 -4.94 -0.79 -9.52
CA GLY A 333 -4.19 -1.84 -10.20
C GLY A 333 -3.84 -3.06 -9.34
N GLN A 334 -4.43 -3.22 -8.15
CA GLN A 334 -4.10 -4.27 -7.17
C GLN A 334 -5.06 -5.48 -7.19
N GLY A 335 -5.98 -5.55 -8.17
CA GLY A 335 -6.93 -6.65 -8.29
C GLY A 335 -6.38 -7.87 -9.02
N ASN A 336 -7.22 -8.90 -9.14
CA ASN A 336 -6.86 -10.15 -9.82
C ASN A 336 -7.05 -10.08 -11.35
N VAL A 337 -7.39 -8.93 -11.91
CA VAL A 337 -7.44 -8.73 -13.37
C VAL A 337 -6.10 -8.19 -13.84
N PHE A 338 -5.69 -8.56 -15.05
CA PHE A 338 -4.54 -7.93 -15.66
C PHE A 338 -4.82 -6.46 -16.00
N ASN A 339 -3.87 -5.59 -15.65
CA ASN A 339 -3.94 -4.16 -15.90
C ASN A 339 -3.50 -3.82 -17.31
N ALA A 340 -4.22 -2.91 -17.96
CA ALA A 340 -3.81 -2.28 -19.19
C ALA A 340 -2.56 -1.46 -18.94
N SER A 341 -1.59 -1.48 -19.85
CA SER A 341 -0.58 -0.42 -19.88
C SER A 341 -1.22 0.92 -20.24
N ARG A 342 -2.23 0.93 -21.12
CA ARG A 342 -2.91 2.17 -21.55
C ARG A 342 -4.43 2.03 -21.70
N THR A 343 -5.14 3.01 -21.18
CA THR A 343 -6.61 3.12 -21.29
C THR A 343 -7.02 4.48 -21.86
N TYR A 344 -7.88 4.48 -22.88
CA TYR A 344 -8.43 5.70 -23.50
C TYR A 344 -9.97 5.66 -23.52
N VAL A 345 -10.61 6.73 -23.04
CA VAL A 345 -12.07 6.92 -23.08
C VAL A 345 -12.37 8.24 -23.77
N SER A 346 -13.02 8.18 -24.94
CA SER A 346 -13.38 9.36 -25.73
C SER A 346 -14.46 10.22 -25.08
N GLN A 347 -14.56 11.49 -25.49
CA GLN A 347 -15.55 12.45 -24.98
C GLN A 347 -17.01 12.02 -25.17
N ASP A 348 -17.27 11.22 -26.22
CA ASP A 348 -18.61 10.77 -26.58
C ASP A 348 -18.99 9.45 -25.87
N SER A 349 -18.07 8.86 -25.11
CA SER A 349 -18.30 7.62 -24.35
C SER A 349 -19.00 7.89 -23.02
N ALA A 350 -19.96 7.03 -22.66
CA ALA A 350 -20.74 7.11 -21.42
C ALA A 350 -20.72 5.79 -20.63
N ILE A 351 -20.50 5.88 -19.32
CA ILE A 351 -20.42 4.77 -18.37
C ILE A 351 -21.45 5.00 -17.27
N ALA A 352 -22.35 4.05 -17.02
CA ALA A 352 -23.41 4.18 -16.03
C ALA A 352 -23.51 2.95 -15.11
N VAL A 353 -23.39 3.20 -13.80
CA VAL A 353 -23.59 2.24 -12.71
C VAL A 353 -24.58 2.80 -11.69
N ASP A 354 -25.66 3.42 -12.16
CA ASP A 354 -26.64 4.08 -11.29
C ASP A 354 -27.55 3.08 -10.55
N ALA A 355 -28.03 3.47 -9.37
CA ALA A 355 -29.15 2.81 -8.71
C ALA A 355 -30.51 3.39 -9.15
N SER A 356 -31.54 2.56 -9.03
CA SER A 356 -32.93 2.88 -9.37
C SER A 356 -33.85 2.63 -8.19
N GLY A 357 -34.69 3.61 -7.85
CA GLY A 357 -35.62 3.51 -6.72
C GLY A 357 -34.92 3.61 -5.36
N GLN A 358 -34.69 2.47 -4.71
CA GLN A 358 -34.07 2.35 -3.39
C GLN A 358 -32.80 1.49 -3.51
N GLY A 359 -31.63 2.11 -3.45
CA GLY A 359 -30.35 1.40 -3.57
C GLY A 359 -29.18 2.35 -3.78
N ASP A 360 -27.98 1.83 -3.55
CA ASP A 360 -26.76 2.62 -3.60
C ASP A 360 -26.14 2.58 -5.01
N GLY A 361 -25.52 3.69 -5.41
CA GLY A 361 -24.76 3.77 -6.65
C GLY A 361 -23.67 2.71 -6.71
N GLY A 362 -23.34 2.27 -7.92
CA GLY A 362 -22.44 1.14 -8.15
C GLY A 362 -20.97 1.54 -8.17
N ARG A 363 -20.15 0.71 -8.82
CA ARG A 363 -18.69 0.86 -8.87
C ARG A 363 -18.18 0.93 -10.31
N ALA A 364 -17.43 1.96 -10.68
CA ALA A 364 -16.75 2.02 -11.98
C ALA A 364 -15.25 2.28 -11.80
N ILE A 365 -14.42 1.40 -12.36
CA ILE A 365 -12.95 1.49 -12.27
C ILE A 365 -12.37 1.61 -13.68
N ILE A 366 -11.57 2.66 -13.88
CA ILE A 366 -10.87 2.96 -15.12
C ILE A 366 -9.40 3.11 -14.79
N TRP A 367 -8.58 2.13 -15.19
CA TRP A 367 -7.19 1.99 -14.76
C TRP A 367 -6.22 1.74 -15.92
N ALA A 368 -4.97 2.17 -15.75
CA ALA A 368 -3.82 1.72 -16.54
C ALA A 368 -2.49 1.87 -15.77
N ASP A 369 -1.53 0.98 -15.99
CA ASP A 369 -0.21 1.01 -15.33
C ASP A 369 0.74 2.09 -15.86
N ASP A 370 0.56 2.52 -17.12
CA ASP A 370 1.30 3.65 -17.70
C ASP A 370 0.38 4.86 -17.83
N THR A 371 -0.63 4.84 -18.69
CA THR A 371 -1.42 6.04 -18.99
C THR A 371 -2.92 5.77 -19.08
N THR A 372 -3.72 6.53 -18.30
CA THR A 372 -5.18 6.64 -18.49
C THR A 372 -5.56 8.01 -19.03
N GLN A 373 -6.29 8.03 -20.14
CA GLN A 373 -6.90 9.25 -20.71
C GLN A 373 -8.41 9.14 -20.67
N PHE A 374 -9.08 10.02 -19.93
CA PHE A 374 -10.52 10.00 -19.73
C PHE A 374 -11.15 11.34 -20.11
N LEU A 375 -11.96 11.31 -21.18
CA LEU A 375 -12.69 12.48 -21.69
C LEU A 375 -14.21 12.31 -21.59
N GLY A 376 -14.69 11.10 -21.30
CA GLY A 376 -16.12 10.74 -21.35
C GLY A 376 -16.90 11.13 -20.09
N THR A 377 -18.09 10.55 -19.96
CA THR A 377 -18.96 10.73 -18.77
C THR A 377 -19.11 9.43 -17.99
N VAL A 378 -19.09 9.51 -16.66
CA VAL A 378 -19.33 8.38 -15.75
C VAL A 378 -20.37 8.76 -14.69
N SER A 379 -21.31 7.87 -14.39
CA SER A 379 -22.31 8.09 -13.33
C SER A 379 -22.47 6.88 -12.41
N ALA A 380 -22.60 7.16 -11.11
CA ALA A 380 -22.86 6.18 -10.06
C ALA A 380 -23.84 6.77 -9.03
N ARG A 381 -25.03 7.18 -9.49
CA ARG A 381 -26.00 7.88 -8.64
C ARG A 381 -26.71 6.95 -7.66
N GLY A 382 -26.99 7.47 -6.47
CA GLY A 382 -27.87 6.82 -5.50
C GLY A 382 -29.33 6.83 -5.93
N GLY A 383 -30.12 5.91 -5.38
CA GLY A 383 -31.53 5.75 -5.72
C GLY A 383 -32.38 6.99 -5.45
N ALA A 384 -33.33 7.27 -6.35
CA ALA A 384 -34.19 8.46 -6.27
C ALA A 384 -35.08 8.53 -5.01
N ILE A 385 -35.34 7.41 -4.31
CA ILE A 385 -36.11 7.35 -3.06
C ILE A 385 -35.17 7.33 -1.85
N SER A 386 -34.10 6.54 -1.91
CA SER A 386 -33.08 6.39 -0.88
C SER A 386 -31.85 5.69 -1.45
N GLY A 387 -30.70 5.87 -0.80
CA GLY A 387 -29.44 5.22 -1.14
C GLY A 387 -28.34 6.24 -1.42
N ASP A 388 -27.10 5.83 -1.17
CA ASP A 388 -25.92 6.67 -1.26
C ASP A 388 -25.33 6.64 -2.68
N GLY A 389 -24.52 7.64 -3.02
CA GLY A 389 -23.78 7.68 -4.27
C GLY A 389 -22.69 6.61 -4.28
N GLY A 390 -22.34 6.15 -5.47
CA GLY A 390 -21.39 5.07 -5.69
C GLY A 390 -19.93 5.52 -5.69
N PHE A 391 -19.07 4.62 -6.17
CA PHE A 391 -17.62 4.82 -6.22
C PHE A 391 -17.11 4.80 -7.66
N VAL A 392 -16.29 5.79 -8.01
CA VAL A 392 -15.62 5.86 -9.31
C VAL A 392 -14.13 6.10 -9.12
N GLU A 393 -13.31 5.34 -9.82
CA GLU A 393 -11.86 5.55 -9.92
C GLU A 393 -11.48 5.80 -11.38
N VAL A 394 -10.71 6.85 -11.61
CA VAL A 394 -10.13 7.15 -12.93
C VAL A 394 -8.66 7.49 -12.75
N SER A 395 -7.80 6.52 -13.04
CA SER A 395 -6.43 6.57 -12.58
C SER A 395 -5.44 5.92 -13.54
N GLY A 396 -4.21 6.41 -13.51
CA GLY A 396 -3.08 5.76 -14.16
C GLY A 396 -1.89 5.76 -13.21
N ALA A 397 -1.23 4.62 -13.04
CA ALA A 397 -0.18 4.47 -12.02
C ALA A 397 0.98 5.47 -12.24
N GLN A 398 1.26 5.80 -13.49
CA GLN A 398 2.24 6.83 -13.86
C GLN A 398 1.56 8.12 -14.31
N ASN A 399 0.75 8.04 -15.37
CA ASN A 399 0.17 9.20 -16.05
C ASN A 399 -1.35 9.14 -16.07
N LEU A 400 -1.98 10.26 -15.76
CA LEU A 400 -3.42 10.45 -15.88
C LEU A 400 -3.67 11.68 -16.76
N LEU A 401 -4.71 11.64 -17.58
CA LEU A 401 -5.33 12.80 -18.20
C LEU A 401 -6.82 12.69 -17.94
N PHE A 402 -7.35 13.61 -17.13
CA PHE A 402 -8.76 13.63 -16.78
C PHE A 402 -9.38 14.94 -17.27
N ASN A 403 -10.28 14.83 -18.25
CA ASN A 403 -11.08 15.93 -18.78
C ASN A 403 -12.50 15.43 -19.12
N GLY A 404 -13.01 14.53 -18.26
CA GLY A 404 -14.36 13.98 -18.32
C GLY A 404 -15.26 14.47 -17.19
N GLN A 405 -16.45 13.91 -17.08
CA GLN A 405 -17.44 14.29 -16.05
C GLN A 405 -17.85 13.09 -15.20
N ALA A 406 -18.02 13.32 -13.89
CA ALA A 406 -18.52 12.31 -12.94
C ALA A 406 -19.78 12.81 -12.21
N ASP A 407 -20.87 12.04 -12.26
CA ASP A 407 -22.11 12.29 -11.48
C ASP A 407 -22.34 11.17 -10.46
N LEU A 408 -22.02 11.47 -9.20
CA LEU A 408 -22.14 10.55 -8.06
C LEU A 408 -23.18 11.07 -7.04
N THR A 409 -24.16 11.82 -7.52
CA THR A 409 -25.19 12.42 -6.66
C THR A 409 -26.07 11.36 -5.98
N ALA A 410 -26.53 11.70 -4.78
CA ALA A 410 -27.56 10.96 -4.08
C ALA A 410 -28.59 11.94 -3.51
N VAL A 411 -29.81 11.92 -4.06
CA VAL A 411 -30.85 12.90 -3.70
C VAL A 411 -31.26 12.78 -2.21
N ASN A 412 -31.27 11.57 -1.68
CA ASN A 412 -31.71 11.25 -0.32
C ASN A 412 -30.65 10.44 0.47
N GLY A 413 -29.38 10.52 0.07
CA GLY A 413 -28.25 9.78 0.67
C GLY A 413 -26.98 10.62 0.70
N GLN A 414 -25.86 9.99 1.05
CA GLN A 414 -24.53 10.59 1.01
C GLN A 414 -24.00 10.68 -0.43
N LEU A 415 -23.20 11.70 -0.73
CA LEU A 415 -22.53 11.81 -2.04
C LEU A 415 -21.55 10.64 -2.24
N GLY A 416 -21.42 10.19 -3.48
CA GLY A 416 -20.41 9.19 -3.86
C GLY A 416 -19.02 9.80 -4.02
N THR A 417 -18.01 8.94 -4.21
CA THR A 417 -16.59 9.33 -4.21
C THR A 417 -15.95 9.12 -5.57
N LEU A 418 -15.23 10.14 -6.05
CA LEU A 418 -14.32 10.06 -7.19
C LEU A 418 -12.87 10.01 -6.68
N LEU A 419 -12.16 8.93 -7.02
CA LEU A 419 -10.72 8.73 -6.76
C LEU A 419 -9.91 9.02 -8.02
N LEU A 420 -8.89 9.86 -7.89
CA LEU A 420 -7.82 10.07 -8.87
C LEU A 420 -6.47 9.85 -8.16
N ASP A 421 -5.67 8.85 -8.58
CA ASP A 421 -4.42 8.49 -7.88
C ASP A 421 -3.15 8.29 -8.74
N PRO A 422 -2.67 9.32 -9.46
CA PRO A 422 -1.40 9.26 -10.19
C PRO A 422 -0.17 9.45 -9.27
N THR A 423 1.05 9.32 -9.82
CA THR A 423 2.29 9.54 -9.04
C THR A 423 2.41 10.95 -8.45
N ASN A 424 2.17 11.99 -9.26
CA ASN A 424 2.22 13.41 -8.83
C ASN A 424 0.97 14.13 -9.36
N ILE A 425 0.41 15.06 -8.58
CA ILE A 425 -0.71 15.91 -8.98
C ILE A 425 -0.28 17.38 -8.95
N THR A 426 -0.43 18.09 -10.06
CA THR A 426 -0.22 19.55 -10.14
C THR A 426 -1.51 20.22 -10.55
N ILE A 427 -2.07 21.05 -9.67
CA ILE A 427 -3.26 21.86 -9.95
C ILE A 427 -2.83 23.22 -10.51
N VAL A 428 -3.34 23.57 -11.68
CA VAL A 428 -2.99 24.82 -12.39
C VAL A 428 -4.23 25.63 -12.75
N ASP A 429 -4.04 26.93 -12.93
CA ASP A 429 -5.08 27.80 -13.46
C ASP A 429 -5.58 27.33 -14.84
N GLY A 430 -6.91 27.25 -15.00
CA GLY A 430 -7.53 26.88 -16.26
C GLY A 430 -9.04 26.78 -16.18
N THR A 431 -9.72 27.08 -17.28
CA THR A 431 -11.20 27.24 -17.32
C THR A 431 -12.01 25.95 -17.38
N GLY A 432 -11.37 24.77 -17.27
CA GLY A 432 -12.04 23.46 -17.37
C GLY A 432 -12.83 23.28 -18.67
N GLY A 433 -12.19 22.78 -19.73
CA GLY A 433 -12.85 22.41 -20.99
C GLY A 433 -12.02 22.66 -22.24
N VAL A 434 -12.24 21.84 -23.27
CA VAL A 434 -11.55 21.93 -24.57
C VAL A 434 -11.91 23.25 -25.26
N GLY A 435 -10.99 24.23 -25.32
CA GLY A 435 -11.23 25.43 -26.11
C GLY A 435 -10.25 26.61 -26.00
N THR A 436 -9.18 26.55 -26.79
CA THR A 436 -8.50 27.69 -27.46
C THR A 436 -7.98 28.85 -26.60
N GLY A 437 -6.80 28.70 -25.98
CA GLY A 437 -6.04 29.88 -25.58
C GLY A 437 -4.92 29.65 -24.57
N GLY A 438 -3.76 29.20 -25.06
CA GLY A 438 -2.44 29.57 -24.55
C GLY A 438 -2.22 29.55 -23.03
N ASN A 439 -2.16 28.37 -22.43
CA ASN A 439 -1.35 28.16 -21.23
C ASN A 439 -0.60 26.84 -21.34
N SER A 440 0.54 26.73 -20.66
CA SER A 440 1.45 25.58 -20.61
C SER A 440 0.87 24.38 -19.84
N ASN A 441 -0.36 24.01 -20.19
CA ASN A 441 -1.01 22.80 -19.73
C ASN A 441 -0.69 21.71 -20.77
N ASN A 442 -0.52 20.46 -20.33
CA ASN A 442 -0.38 19.31 -21.25
C ASN A 442 -1.63 19.08 -22.13
N ASP A 443 -2.67 19.91 -21.97
CA ASP A 443 -3.81 20.08 -22.88
C ASP A 443 -3.39 20.33 -24.35
N THR A 444 -2.15 20.75 -24.61
CA THR A 444 -1.63 21.04 -25.97
C THR A 444 -0.92 19.88 -26.67
N GLU A 445 -0.74 18.72 -26.04
CA GLU A 445 -0.25 17.50 -26.73
C GLU A 445 -1.34 16.86 -27.61
N ILE A 446 -2.56 17.39 -27.63
CA ILE A 446 -3.70 16.90 -28.45
C ILE A 446 -3.83 17.65 -29.80
N LEU A 447 -2.72 18.06 -30.43
CA LEU A 447 -2.77 18.74 -31.74
C LEU A 447 -2.32 17.89 -32.94
N ASP A 448 -1.90 16.63 -32.77
CA ASP A 448 -1.57 15.78 -33.91
C ASP A 448 -2.71 14.84 -34.36
N GLY A 449 -3.78 14.70 -33.54
CA GLY A 449 -4.95 13.90 -33.88
C GLY A 449 -4.65 12.41 -34.07
N GLN A 450 -3.52 11.92 -33.55
CA GLN A 450 -3.09 10.53 -33.64
C GLN A 450 -2.92 9.97 -32.22
N VAL A 451 -3.41 8.75 -31.98
CA VAL A 451 -2.99 8.00 -30.78
C VAL A 451 -1.59 7.46 -31.07
N LEU A 452 -0.56 8.27 -30.82
CA LEU A 452 0.83 7.82 -30.88
C LEU A 452 1.25 7.32 -29.51
N PHE A 453 1.49 6.01 -29.38
CA PHE A 453 1.95 5.40 -28.13
C PHE A 453 3.32 5.91 -27.63
N THR A 454 4.02 6.74 -28.42
CA THR A 454 5.30 7.37 -28.06
C THR A 454 5.17 8.82 -27.59
N ASP A 455 3.97 9.41 -27.66
CA ASP A 455 3.68 10.70 -27.02
C ASP A 455 3.37 10.39 -25.54
N SER A 456 4.32 10.73 -24.68
CA SER A 456 4.15 10.70 -23.23
C SER A 456 4.39 12.11 -22.72
N PRO A 457 3.46 12.72 -21.97
CA PRO A 457 3.80 13.88 -21.17
C PRO A 457 4.87 13.46 -20.15
N GLU A 458 5.86 14.32 -19.92
CA GLU A 458 6.88 14.08 -18.89
C GLU A 458 6.22 14.15 -17.49
N ALA A 459 5.98 12.99 -16.88
CA ALA A 459 6.02 12.69 -15.44
C ALA A 459 5.07 13.41 -14.43
N SER A 460 4.13 14.29 -14.82
CA SER A 460 3.21 14.93 -13.85
C SER A 460 1.77 15.06 -14.36
N PHE A 461 0.79 14.57 -13.58
CA PHE A 461 -0.62 14.79 -13.86
C PHE A 461 -0.96 16.25 -13.57
N THR A 462 -1.35 16.99 -14.60
CA THR A 462 -1.77 18.39 -14.47
C THR A 462 -3.29 18.48 -14.51
N LEU A 463 -3.90 19.04 -13.47
CA LEU A 463 -5.34 19.23 -13.34
C LEU A 463 -5.68 20.72 -13.38
N SER A 464 -6.58 21.14 -14.25
CA SER A 464 -7.04 22.54 -14.23
C SER A 464 -7.98 22.78 -13.06
N GLU A 465 -7.82 23.90 -12.36
CA GLU A 465 -8.69 24.37 -11.29
C GLU A 465 -10.18 24.32 -11.67
N GLY A 466 -10.58 24.93 -12.80
CA GLY A 466 -11.98 24.98 -13.20
C GLY A 466 -12.61 23.61 -13.45
N ALA A 467 -11.81 22.60 -13.84
CA ALA A 467 -12.30 21.22 -13.94
C ALA A 467 -12.54 20.61 -12.56
N LEU A 468 -11.63 20.82 -11.61
CA LEU A 468 -11.77 20.37 -10.22
C LEU A 468 -12.99 21.01 -9.53
N GLU A 469 -13.22 22.29 -9.76
CA GLU A 469 -14.40 23.00 -9.25
C GLU A 469 -15.72 22.47 -9.82
N ALA A 470 -15.73 22.09 -11.10
CA ALA A 470 -16.92 21.54 -11.76
C ALA A 470 -17.34 20.18 -11.19
N LEU A 471 -16.38 19.34 -10.77
CA LEU A 471 -16.65 18.01 -10.18
C LEU A 471 -17.33 18.10 -8.80
N ALA A 472 -17.02 19.14 -8.05
CA ALA A 472 -17.25 19.15 -6.62
C ALA A 472 -18.71 19.39 -6.20
N SER A 473 -19.55 19.97 -7.06
CA SER A 473 -20.95 20.28 -6.69
C SER A 473 -21.82 19.03 -6.39
N SER A 474 -21.37 17.85 -6.82
CA SER A 474 -22.13 16.61 -6.84
C SER A 474 -21.40 15.38 -6.28
N THR A 475 -20.15 15.52 -5.81
CA THR A 475 -19.27 14.38 -5.48
C THR A 475 -18.34 14.67 -4.30
N ASN A 476 -17.95 13.64 -3.55
CA ASN A 476 -16.74 13.67 -2.72
C ASN A 476 -15.53 13.50 -3.63
N VAL A 477 -14.49 14.30 -3.40
CA VAL A 477 -13.26 14.26 -4.20
C VAL A 477 -12.13 13.70 -3.35
N LEU A 478 -11.46 12.67 -3.85
CA LEU A 478 -10.28 12.06 -3.27
C LEU A 478 -9.14 12.11 -4.28
N LEU A 479 -8.14 12.96 -4.02
CA LEU A 479 -6.91 13.04 -4.78
C LEU A 479 -5.80 12.36 -3.99
N GLU A 480 -5.25 11.25 -4.49
CA GLU A 480 -4.15 10.51 -3.82
C GLU A 480 -2.90 10.50 -4.70
N ALA A 481 -1.88 11.30 -4.39
CA ALA A 481 -0.59 11.19 -5.06
C ALA A 481 0.32 10.24 -4.28
N SER A 482 1.00 9.31 -4.96
CA SER A 482 2.08 8.54 -4.30
C SER A 482 3.21 9.45 -3.83
N ASN A 483 3.42 10.58 -4.51
CA ASN A 483 4.40 11.60 -4.15
C ASN A 483 3.71 12.96 -3.91
N ASP A 484 3.98 13.98 -4.74
CA ASP A 484 3.60 15.36 -4.43
C ASP A 484 2.21 15.75 -4.94
N ILE A 485 1.51 16.58 -4.16
CA ILE A 485 0.37 17.38 -4.63
C ILE A 485 0.73 18.86 -4.55
N THR A 486 0.78 19.53 -5.71
CA THR A 486 1.12 20.96 -5.80
C THR A 486 -0.05 21.77 -6.34
N VAL A 487 -0.44 22.84 -5.65
CA VAL A 487 -1.39 23.86 -6.14
C VAL A 487 -0.60 25.09 -6.58
N ASN A 488 -0.59 25.36 -7.88
CA ASN A 488 0.07 26.54 -8.44
C ASN A 488 -0.69 27.84 -8.12
N THR A 489 -0.11 28.98 -8.49
CA THR A 489 -0.78 30.27 -8.37
C THR A 489 -1.99 30.33 -9.31
N LEU A 490 -3.15 30.65 -8.75
CA LEU A 490 -4.44 30.68 -9.44
C LEU A 490 -4.84 32.12 -9.75
N ASN A 491 -5.48 32.40 -10.89
CA ASN A 491 -5.75 33.78 -11.29
C ASN A 491 -6.87 34.43 -10.49
N ASP A 492 -7.88 33.67 -10.08
CA ASP A 492 -8.94 34.13 -9.17
C ASP A 492 -8.57 33.97 -7.68
N GLY A 493 -7.47 33.26 -7.42
CA GLY A 493 -6.84 33.11 -6.11
C GLY A 493 -7.50 32.08 -5.21
N ALA A 494 -8.44 31.25 -5.69
CA ALA A 494 -9.03 30.22 -4.85
C ALA A 494 -9.73 29.07 -5.60
N ILE A 495 -9.37 27.83 -5.23
CA ILE A 495 -10.16 26.65 -5.59
C ILE A 495 -11.47 26.69 -4.80
N THR A 496 -12.59 26.86 -5.49
CA THR A 496 -13.91 27.04 -4.86
C THR A 496 -14.81 25.82 -5.08
N PHE A 497 -14.97 25.03 -4.02
CA PHE A 497 -15.91 23.93 -3.97
C PHE A 497 -17.30 24.43 -3.57
N GLN A 498 -18.21 24.52 -4.55
CA GLN A 498 -19.57 24.98 -4.31
C GLN A 498 -20.35 23.98 -3.44
N ALA A 499 -21.06 24.51 -2.43
CA ALA A 499 -22.00 23.73 -1.63
C ALA A 499 -23.35 23.61 -2.35
N SER A 500 -23.95 22.42 -2.33
CA SER A 500 -25.32 22.24 -2.77
C SER A 500 -26.27 22.83 -1.72
N PHE A 501 -26.85 23.99 -2.01
CA PHE A 501 -27.74 24.68 -1.08
C PHE A 501 -29.00 23.82 -0.77
N GLY A 502 -29.16 23.38 0.48
CA GLY A 502 -30.48 23.01 1.03
C GLY A 502 -30.68 21.60 1.59
N ILE A 503 -29.65 20.77 1.73
CA ILE A 503 -29.78 19.42 2.33
C ILE A 503 -28.54 19.12 3.18
N GLY A 504 -28.74 18.60 4.39
CA GLY A 504 -27.71 18.46 5.44
C GLY A 504 -26.63 17.38 5.19
N THR A 505 -26.24 17.13 3.93
CA THR A 505 -25.13 16.26 3.57
C THR A 505 -23.96 17.12 3.09
N THR A 506 -23.00 17.34 3.98
CA THR A 506 -21.75 18.05 3.69
C THR A 506 -20.76 17.04 3.14
N GLY A 507 -20.54 17.03 1.83
CA GLY A 507 -19.53 16.16 1.21
C GLY A 507 -18.12 16.50 1.67
N SER A 508 -17.16 15.61 1.43
CA SER A 508 -15.75 15.80 1.81
C SER A 508 -14.85 16.09 0.61
N ILE A 509 -13.72 16.72 0.88
CA ILE A 509 -12.60 16.90 -0.04
C ILE A 509 -11.35 16.37 0.65
N THR A 510 -10.67 15.40 0.04
CA THR A 510 -9.48 14.78 0.59
C THR A 510 -8.32 14.90 -0.39
N PHE A 511 -7.19 15.40 0.11
CA PHE A 511 -5.91 15.41 -0.59
C PHE A 511 -4.92 14.56 0.21
N ARG A 512 -4.32 13.55 -0.42
CA ARG A 512 -3.32 12.69 0.21
C ARG A 512 -2.07 12.68 -0.67
N ALA A 513 -1.10 13.50 -0.31
CA ALA A 513 0.28 13.33 -0.74
C ALA A 513 0.93 12.19 0.07
N ASP A 514 2.05 11.64 -0.42
CA ASP A 514 2.76 10.50 0.21
C ASP A 514 1.81 9.31 0.45
N ALA A 515 0.95 9.01 -0.52
CA ALA A 515 -0.06 7.97 -0.35
C ALA A 515 0.54 6.56 -0.16
N ASP A 516 1.77 6.34 -0.63
CA ASP A 516 2.49 5.09 -0.43
C ASP A 516 3.20 4.99 0.94
N ASN A 517 3.12 6.04 1.77
CA ASN A 517 3.79 6.19 3.05
C ASN A 517 5.31 5.96 2.95
N SER A 518 5.92 6.36 1.83
CA SER A 518 7.37 6.32 1.65
C SER A 518 8.09 7.38 2.50
N GLY A 519 7.35 8.35 3.05
CA GLY A 519 7.89 9.54 3.71
C GLY A 519 8.37 10.59 2.71
N VAL A 520 7.95 10.47 1.44
CA VAL A 520 8.30 11.34 0.33
C VAL A 520 6.99 11.69 -0.39
N GLY A 521 6.64 12.97 -0.40
CA GLY A 521 5.40 13.44 -0.99
C GLY A 521 4.79 14.58 -0.19
N ASP A 522 5.02 15.81 -0.63
CA ASP A 522 4.55 17.00 0.06
C ASP A 522 3.22 17.49 -0.53
N PHE A 523 2.38 18.08 0.33
CA PHE A 523 1.28 18.92 -0.13
C PHE A 523 1.71 20.39 -0.07
N VAL A 524 1.75 21.06 -1.22
CA VAL A 524 2.24 22.45 -1.32
C VAL A 524 1.24 23.32 -2.08
N MET A 525 0.89 24.48 -1.51
CA MET A 525 0.13 25.53 -2.18
C MET A 525 0.96 26.80 -2.32
N ASN A 526 1.10 27.32 -3.54
CA ASN A 526 1.82 28.56 -3.81
C ASN A 526 1.11 29.78 -3.19
N GLU A 527 1.88 30.83 -2.89
CA GLU A 527 1.36 32.07 -2.32
C GLU A 527 0.23 32.68 -3.18
N GLY A 528 -0.84 33.13 -2.52
CA GLY A 528 -1.97 33.81 -3.14
C GLY A 528 -3.17 32.92 -3.51
N SER A 529 -3.04 31.59 -3.40
CA SER A 529 -4.13 30.63 -3.66
C SER A 529 -4.78 30.17 -2.35
N SER A 530 -6.11 30.04 -2.29
CA SER A 530 -6.86 29.49 -1.13
C SER A 530 -7.70 28.28 -1.53
N ILE A 531 -8.17 27.49 -0.54
CA ILE A 531 -9.18 26.46 -0.77
C ILE A 531 -10.46 26.83 -0.01
N ILE A 532 -11.56 26.97 -0.73
CA ILE A 532 -12.86 27.35 -0.18
C ILE A 532 -13.83 26.19 -0.37
N ALA A 533 -14.29 25.57 0.72
CA ALA A 533 -15.21 24.43 0.70
C ALA A 533 -16.36 24.65 1.68
N ALA A 534 -17.24 25.61 1.39
CA ALA A 534 -18.25 26.09 2.32
C ALA A 534 -19.11 24.95 2.93
N GLY A 535 -19.01 24.74 4.24
CA GLY A 535 -19.70 23.69 4.98
C GLY A 535 -19.18 22.26 4.74
N ARG A 536 -18.21 22.05 3.84
CA ARG A 536 -17.64 20.73 3.51
C ARG A 536 -16.39 20.43 4.33
N ASP A 537 -16.16 19.16 4.61
CA ASP A 537 -14.97 18.76 5.34
C ASP A 537 -13.75 18.72 4.40
N ILE A 538 -12.61 19.22 4.87
CA ILE A 538 -11.31 19.14 4.19
C ILE A 538 -10.38 18.25 4.99
N THR A 539 -9.78 17.26 4.33
CA THR A 539 -8.69 16.43 4.88
C THR A 539 -7.46 16.55 4.00
N ILE A 540 -6.30 16.85 4.59
CA ILE A 540 -5.01 16.89 3.87
C ILE A 540 -3.98 16.07 4.64
N SER A 541 -3.27 15.18 3.95
CA SER A 541 -2.12 14.44 4.48
C SER A 541 -0.92 14.50 3.53
N GLY A 542 0.28 14.39 4.08
CA GLY A 542 1.53 14.32 3.33
C GLY A 542 2.76 14.21 4.23
N ALA A 543 3.94 14.05 3.63
CA ALA A 543 5.21 14.09 4.35
C ALA A 543 5.39 15.48 5.00
N ASN A 544 5.27 16.56 4.23
CA ASN A 544 5.09 17.91 4.76
C ASN A 544 3.82 18.55 4.18
N ILE A 545 3.25 19.50 4.91
CA ILE A 545 2.09 20.27 4.46
C ILE A 545 2.43 21.75 4.52
N ASN A 546 2.35 22.43 3.37
CA ASN A 546 2.43 23.89 3.27
C ASN A 546 1.20 24.40 2.53
N VAL A 547 0.27 25.00 3.28
CA VAL A 547 -0.97 25.58 2.75
C VAL A 547 -1.08 27.04 3.14
N THR A 548 -1.79 27.84 2.34
CA THR A 548 -2.17 29.19 2.74
C THR A 548 -3.52 29.15 3.49
N THR A 549 -4.61 29.73 2.99
CA THR A 549 -5.91 29.78 3.66
C THR A 549 -6.80 28.60 3.27
N LEU A 550 -7.39 27.95 4.28
CA LEU A 550 -8.47 26.97 4.12
C LEU A 550 -9.75 27.53 4.75
N ASP A 551 -10.84 27.57 3.99
CA ASP A 551 -12.12 28.11 4.44
C ASP A 551 -13.27 27.14 4.15
N THR A 552 -13.74 26.46 5.20
CA THR A 552 -14.94 25.61 5.18
C THR A 552 -16.12 26.26 5.90
N SER A 553 -16.03 27.56 6.17
CA SER A 553 -17.06 28.29 6.90
C SER A 553 -18.40 28.23 6.17
N SER A 554 -19.48 28.32 6.96
CA SER A 554 -20.83 28.27 6.42
C SER A 554 -21.65 29.50 6.77
N ALA A 555 -22.25 30.08 5.73
CA ALA A 555 -23.24 31.15 5.85
C ALA A 555 -24.65 30.62 6.16
N ALA A 556 -24.86 29.30 6.15
CA ALA A 556 -26.12 28.64 6.46
C ALA A 556 -25.87 27.17 6.88
N GLY A 557 -25.93 26.87 8.18
CA GLY A 557 -25.68 25.54 8.73
C GLY A 557 -24.35 25.44 9.49
N ASN A 558 -23.82 24.23 9.62
CA ASN A 558 -22.54 23.99 10.30
C ASN A 558 -21.37 24.36 9.38
N GLY A 559 -20.25 24.80 9.94
CA GLY A 559 -18.99 24.83 9.20
C GLY A 559 -18.41 23.42 9.05
N GLY A 560 -17.65 23.18 7.99
CA GLY A 560 -17.00 21.89 7.74
C GLY A 560 -15.74 21.72 8.59
N ALA A 561 -15.38 20.49 8.91
CA ALA A 561 -14.16 20.19 9.65
C ALA A 561 -12.90 20.36 8.76
N ILE A 562 -11.78 20.72 9.37
CA ILE A 562 -10.45 20.71 8.73
C ILE A 562 -9.55 19.76 9.50
N THR A 563 -9.01 18.75 8.81
CA THR A 563 -8.04 17.81 9.38
C THR A 563 -6.76 17.82 8.54
N LEU A 564 -5.63 18.19 9.15
CA LEU A 564 -4.32 18.21 8.49
C LEU A 564 -3.36 17.27 9.23
N SER A 565 -2.70 16.37 8.51
CA SER A 565 -1.78 15.38 9.09
C SER A 565 -0.47 15.32 8.31
N ALA A 566 0.60 15.90 8.88
CA ALA A 566 1.94 15.90 8.30
C ALA A 566 2.86 14.91 9.03
N GLY A 567 3.63 14.10 8.29
CA GLY A 567 4.69 13.27 8.88
C GLY A 567 5.87 14.10 9.44
N GLY A 568 6.10 15.26 8.85
CA GLY A 568 7.12 16.25 9.20
C GLY A 568 6.50 17.57 9.63
N THR A 569 6.76 18.64 8.89
CA THR A 569 6.32 20.01 9.23
C THR A 569 4.95 20.33 8.65
N LEU A 570 4.18 21.15 9.38
CA LEU A 570 2.87 21.64 8.97
C LEU A 570 2.85 23.16 9.06
N THR A 571 2.74 23.84 7.93
CA THR A 571 2.61 25.29 7.82
C THR A 571 1.28 25.67 7.19
N THR A 572 0.52 26.54 7.82
CA THR A 572 -0.76 27.06 7.30
C THR A 572 -0.86 28.58 7.37
N GLY A 573 -1.63 29.17 6.46
CA GLY A 573 -2.24 30.49 6.64
C GLY A 573 -3.43 30.41 7.61
N ASN A 574 -4.51 31.14 7.32
CA ASN A 574 -5.71 31.13 8.17
C ASN A 574 -6.56 29.88 7.95
N LEU A 575 -7.11 29.33 9.04
CA LEU A 575 -8.03 28.19 9.00
C LEU A 575 -9.40 28.61 9.51
N ASN A 576 -10.41 28.58 8.65
CA ASN A 576 -11.75 29.08 8.95
C ASN A 576 -12.79 27.97 8.81
N THR A 577 -13.45 27.62 9.91
CA THR A 577 -14.54 26.62 9.94
C THR A 577 -15.78 27.16 10.66
N TYR A 578 -15.86 28.48 10.86
CA TYR A 578 -16.92 29.11 11.64
C TYR A 578 -18.31 29.00 10.98
N SER A 579 -19.36 29.14 11.79
CA SER A 579 -20.74 29.36 11.32
C SER A 579 -21.18 30.77 11.69
N ARG A 580 -21.46 31.62 10.69
CA ARG A 580 -21.78 33.05 10.90
C ARG A 580 -23.01 33.59 10.14
N PRO A 581 -24.18 32.91 10.15
CA PRO A 581 -25.40 33.47 9.57
C PRO A 581 -25.95 34.65 10.37
N ARG A 582 -26.95 35.32 9.79
CA ARG A 582 -27.63 36.45 10.43
C ARG A 582 -28.49 36.09 11.64
N TYR A 583 -29.11 34.89 11.64
CA TYR A 583 -30.15 34.54 12.62
C TYR A 583 -29.78 33.32 13.47
N SER A 584 -29.61 32.14 12.85
CA SER A 584 -29.33 30.89 13.57
C SER A 584 -28.03 30.26 13.07
N ALA A 585 -26.95 30.41 13.83
CA ALA A 585 -25.68 29.75 13.56
C ALA A 585 -25.76 28.26 13.86
N GLY A 586 -25.20 27.45 12.98
CA GLY A 586 -24.91 26.04 13.25
C GLY A 586 -23.66 25.91 14.11
N ASN A 587 -23.16 24.69 14.25
CA ASN A 587 -21.90 24.45 14.94
C ASN A 587 -20.72 24.97 14.11
N GLY A 588 -19.66 25.43 14.79
CA GLY A 588 -18.35 25.55 14.14
C GLY A 588 -17.79 24.17 13.79
N GLY A 589 -17.02 24.06 12.71
CA GLY A 589 -16.39 22.80 12.29
C GLY A 589 -15.10 22.53 13.07
N ALA A 590 -14.87 21.29 13.52
CA ALA A 590 -13.66 20.98 14.28
C ALA A 590 -12.39 21.16 13.41
N ILE A 591 -11.28 21.57 14.05
CA ILE A 591 -9.98 21.74 13.40
C ILE A 591 -8.98 20.86 14.15
N THR A 592 -8.38 19.89 13.45
CA THR A 592 -7.37 18.99 14.00
C THR A 592 -6.10 19.05 13.17
N LEU A 593 -5.00 19.46 13.78
CA LEU A 593 -3.68 19.53 13.15
C LEU A 593 -2.73 18.58 13.88
N THR A 594 -2.10 17.68 13.13
CA THR A 594 -1.08 16.76 13.63
C THR A 594 0.18 16.89 12.78
N ALA A 595 1.33 17.09 13.41
CA ALA A 595 2.62 17.15 12.73
C ALA A 595 3.67 16.34 13.50
N GLY A 596 4.51 15.57 12.79
CA GLY A 596 5.66 14.89 13.41
C GLY A 596 6.77 15.86 13.85
N SER A 597 6.76 17.09 13.36
CA SER A 597 7.67 18.19 13.73
C SER A 597 6.85 19.43 14.12
N ASP A 598 7.17 20.60 13.58
CA ASP A 598 6.55 21.88 13.96
C ASP A 598 5.18 22.10 13.30
N ILE A 599 4.27 22.73 14.05
CA ILE A 599 3.04 23.35 13.53
C ILE A 599 3.21 24.87 13.55
N THR A 600 3.10 25.50 12.38
CA THR A 600 3.03 26.97 12.25
C THR A 600 1.74 27.37 11.56
N THR A 601 0.92 28.22 12.18
CA THR A 601 -0.33 28.70 11.58
C THR A 601 -0.52 30.20 11.75
N GLU A 602 -1.35 30.83 10.91
CA GLU A 602 -1.89 32.16 11.22
C GLU A 602 -3.05 32.04 12.24
N SER A 603 -4.22 32.66 11.98
CA SER A 603 -5.36 32.57 12.91
C SER A 603 -6.25 31.38 12.56
N ILE A 604 -6.81 30.76 13.60
CA ILE A 604 -7.73 29.63 13.50
C ILE A 604 -9.09 30.04 14.08
N ASP A 605 -10.17 29.88 13.32
CA ASP A 605 -11.50 30.32 13.70
C ASP A 605 -12.57 29.25 13.44
N SER A 606 -12.98 28.58 14.51
CA SER A 606 -14.03 27.55 14.59
C SER A 606 -15.26 28.03 15.39
N SER A 607 -15.50 29.35 15.40
CA SER A 607 -16.59 29.92 16.20
C SER A 607 -18.00 29.67 15.63
N SER A 608 -19.00 29.72 16.52
CA SER A 608 -20.41 29.83 16.15
C SER A 608 -20.92 31.20 16.56
N LEU A 609 -21.11 32.13 15.61
CA LEU A 609 -21.54 33.50 15.93
C LEU A 609 -22.82 33.87 15.19
N SER A 610 -23.76 34.49 15.91
CA SER A 610 -24.93 35.14 15.32
C SER A 610 -24.92 36.65 15.55
N SER A 611 -25.06 37.43 14.48
CA SER A 611 -24.67 38.85 14.43
C SER A 611 -25.81 39.87 14.57
N ASP A 612 -27.09 39.46 14.56
CA ASP A 612 -28.22 40.40 14.61
C ASP A 612 -28.66 40.76 16.05
N SER A 613 -29.05 42.02 16.22
CA SER A 613 -29.54 42.65 17.45
C SER A 613 -30.90 43.35 17.25
N GLY A 614 -31.58 43.10 16.12
CA GLY A 614 -32.89 43.65 15.81
C GLY A 614 -33.99 43.20 16.78
N ALA A 615 -34.80 44.15 17.27
CA ALA A 615 -35.84 43.95 18.29
C ALA A 615 -36.98 42.96 17.95
N PHE A 616 -36.95 42.29 16.79
CA PHE A 616 -38.02 41.41 16.30
C PHE A 616 -37.60 39.95 16.07
N PHE A 617 -36.29 39.64 16.03
CA PHE A 617 -35.77 38.29 15.79
C PHE A 617 -34.79 37.89 16.89
N ILE A 618 -34.94 36.66 17.41
CA ILE A 618 -34.03 36.07 18.41
C ILE A 618 -32.88 35.40 17.65
N SER A 619 -31.64 35.81 17.92
CA SER A 619 -30.45 35.16 17.38
C SER A 619 -30.12 33.91 18.18
N THR A 620 -29.71 32.83 17.53
CA THR A 620 -29.19 31.63 18.20
C THR A 620 -27.82 31.26 17.65
N ALA A 621 -26.89 30.92 18.54
CA ALA A 621 -25.65 30.26 18.18
C ALA A 621 -25.63 28.85 18.78
N SER A 622 -25.08 27.91 18.03
CA SER A 622 -24.86 26.53 18.51
C SER A 622 -23.49 26.45 19.18
N ASN A 623 -22.80 25.31 19.11
CA ASN A 623 -21.51 25.15 19.79
C ASN A 623 -20.35 25.63 18.91
N GLY A 624 -19.31 26.17 19.53
CA GLY A 624 -18.01 26.31 18.85
C GLY A 624 -17.42 24.94 18.51
N GLY A 625 -16.64 24.83 17.45
CA GLY A 625 -15.96 23.59 17.08
C GLY A 625 -14.60 23.46 17.78
N ALA A 626 -14.21 22.24 18.13
CA ALA A 626 -12.95 22.02 18.85
C ALA A 626 -11.73 22.36 17.97
N ILE A 627 -10.67 22.87 18.60
CA ILE A 627 -9.37 23.14 17.98
C ILE A 627 -8.33 22.28 18.69
N ILE A 628 -7.68 21.36 17.96
CA ILE A 628 -6.70 20.40 18.49
C ILE A 628 -5.42 20.50 17.66
N LEU A 629 -4.29 20.82 18.30
CA LEU A 629 -2.98 20.90 17.67
C LEU A 629 -2.01 19.97 18.41
N ASN A 630 -1.42 19.02 17.70
CA ASN A 630 -0.43 18.08 18.23
C ASN A 630 0.85 18.13 17.38
N ALA A 631 1.95 18.60 17.97
CA ALA A 631 3.24 18.73 17.30
C ALA A 631 4.32 17.91 18.01
N GLY A 632 5.08 17.11 17.25
CA GLY A 632 6.33 16.50 17.72
C GLY A 632 7.49 17.50 17.87
N GLY A 633 7.27 18.76 17.49
CA GLY A 633 8.15 19.90 17.71
C GLY A 633 7.41 21.06 18.39
N ASN A 634 7.56 22.27 17.86
CA ASN A 634 6.96 23.50 18.39
C ASN A 634 5.57 23.75 17.81
N ILE A 635 4.74 24.48 18.55
CA ILE A 635 3.49 25.08 18.04
C ILE A 635 3.65 26.60 18.01
N THR A 636 3.51 27.21 16.83
CA THR A 636 3.44 28.67 16.66
C THR A 636 2.15 29.05 15.96
N THR A 637 1.31 29.87 16.59
CA THR A 637 0.03 30.31 16.01
C THR A 637 -0.32 31.74 16.41
N ASN A 638 -1.18 32.39 15.62
CA ASN A 638 -1.81 33.65 16.04
C ASN A 638 -3.00 33.35 16.97
N ASN A 639 -4.20 33.83 16.66
CA ASN A 639 -5.36 33.70 17.54
C ASN A 639 -6.10 32.39 17.26
N LEU A 640 -6.55 31.72 18.33
CA LEU A 640 -7.41 30.55 18.25
C LEU A 640 -8.80 30.90 18.81
N ASN A 641 -9.82 30.83 17.95
CA ASN A 641 -11.18 31.20 18.30
C ASN A 641 -12.17 30.05 18.12
N SER A 642 -12.71 29.56 19.23
CA SER A 642 -13.65 28.45 19.33
C SER A 642 -14.93 28.87 20.09
N SER A 643 -15.22 30.18 20.11
CA SER A 643 -16.32 30.72 20.92
C SER A 643 -17.71 30.42 20.35
N SER A 644 -18.71 30.42 21.21
CA SER A 644 -20.13 30.55 20.84
C SER A 644 -20.66 31.91 21.25
N GLU A 645 -21.19 32.71 20.32
CA GLU A 645 -21.71 34.06 20.61
C GLU A 645 -23.09 34.32 20.00
N SER A 646 -24.00 34.81 20.82
CA SER A 646 -25.31 35.30 20.38
C SER A 646 -25.67 36.64 21.00
N ARG A 647 -26.00 37.64 20.17
CA ARG A 647 -26.24 39.02 20.60
C ARG A 647 -27.61 39.28 21.24
N SER A 648 -28.66 38.54 20.88
CA SER A 648 -30.02 38.78 21.36
C SER A 648 -30.74 37.53 21.91
N GLY A 649 -30.21 36.33 21.66
CA GLY A 649 -30.76 35.07 22.14
C GLY A 649 -29.71 34.13 22.72
N THR A 650 -29.89 32.82 22.58
CA THR A 650 -29.07 31.80 23.26
C THR A 650 -27.76 31.52 22.52
N ALA A 651 -26.70 31.29 23.28
CA ALA A 651 -25.43 30.73 22.79
C ALA A 651 -25.28 29.30 23.32
N GLY A 652 -24.70 28.42 22.50
CA GLY A 652 -24.29 27.09 22.89
C GLY A 652 -22.99 27.11 23.70
N ASP A 653 -22.34 25.96 23.82
CA ASP A 653 -21.07 25.84 24.53
C ASP A 653 -19.91 26.34 23.65
N GLY A 654 -18.90 26.94 24.28
CA GLY A 654 -17.61 27.15 23.60
C GLY A 654 -16.94 25.81 23.30
N GLY A 655 -16.25 25.69 22.16
CA GLY A 655 -15.55 24.46 21.79
C GLY A 655 -14.18 24.36 22.44
N ALA A 656 -13.71 23.16 22.76
CA ALA A 656 -12.43 22.97 23.43
C ALA A 656 -11.23 23.44 22.58
N ILE A 657 -10.17 23.94 23.23
CA ILE A 657 -8.88 24.27 22.60
C ILE A 657 -7.80 23.41 23.29
N SER A 658 -7.11 22.56 22.54
CA SER A 658 -6.07 21.67 23.06
C SER A 658 -4.78 21.81 22.24
N LEU A 659 -3.69 22.14 22.92
CA LEU A 659 -2.36 22.22 22.31
C LEU A 659 -1.41 21.28 23.05
N THR A 660 -0.78 20.38 22.30
CA THR A 660 0.26 19.49 22.81
C THR A 660 1.49 19.64 21.92
N ALA A 661 2.56 20.19 22.46
CA ALA A 661 3.85 20.30 21.79
C ALA A 661 4.90 19.51 22.56
N ASP A 662 5.78 18.82 21.85
CA ASP A 662 7.00 18.31 22.48
C ASP A 662 7.99 19.46 22.77
N GLY A 663 7.99 20.53 21.96
CA GLY A 663 8.77 21.74 22.17
C GLY A 663 7.99 22.90 22.81
N ASP A 664 8.30 24.12 22.38
CA ASP A 664 7.66 25.35 22.83
C ASP A 664 6.27 25.53 22.18
N SER A 665 5.33 26.16 22.89
CA SER A 665 4.07 26.64 22.31
C SER A 665 3.96 28.16 22.43
N THR A 666 3.89 28.87 21.31
CA THR A 666 3.66 30.32 21.25
C THR A 666 2.35 30.61 20.54
N THR A 667 1.42 31.26 21.23
CA THR A 667 0.09 31.56 20.70
C THR A 667 -0.36 33.00 20.99
N GLY A 668 -1.30 33.50 20.19
CA GLY A 668 -2.02 34.74 20.43
C GLY A 668 -3.13 34.60 21.46
N PHE A 669 -4.32 35.11 21.13
CA PHE A 669 -5.51 35.03 21.98
C PHE A 669 -6.20 33.67 21.85
N LEU A 670 -6.47 33.01 22.98
CA LEU A 670 -7.25 31.77 23.05
C LEU A 670 -8.66 32.07 23.55
N ASN A 671 -9.67 31.89 22.67
CA ASN A 671 -11.06 32.21 22.97
C ASN A 671 -11.96 30.98 22.86
N SER A 672 -12.36 30.42 23.99
CA SER A 672 -13.27 29.28 24.10
C SER A 672 -14.57 29.67 24.82
N ALA A 673 -14.92 30.96 24.84
CA ALA A 673 -16.03 31.45 25.63
C ALA A 673 -17.40 31.14 25.03
N SER A 674 -18.42 31.07 25.90
CA SER A 674 -19.83 31.16 25.52
C SER A 674 -20.36 32.52 25.97
N ASN A 675 -20.87 33.34 25.04
CA ASN A 675 -21.36 34.68 25.31
C ASN A 675 -22.80 34.91 24.79
N SER A 676 -23.70 35.27 25.70
CA SER A 676 -25.10 35.54 25.43
C SER A 676 -25.66 36.58 26.39
N SER A 677 -26.54 37.45 25.88
CA SER A 677 -27.34 38.37 26.69
C SER A 677 -28.54 37.71 27.37
N SER A 678 -28.76 36.40 27.16
CA SER A 678 -29.90 35.63 27.67
C SER A 678 -29.51 34.74 28.86
N ALA A 679 -30.48 34.38 29.70
CA ALA A 679 -30.25 33.55 30.89
C ALA A 679 -30.17 32.03 30.61
N ASN A 680 -30.46 31.58 29.38
CA ASN A 680 -30.44 30.17 28.96
C ASN A 680 -29.26 29.91 28.01
N SER A 681 -28.05 29.84 28.55
CA SER A 681 -26.82 29.97 27.77
C SER A 681 -25.79 28.90 28.12
N GLY A 682 -24.93 28.53 27.17
CA GLY A 682 -23.92 27.49 27.31
C GLY A 682 -22.73 27.85 28.21
N ASN A 683 -21.90 26.84 28.39
CA ASN A 683 -20.69 26.85 29.21
C ASN A 683 -19.49 27.34 28.41
N GLY A 684 -18.47 27.84 29.11
CA GLY A 684 -17.15 28.01 28.52
C GLY A 684 -16.55 26.65 28.15
N GLY A 685 -15.82 26.58 27.04
CA GLY A 685 -15.11 25.37 26.63
C GLY A 685 -13.79 25.20 27.37
N ALA A 686 -13.29 23.96 27.40
CA ALA A 686 -12.05 23.62 28.07
C ALA A 686 -10.82 24.06 27.25
N ILE A 687 -9.78 24.55 27.92
CA ILE A 687 -8.50 24.92 27.33
C ILE A 687 -7.39 24.11 28.00
N THR A 688 -6.70 23.28 27.22
CA THR A 688 -5.57 22.47 27.69
C THR A 688 -4.32 22.81 26.92
N LEU A 689 -3.25 23.19 27.63
CA LEU A 689 -1.96 23.53 27.05
C LEU A 689 -0.88 22.66 27.68
N THR A 690 -0.18 21.88 26.88
CA THR A 690 0.86 20.97 27.33
C THR A 690 2.12 21.14 26.51
N SER A 691 3.25 21.37 27.18
CA SER A 691 4.60 21.25 26.62
C SER A 691 5.32 20.11 27.34
N THR A 692 5.71 19.06 26.60
CA THR A 692 6.19 17.81 27.21
C THR A 692 7.70 17.78 27.45
N ALA A 693 8.51 18.59 26.75
CA ALA A 693 9.95 18.68 27.02
C ALA A 693 10.25 19.40 28.33
N GLU A 694 11.25 18.90 29.08
CA GLU A 694 11.74 19.52 30.33
C GLU A 694 12.19 20.99 30.15
N GLY A 695 12.55 21.40 28.92
CA GLY A 695 12.95 22.76 28.58
C GLY A 695 11.88 23.63 27.93
N GLY A 696 10.71 23.07 27.62
CA GLY A 696 9.68 23.73 26.81
C GLY A 696 8.86 24.76 27.59
N ASP A 697 8.66 25.92 26.96
CA ASP A 697 7.85 27.02 27.46
C ASP A 697 6.49 27.09 26.75
N ILE A 698 5.51 27.67 27.45
CA ILE A 698 4.25 28.10 26.82
C ILE A 698 4.08 29.60 26.98
N GLU A 699 3.96 30.30 25.85
CA GLU A 699 3.61 31.71 25.77
C GLU A 699 2.24 31.88 25.10
N VAL A 700 1.36 32.65 25.74
CA VAL A 700 0.05 33.02 25.22
C VAL A 700 -0.17 34.53 25.36
N ASN A 701 -1.01 35.13 24.53
CA ASN A 701 -1.46 36.50 24.78
C ASN A 701 -2.42 36.52 25.98
N SER A 702 -3.59 35.89 25.86
CA SER A 702 -4.53 35.72 26.98
C SER A 702 -5.50 34.58 26.71
N ILE A 703 -6.12 34.06 27.76
CA ILE A 703 -7.01 32.90 27.75
C ILE A 703 -8.40 33.31 28.24
N ASN A 704 -9.42 33.05 27.42
CA ASN A 704 -10.83 33.28 27.74
C ASN A 704 -11.65 32.00 27.62
N ALA A 705 -11.99 31.39 28.76
CA ALA A 705 -12.88 30.24 28.89
C ALA A 705 -14.18 30.62 29.63
N ASP A 706 -14.62 31.88 29.52
CA ASP A 706 -15.82 32.37 30.21
C ASP A 706 -17.09 31.67 29.72
N GLY A 707 -17.96 31.30 30.66
CA GLY A 707 -19.35 30.92 30.43
C GLY A 707 -20.31 32.10 30.54
N SER A 708 -21.45 31.97 29.89
CA SER A 708 -22.49 32.99 29.91
C SER A 708 -23.22 33.07 31.27
N ALA A 709 -24.20 33.98 31.41
CA ALA A 709 -24.94 34.19 32.65
C ALA A 709 -25.68 32.94 33.18
N GLY A 710 -26.08 32.03 32.30
CA GLY A 710 -26.69 30.74 32.62
C GLY A 710 -25.72 29.55 32.66
N GLY A 711 -24.45 29.74 32.30
CA GLY A 711 -23.45 28.67 32.20
C GLY A 711 -22.37 28.71 33.28
N ILE A 712 -21.51 27.70 33.28
CA ILE A 712 -20.28 27.65 34.07
C ILE A 712 -19.06 28.02 33.20
N GLY A 713 -17.99 28.52 33.83
CA GLY A 713 -16.70 28.70 33.16
C GLY A 713 -16.07 27.35 32.76
N GLY A 714 -15.26 27.35 31.70
CA GLY A 714 -14.57 26.16 31.20
C GLY A 714 -13.26 25.86 31.94
N THR A 715 -12.85 24.60 32.00
CA THR A 715 -11.58 24.24 32.65
C THR A 715 -10.39 24.80 31.88
N VAL A 716 -9.38 25.33 32.57
CA VAL A 716 -8.09 25.75 32.00
C VAL A 716 -6.99 24.96 32.68
N ASP A 717 -6.36 24.04 31.97
CA ASP A 717 -5.26 23.22 32.49
C ASP A 717 -3.98 23.46 31.67
N ILE A 718 -2.94 23.94 32.35
CA ILE A 718 -1.67 24.32 31.74
C ILE A 718 -0.56 23.53 32.41
N THR A 719 0.20 22.77 31.62
CA THR A 719 1.36 22.01 32.08
C THR A 719 2.56 22.38 31.21
N VAL A 720 3.58 22.97 31.82
CA VAL A 720 4.81 23.38 31.12
C VAL A 720 6.04 22.75 31.76
N GLY A 721 6.98 22.31 30.94
CA GLY A 721 8.26 21.78 31.43
C GLY A 721 9.10 22.84 32.13
N ARG A 722 9.14 24.07 31.59
CA ARG A 722 9.93 25.18 32.14
C ARG A 722 9.07 26.34 32.62
N PHE A 723 8.69 27.29 31.77
CA PHE A 723 7.95 28.49 32.19
C PHE A 723 6.67 28.75 31.38
N PHE A 724 5.69 29.35 32.06
CA PHE A 724 4.45 29.83 31.43
C PHE A 724 4.43 31.35 31.42
N ARG A 725 4.04 31.94 30.29
CA ARG A 725 3.96 33.40 30.09
C ARG A 725 2.63 33.79 29.47
N ALA A 726 1.83 34.60 30.17
CA ALA A 726 0.67 35.28 29.59
C ALA A 726 0.96 36.78 29.41
N THR A 727 1.20 37.19 28.17
CA THR A 727 1.77 38.51 27.83
C THR A 727 0.71 39.62 27.66
N GLY A 728 -0.56 39.26 27.58
CA GLY A 728 -1.71 40.15 27.41
C GLY A 728 -2.82 39.91 28.45
N SER A 729 -3.85 40.74 28.40
CA SER A 729 -5.03 40.62 29.27
C SER A 729 -6.27 41.16 28.56
N THR A 730 -7.42 40.61 28.94
CA THR A 730 -8.73 41.02 28.44
C THR A 730 -9.64 41.40 29.60
N LEU A 731 -10.65 42.24 29.33
CA LEU A 731 -11.69 42.53 30.30
C LEU A 731 -12.69 41.38 30.28
N ASN A 732 -12.80 40.66 31.39
CA ASN A 732 -13.77 39.57 31.51
C ASN A 732 -15.19 40.10 31.76
N ARG A 733 -16.16 39.19 31.79
CA ARG A 733 -17.58 39.50 31.97
C ARG A 733 -17.88 40.30 33.26
N ASP A 734 -17.14 40.02 34.33
CA ASP A 734 -17.36 40.63 35.64
C ASP A 734 -16.60 41.97 35.79
N GLY A 735 -15.94 42.44 34.72
CA GLY A 735 -15.23 43.71 34.66
C GLY A 735 -13.81 43.67 35.24
N VAL A 736 -13.23 42.48 35.40
CA VAL A 736 -11.86 42.27 35.86
C VAL A 736 -10.93 42.16 34.64
N VAL A 737 -9.80 42.85 34.68
CA VAL A 737 -8.74 42.72 33.66
C VAL A 737 -7.89 41.50 33.98
N SER A 738 -8.01 40.46 33.15
CA SER A 738 -7.51 39.12 33.43
C SER A 738 -6.68 38.59 32.25
N SER A 739 -5.56 37.92 32.55
CA SER A 739 -4.81 37.16 31.55
C SER A 739 -5.39 35.77 31.32
N ILE A 740 -5.99 35.17 32.36
CA ILE A 740 -6.70 33.90 32.28
C ILE A 740 -8.05 34.09 32.99
N SER A 741 -9.14 33.85 32.28
CA SER A 741 -10.50 33.98 32.79
C SER A 741 -11.32 32.72 32.52
N SER A 742 -11.96 32.20 33.56
CA SER A 742 -12.95 31.12 33.49
C SER A 742 -14.18 31.45 34.36
N THR A 743 -14.74 32.63 34.14
CA THR A 743 -15.92 33.10 34.89
C THR A 743 -17.19 32.46 34.33
N GLY A 744 -18.17 32.16 35.20
CA GLY A 744 -19.47 31.65 34.77
C GLY A 744 -20.58 32.21 35.64
N GLY A 745 -21.81 32.28 35.13
CA GLY A 745 -22.93 32.89 35.86
C GLY A 745 -23.52 31.95 36.92
N GLN A 746 -23.31 30.64 36.73
CA GLN A 746 -23.65 29.58 37.68
C GLN A 746 -22.44 29.04 38.46
N GLY A 747 -21.23 29.52 38.16
CA GLY A 747 -19.98 29.11 38.81
C GLY A 747 -18.77 29.20 37.87
N GLY A 748 -17.59 29.45 38.42
CA GLY A 748 -16.33 29.47 37.66
C GLY A 748 -15.79 28.07 37.36
N GLY A 749 -15.04 27.94 36.26
CA GLY A 749 -14.30 26.71 35.94
C GLY A 749 -13.01 26.58 36.73
N ALA A 750 -12.42 25.39 36.73
CA ALA A 750 -11.12 25.16 37.36
C ALA A 750 -9.99 25.73 36.51
N ILE A 751 -8.99 26.34 37.15
CA ILE A 751 -7.78 26.85 36.50
C ILE A 751 -6.57 26.23 37.20
N THR A 752 -5.77 25.46 36.48
CA THR A 752 -4.54 24.85 36.97
C THR A 752 -3.36 25.30 36.11
N VAL A 753 -2.32 25.86 36.74
CA VAL A 753 -1.06 26.19 36.08
C VAL A 753 0.06 25.45 36.79
N LEU A 754 0.59 24.41 36.17
CA LEU A 754 1.76 23.66 36.64
C LEU A 754 3.00 24.13 35.87
N HIS A 755 3.98 24.70 36.58
CA HIS A 755 5.19 25.27 35.98
C HIS A 755 6.48 24.86 36.69
N GLY A 756 7.60 24.80 35.96
CA GLY A 756 8.92 24.36 36.42
C GLY A 756 9.72 25.37 37.27
N GLY A 757 9.05 26.36 37.89
CA GLY A 757 9.72 27.47 38.59
C GLY A 757 10.42 27.08 39.90
N ASN A 758 9.99 25.97 40.54
CA ASN A 758 10.58 25.30 41.72
C ASN A 758 11.24 26.23 42.77
N GLY A 759 10.64 27.37 43.09
CA GLY A 759 11.19 28.32 44.09
C GLY A 759 12.32 29.23 43.62
N ASN A 760 12.92 28.98 42.45
CA ASN A 760 14.02 29.78 41.91
C ASN A 760 13.50 30.94 41.05
N THR A 761 12.44 30.70 40.27
CA THR A 761 11.76 31.70 39.46
C THR A 761 10.28 31.74 39.85
N PRO A 762 9.87 32.66 40.75
CA PRO A 762 8.48 32.73 41.20
C PRO A 762 7.53 33.01 40.04
N PHE A 763 6.28 32.55 40.16
CA PHE A 763 5.20 32.95 39.25
C PHE A 763 4.73 34.35 39.63
N VAL A 764 4.96 35.34 38.77
CA VAL A 764 4.65 36.75 39.07
C VAL A 764 3.45 37.22 38.27
N ILE A 765 2.54 37.97 38.91
CA ILE A 765 1.35 38.52 38.26
C ILE A 765 1.47 40.04 38.23
N GLY A 766 1.60 40.62 37.04
CA GLY A 766 1.69 42.06 36.78
C GLY A 766 2.72 42.42 35.71
N GLU A 767 2.84 43.72 35.39
CA GLU A 767 3.67 44.22 34.26
C GLU A 767 5.17 43.86 34.33
N ASN A 768 5.68 43.40 35.47
CA ASN A 768 7.09 43.02 35.65
C ASN A 768 7.27 41.50 35.89
N PHE A 769 6.45 40.64 35.27
CA PHE A 769 6.47 39.21 35.54
C PHE A 769 7.73 38.46 35.07
N GLY A 770 8.55 39.07 34.22
CA GLY A 770 9.83 38.50 33.79
C GLY A 770 9.65 37.26 32.92
N GLU A 771 10.26 36.15 33.32
CA GLU A 771 10.30 34.91 32.53
C GLU A 771 9.17 33.92 32.85
N ASN A 772 8.42 34.12 33.95
CA ASN A 772 7.38 33.19 34.39
C ASN A 772 6.23 33.91 35.12
N GLY A 773 5.04 33.91 34.54
CA GLY A 773 3.89 34.61 35.10
C GLY A 773 2.87 35.15 34.09
N SER A 774 2.08 36.12 34.52
CA SER A 774 1.04 36.76 33.71
C SER A 774 0.99 38.28 33.91
N VAL A 775 0.62 39.05 32.87
CA VAL A 775 0.50 40.51 33.00
C VAL A 775 -0.76 40.96 33.77
N GLY A 776 -1.86 40.21 33.65
CA GLY A 776 -3.17 40.46 34.26
C GLY A 776 -3.57 39.36 35.23
N ALA A 777 -4.72 39.55 35.90
CA ALA A 777 -5.23 38.63 36.92
C ALA A 777 -5.55 37.23 36.37
N ILE A 778 -5.58 36.23 37.27
CA ILE A 778 -6.08 34.88 36.98
C ILE A 778 -7.31 34.64 37.85
N THR A 779 -8.47 34.39 37.23
CA THR A 779 -9.76 34.39 37.95
C THR A 779 -10.78 33.40 37.40
N ASP A 780 -11.51 32.75 38.31
CA ASP A 780 -12.73 31.97 38.01
C ASP A 780 -14.01 32.79 38.32
N GLY A 781 -13.86 34.07 38.70
CA GLY A 781 -14.96 34.98 39.08
C GLY A 781 -15.25 35.03 40.59
N VAL A 782 -14.78 34.06 41.36
CA VAL A 782 -14.90 34.01 42.83
C VAL A 782 -13.53 34.06 43.49
N ASN A 783 -12.61 33.21 43.03
CA ASN A 783 -11.23 33.11 43.44
C ASN A 783 -10.36 33.86 42.42
N THR A 784 -9.47 34.72 42.90
CA THR A 784 -8.61 35.54 42.04
C THR A 784 -7.21 35.62 42.61
N PHE A 785 -6.22 35.48 41.74
CA PHE A 785 -4.87 35.98 41.95
C PHE A 785 -4.73 37.33 41.25
N ALA A 786 -4.55 38.39 42.04
CA ALA A 786 -4.60 39.77 41.56
C ALA A 786 -3.23 40.26 41.07
N VAL A 787 -3.25 41.36 40.32
CA VAL A 787 -2.04 42.05 39.87
C VAL A 787 -1.23 42.56 41.06
N GLY A 788 0.09 42.32 41.02
CA GLY A 788 1.06 42.67 42.06
C GLY A 788 1.48 41.50 42.95
N GLU A 789 0.93 40.30 42.73
CA GLU A 789 1.27 39.09 43.50
C GLU A 789 2.51 38.38 42.93
N SER A 790 3.27 37.72 43.80
CA SER A 790 4.44 36.90 43.46
C SER A 790 4.39 35.60 44.24
N ILE A 791 4.34 34.48 43.53
CA ILE A 791 4.06 33.16 44.09
C ILE A 791 5.32 32.30 43.94
N PRO A 792 6.13 32.15 45.00
CA PRO A 792 7.39 31.42 44.92
C PRO A 792 7.25 29.89 44.90
N GLY A 793 6.05 29.32 45.10
CA GLY A 793 5.84 27.88 45.07
C GLY A 793 4.38 27.55 44.80
N SER A 794 3.91 26.36 45.20
CA SER A 794 2.51 25.98 44.97
C SER A 794 1.53 26.75 45.87
N GLU A 795 0.51 27.37 45.28
CA GLU A 795 -0.61 28.03 45.95
C GLU A 795 -1.96 27.64 45.33
N THR A 796 -2.96 27.39 46.17
CA THR A 796 -4.32 27.02 45.76
C THR A 796 -5.34 27.95 46.42
N ARG A 797 -6.22 28.56 45.60
CA ARG A 797 -7.35 29.38 46.02
C ARG A 797 -8.63 28.85 45.38
N GLY A 798 -9.36 28.02 46.12
CA GLY A 798 -10.60 27.40 45.60
C GLY A 798 -10.33 26.60 44.33
N ASN A 799 -10.92 27.01 43.20
CA ASN A 799 -10.75 26.32 41.91
C ASN A 799 -9.55 26.83 41.09
N VAL A 800 -8.78 27.80 41.60
CA VAL A 800 -7.59 28.34 40.92
C VAL A 800 -6.32 27.87 41.62
N GLN A 801 -5.42 27.22 40.88
CA GLN A 801 -4.20 26.60 41.38
C GLN A 801 -2.98 27.00 40.55
N ILE A 802 -1.90 27.40 41.21
CA ILE A 802 -0.59 27.65 40.61
C ILE A 802 0.40 26.73 41.34
N LEU A 803 1.05 25.81 40.63
CA LEU A 803 1.77 24.68 41.21
C LEU A 803 3.22 24.61 40.69
N THR A 804 4.14 24.16 41.56
CA THR A 804 5.58 23.90 41.29
C THR A 804 6.03 22.58 41.93
N GLU A 805 7.07 21.91 41.43
CA GLU A 805 7.64 20.70 42.05
C GLU A 805 8.64 20.99 43.21
N TYR A 806 8.79 20.07 44.19
CA TYR A 806 9.88 20.06 45.21
C TYR A 806 10.47 18.64 45.38
N SER A 807 11.81 18.51 45.35
CA SER A 807 12.60 17.26 45.20
C SER A 807 13.15 16.59 46.50
N SER A 808 13.13 15.23 46.56
CA SER A 808 13.88 14.16 47.33
C SER A 808 14.03 14.14 48.90
N PRO A 809 14.04 12.94 49.59
CA PRO A 809 14.31 12.81 51.05
C PRO A 809 15.65 12.11 51.47
N PRO A 810 16.08 12.17 52.76
CA PRO A 810 17.48 12.28 53.22
C PRO A 810 18.18 11.00 53.76
N SER A 811 19.49 11.13 54.00
CA SER A 811 20.49 10.13 54.42
C SER A 811 20.30 9.47 55.82
N GLY A 812 20.20 8.12 55.83
CA GLY A 812 20.80 7.13 56.77
C GLY A 812 20.29 6.97 58.23
N PRO A 813 20.10 5.71 58.73
CA PRO A 813 20.09 5.45 60.18
C PRO A 813 20.85 4.18 60.67
N PRO A 814 21.17 4.05 62.00
CA PRO A 814 22.02 3.01 62.58
C PRO A 814 21.32 1.82 63.30
N SER A 815 22.00 0.67 63.30
CA SER A 815 22.11 -0.50 64.22
C SER A 815 20.94 -1.05 65.10
N GLY A 816 20.49 -2.28 64.73
CA GLY A 816 20.33 -3.51 65.57
C GLY A 816 19.16 -3.65 66.59
N PRO A 817 18.92 -4.83 67.23
CA PRO A 817 19.08 -6.24 66.79
C PRO A 817 17.77 -7.09 66.89
N ARG A 818 17.81 -8.30 66.29
CA ARG A 818 16.71 -9.29 66.10
C ARG A 818 16.23 -10.03 67.37
N PRO A 819 15.08 -10.74 67.30
CA PRO A 819 15.09 -12.17 67.65
C PRO A 819 14.32 -13.11 66.67
N ARG A 820 14.70 -14.40 66.76
CA ARG A 820 14.32 -15.59 65.95
C ARG A 820 12.99 -16.24 66.40
N LEU A 821 12.29 -17.04 65.58
CA LEU A 821 12.33 -18.52 65.40
C LEU A 821 10.96 -18.95 64.75
N PRO A 822 10.68 -20.21 64.33
CA PRO A 822 11.51 -21.35 63.87
C PRO A 822 11.02 -21.99 62.53
N ARG A 823 11.76 -22.99 62.01
CA ARG A 823 11.42 -23.85 60.85
C ARG A 823 10.75 -25.16 61.26
N ILE A 824 9.85 -25.72 60.45
CA ILE A 824 9.63 -27.18 60.28
C ILE A 824 9.24 -27.50 58.81
N ASN A 825 9.86 -28.56 58.28
CA ASN A 825 9.67 -29.24 56.98
C ASN A 825 8.41 -30.11 56.93
N CYS A 826 7.86 -30.34 55.73
CA CYS A 826 7.41 -31.66 55.26
C CYS A 826 7.49 -31.73 53.72
N SER A 827 7.89 -32.90 53.23
CA SER A 827 8.13 -33.29 51.84
C SER A 827 6.97 -34.14 51.28
N ASP A 828 6.86 -34.12 49.95
CA ASP A 828 6.21 -35.05 49.03
C ASP A 828 4.66 -35.17 49.00
N THR A 829 4.20 -35.25 47.75
CA THR A 829 2.85 -35.46 47.21
C THR A 829 1.90 -34.26 47.18
N GLY A 830 1.58 -33.85 45.95
CA GLY A 830 0.23 -33.47 45.52
C GLY A 830 -0.34 -32.19 46.10
N ASP A 831 -0.39 -31.18 45.24
CA ASP A 831 -1.54 -30.29 45.05
C ASP A 831 -2.31 -29.85 46.31
N CYS A 832 -2.06 -28.62 46.74
CA CYS A 832 -3.05 -27.79 47.42
C CYS A 832 -2.81 -26.34 46.98
N GLY A 833 -3.52 -25.93 45.93
CA GLY A 833 -3.53 -24.57 45.43
C GLY A 833 -4.24 -23.55 46.34
N GLY A 834 -4.35 -22.33 45.81
CA GLY A 834 -5.34 -21.35 46.23
C GLY A 834 -4.79 -20.04 46.81
N GLY A 835 -4.43 -19.13 45.90
CA GLY A 835 -4.79 -17.70 45.86
C GLY A 835 -4.83 -16.85 47.13
N GLY A 836 -4.14 -15.70 47.07
CA GLY A 836 -4.37 -14.57 47.97
C GLY A 836 -3.29 -13.50 47.88
N ASN A 837 -3.50 -12.54 46.98
CA ASN A 837 -2.68 -11.34 46.75
C ASN A 837 -2.59 -10.45 47.99
N GLU A 838 -1.39 -9.90 48.26
CA GLU A 838 -1.10 -8.49 48.58
C GLU A 838 0.43 -8.28 48.71
N PRO A 839 0.95 -7.09 48.38
CA PRO A 839 2.27 -6.91 47.75
C PRO A 839 3.42 -6.73 48.76
N ARG A 840 4.59 -7.30 48.44
CA ARG A 840 5.83 -7.08 49.18
C ARG A 840 6.68 -6.02 48.46
N VAL A 841 6.87 -4.89 49.16
CA VAL A 841 7.90 -3.89 48.88
C VAL A 841 9.28 -4.54 48.99
N ILE A 842 10.08 -4.48 47.92
CA ILE A 842 11.51 -4.82 47.90
C ILE A 842 12.29 -3.50 47.96
N THR A 843 13.18 -3.41 48.95
CA THR A 843 14.06 -2.27 49.23
C THR A 843 15.24 -2.23 48.26
N ASP A 844 15.64 -1.01 47.90
CA ASP A 844 16.88 -0.65 47.19
C ASP A 844 18.14 -1.31 47.81
N GLU A 845 18.66 -2.34 47.15
CA GLU A 845 20.09 -2.63 47.07
C GLU A 845 20.54 -2.20 45.66
N PRO A 846 21.78 -1.69 45.49
CA PRO A 846 22.32 -1.49 44.15
C PRO A 846 22.42 -2.87 43.50
N LEU A 847 21.64 -3.11 42.45
CA LEU A 847 21.74 -4.30 41.62
C LEU A 847 23.14 -4.32 40.99
N GLU A 848 24.09 -5.02 41.61
CA GLU A 848 25.21 -5.61 40.87
C GLU A 848 24.60 -6.57 39.85
N TYR A 849 24.50 -6.12 38.58
CA TYR A 849 23.88 -6.86 37.48
C TYR A 849 24.60 -8.20 37.23
N PRO A 850 24.02 -9.36 37.61
CA PRO A 850 24.66 -10.67 37.40
C PRO A 850 24.77 -11.04 35.90
N GLN A 851 24.08 -10.31 35.03
CA GLN A 851 24.00 -10.57 33.60
C GLN A 851 25.15 -9.93 32.80
N ILE A 852 25.63 -8.73 33.17
CA ILE A 852 26.73 -8.06 32.43
C ILE A 852 28.04 -8.83 32.63
N SER A 853 28.32 -9.28 33.87
CA SER A 853 29.49 -10.11 34.15
C SER A 853 29.44 -11.44 33.41
N ALA A 854 28.29 -12.12 33.41
CA ALA A 854 28.10 -13.36 32.66
C ALA A 854 28.28 -13.17 31.14
N THR A 855 27.72 -12.10 30.56
CA THR A 855 27.91 -11.80 29.13
C THR A 855 29.37 -11.49 28.82
N ARG A 856 30.08 -10.75 29.67
CA ARG A 856 31.52 -10.50 29.49
C ARG A 856 32.36 -11.77 29.59
N ASP A 857 32.07 -12.63 30.56
CA ASP A 857 32.73 -13.93 30.70
C ASP A 857 32.53 -14.78 29.44
N THR A 858 31.34 -14.74 28.83
CA THR A 858 31.06 -15.37 27.53
C THR A 858 31.89 -14.74 26.41
N LEU A 859 31.93 -13.41 26.27
CA LEU A 859 32.72 -12.74 25.23
C LEU A 859 34.22 -13.01 25.38
N LEU A 860 34.74 -13.06 26.62
CA LEU A 860 36.13 -13.45 26.90
C LEU A 860 36.40 -14.90 26.53
N ALA A 861 35.51 -15.83 26.91
CA ALA A 861 35.64 -17.23 26.55
C ALA A 861 35.61 -17.44 25.02
N LEU A 862 34.76 -16.68 24.31
CA LEU A 862 34.71 -16.69 22.85
C LEU A 862 35.98 -16.13 22.22
N ALA A 863 36.54 -15.05 22.77
CA ALA A 863 37.81 -14.49 22.31
C ALA A 863 38.95 -15.52 22.46
N ASP A 864 39.01 -16.23 23.58
CA ASP A 864 40.00 -17.28 23.85
C ASP A 864 39.83 -18.50 22.93
N GLN A 865 38.58 -18.89 22.63
CA GLN A 865 38.28 -20.07 21.83
C GLN A 865 38.43 -19.84 20.32
N THR A 866 38.04 -18.66 19.83
CA THR A 866 38.01 -18.33 18.39
C THR A 866 39.25 -17.58 17.94
N GLY A 867 39.96 -16.92 18.86
CA GLY A 867 41.06 -15.99 18.56
C GLY A 867 40.61 -14.65 17.98
N ILE A 868 39.29 -14.40 17.88
CA ILE A 868 38.69 -13.16 17.37
C ILE A 868 37.86 -12.53 18.51
N PRO A 869 38.33 -11.45 19.15
CA PRO A 869 37.58 -10.81 20.22
C PRO A 869 36.24 -10.24 19.71
N PRO A 870 35.09 -10.67 20.27
CA PRO A 870 33.78 -10.15 19.88
C PRO A 870 33.32 -8.97 20.75
N ALA A 871 32.45 -8.13 20.21
CA ALA A 871 31.72 -7.10 20.94
C ALA A 871 30.23 -7.12 20.62
N LEU A 872 29.39 -6.75 21.58
CA LEU A 872 27.95 -6.60 21.39
C LEU A 872 27.60 -5.11 21.26
N ILE A 873 26.80 -4.78 20.24
CA ILE A 873 26.31 -3.42 20.01
C ILE A 873 24.78 -3.45 20.01
N TYR A 874 24.16 -2.80 21.00
CA TYR A 874 22.73 -2.52 20.97
C TYR A 874 22.53 -1.18 20.28
N ILE A 875 21.69 -1.20 19.24
CA ILE A 875 21.25 0.02 18.55
C ILE A 875 19.76 0.13 18.82
N SER A 876 19.39 1.19 19.53
CA SER A 876 18.03 1.39 20.01
C SER A 876 17.67 2.86 20.02
N PHE A 877 16.39 3.15 20.20
CA PHE A 877 15.92 4.52 20.33
C PHE A 877 15.44 4.76 21.76
N ALA A 878 15.76 5.93 22.29
CA ALA A 878 15.37 6.29 23.64
C ALA A 878 14.78 7.70 23.66
N SER A 879 13.58 7.82 24.21
CA SER A 879 12.92 9.10 24.38
C SER A 879 13.80 10.10 25.13
N THR A 880 13.74 11.36 24.71
CA THR A 880 14.42 12.48 25.36
C THR A 880 13.83 12.78 26.74
N SER A 881 12.58 12.39 27.01
CA SER A 881 11.84 12.69 28.25
C SER A 881 11.92 11.61 29.33
N ILE A 882 12.60 10.48 29.09
CA ILE A 882 12.73 9.40 30.08
C ILE A 882 14.21 9.04 30.28
N SER A 883 14.81 9.59 31.34
CA SER A 883 16.08 9.11 31.88
C SER A 883 15.86 7.75 32.59
N LEU A 884 16.03 6.64 31.87
CA LEU A 884 16.06 5.32 32.49
C LEU A 884 17.45 5.05 33.12
N PRO A 885 17.55 4.84 34.45
CA PRO A 885 18.76 4.30 35.03
C PRO A 885 18.81 2.79 34.75
N ASN A 886 19.94 2.35 34.20
CA ASN A 886 20.39 0.96 33.97
C ASN A 886 20.17 0.37 32.56
N GLY A 887 21.03 0.79 31.62
CA GLY A 887 20.86 0.58 30.18
C GLY A 887 21.06 -0.83 29.60
N TYR A 888 21.69 -1.80 30.29
CA TYR A 888 21.91 -3.14 29.71
C TYR A 888 20.77 -4.11 29.99
N ALA A 889 20.51 -4.43 31.28
CA ALA A 889 19.52 -5.44 31.65
C ALA A 889 18.10 -5.07 31.22
N GLN A 890 17.79 -3.77 31.20
CA GLN A 890 16.50 -3.29 30.73
C GLN A 890 16.34 -3.42 29.22
N ARG A 891 17.37 -3.11 28.42
CA ARG A 891 17.33 -3.29 26.95
C ARG A 891 17.26 -4.75 26.56
N GLU A 892 18.00 -5.59 27.28
CA GLU A 892 17.95 -7.05 27.10
C GLU A 892 16.56 -7.62 27.41
N ALA A 893 15.90 -7.12 28.47
CA ALA A 893 14.52 -7.48 28.79
C ALA A 893 13.52 -6.96 27.73
N ILE A 894 13.66 -5.73 27.25
CA ILE A 894 12.80 -5.14 26.21
C ILE A 894 12.92 -5.93 24.90
N ALA A 895 14.14 -6.18 24.42
CA ALA A 895 14.37 -6.96 23.20
C ALA A 895 13.74 -8.35 23.30
N SER A 896 13.91 -9.02 24.45
CA SER A 896 13.35 -10.36 24.68
C SER A 896 11.83 -10.36 24.81
N GLN A 897 11.25 -9.34 25.44
CA GLN A 897 9.80 -9.22 25.64
C GLN A 897 9.08 -8.85 24.35
N GLN A 898 9.61 -7.91 23.54
CA GLN A 898 9.09 -7.58 22.21
C GLN A 898 8.99 -8.84 21.34
N ILE A 899 10.04 -9.68 21.37
CA ILE A 899 10.09 -10.94 20.65
C ILE A 899 9.09 -11.98 21.20
N THR A 900 8.95 -12.08 22.52
CA THR A 900 8.06 -13.08 23.15
C THR A 900 6.57 -12.74 22.95
N ASN A 901 6.20 -11.46 23.04
CA ASN A 901 4.82 -10.98 22.86
C ASN A 901 4.29 -11.28 21.45
N TYR A 902 5.16 -11.21 20.45
CA TYR A 902 4.81 -11.52 19.06
C TYR A 902 4.37 -12.99 18.85
N LEU A 903 4.80 -13.92 19.71
CA LEU A 903 4.61 -15.35 19.52
C LEU A 903 3.40 -15.95 20.26
N GLY A 904 2.58 -15.13 20.91
CA GLY A 904 1.35 -15.57 21.57
C GLY A 904 1.55 -16.56 22.74
N GLN A 905 2.71 -16.58 23.39
CA GLN A 905 2.91 -17.43 24.57
C GLN A 905 2.18 -16.86 25.81
N PRO A 906 1.56 -17.70 26.64
CA PRO A 906 0.79 -17.24 27.80
C PRO A 906 1.71 -16.59 28.84
N ASN A 907 1.36 -15.37 29.23
CA ASN A 907 1.97 -14.55 30.28
C ASN A 907 2.59 -15.36 31.42
N SER A 908 3.93 -15.27 31.57
CA SER A 908 4.50 -15.27 32.91
C SER A 908 4.05 -13.97 33.59
N THR A 909 3.53 -14.11 34.80
CA THR A 909 2.74 -13.14 35.57
C THR A 909 3.47 -11.88 36.05
N GLU A 910 4.26 -11.21 35.20
CA GLU A 910 4.84 -9.90 35.50
C GLU A 910 4.72 -8.95 34.30
N SER A 911 3.98 -7.87 34.49
CA SER A 911 4.06 -6.61 33.74
C SER A 911 3.56 -5.51 34.68
N PRO A 912 4.11 -4.28 34.67
CA PRO A 912 4.68 -3.60 33.49
C PRO A 912 6.01 -2.85 33.75
N LEU A 913 6.95 -2.90 32.80
CA LEU A 913 7.94 -1.85 32.59
C LEU A 913 8.01 -1.54 31.09
N LEU A 914 7.47 -0.35 30.75
CA LEU A 914 7.41 0.33 29.44
C LEU A 914 6.53 -0.26 28.32
N THR A 915 5.31 0.26 28.25
CA THR A 915 4.42 0.28 27.08
C THR A 915 4.52 1.63 26.32
N ALA A 916 5.73 2.18 26.16
CA ALA A 916 5.92 3.31 25.25
C ALA A 916 6.03 2.74 23.82
N GLN A 917 5.09 3.11 22.95
CA GLN A 917 5.21 2.83 21.51
C GLN A 917 6.39 3.65 20.98
N PRO A 918 7.34 3.06 20.24
CA PRO A 918 8.48 3.78 19.67
C PRO A 918 8.01 5.00 18.87
N GLN A 919 8.55 6.19 19.17
CA GLN A 919 8.19 7.44 18.49
C GLN A 919 9.18 7.76 17.38
N ALA A 920 8.73 8.51 16.37
CA ALA A 920 9.59 9.02 15.30
C ALA A 920 10.73 9.92 15.83
N SER A 921 10.46 10.62 16.94
CA SER A 921 11.36 11.55 17.62
C SER A 921 12.35 10.91 18.59
N ASP A 922 12.23 9.60 18.88
CA ASP A 922 13.16 8.95 19.82
C ASP A 922 14.59 9.02 19.28
N GLU A 923 15.54 9.44 20.13
CA GLU A 923 16.92 9.63 19.70
C GLU A 923 17.71 8.32 19.69
N LEU A 924 18.63 8.22 18.73
CA LEU A 924 19.53 7.09 18.58
C LEU A 924 20.43 6.94 19.80
N GLU A 925 20.40 5.75 20.37
CA GLU A 925 21.23 5.36 21.50
C GLU A 925 21.95 4.04 21.21
N LEU A 926 23.27 4.09 21.39
CA LEU A 926 24.20 2.99 21.21
C LEU A 926 24.69 2.50 22.57
N LEU A 927 24.65 1.19 22.77
CA LEU A 927 25.25 0.53 23.93
C LEU A 927 26.25 -0.52 23.46
N LEU A 928 27.52 -0.33 23.77
CA LEU A 928 28.62 -1.23 23.42
C LEU A 928 29.10 -2.00 24.66
N VAL A 929 29.09 -3.33 24.55
CA VAL A 929 29.61 -4.25 25.56
C VAL A 929 30.86 -4.94 25.00
N LEU A 930 31.99 -4.71 25.67
CA LEU A 930 33.29 -5.26 25.33
C LEU A 930 33.66 -6.44 26.25
N PRO A 931 34.59 -7.32 25.85
CA PRO A 931 35.08 -8.42 26.71
C PRO A 931 35.70 -7.92 28.02
N SER A 932 36.30 -6.72 28.02
CA SER A 932 36.87 -6.08 29.21
C SER A 932 36.55 -4.58 29.26
N GLY A 933 36.73 -3.93 30.42
CA GLY A 933 36.43 -2.49 30.59
C GLY A 933 34.98 -2.19 30.98
N ASP A 934 34.57 -0.92 30.95
CA ASP A 934 33.20 -0.49 31.27
C ASP A 934 32.26 -0.57 30.06
N VAL A 935 30.95 -0.72 30.29
CA VAL A 935 29.95 -0.67 29.20
C VAL A 935 29.90 0.76 28.67
N VAL A 936 30.04 0.92 27.37
CA VAL A 936 30.03 2.24 26.73
C VAL A 936 28.61 2.54 26.29
N ARG A 937 28.05 3.63 26.79
CA ARG A 937 26.75 4.15 26.38
C ARG A 937 26.97 5.46 25.64
N HIS A 938 26.43 5.58 24.44
CA HIS A 938 26.55 6.78 23.62
C HIS A 938 25.19 7.13 23.04
N ARG A 939 24.69 8.34 23.33
CA ARG A 939 23.51 8.89 22.68
C ARG A 939 23.98 9.82 21.57
N VAL A 940 23.44 9.64 20.38
CA VAL A 940 23.77 10.46 19.21
C VAL A 940 22.74 11.58 19.15
N GLU A 941 23.08 12.72 19.76
CA GLU A 941 22.19 13.87 19.89
C GLU A 941 21.69 14.35 18.51
N GLY A 942 20.38 14.61 18.39
CA GLY A 942 19.77 15.11 17.16
C GLY A 942 19.59 14.10 16.03
N VAL A 943 19.94 12.82 16.24
CA VAL A 943 19.68 11.74 15.27
C VAL A 943 18.47 10.94 15.75
N THR A 944 17.32 11.15 15.11
CA THR A 944 16.05 10.53 15.51
C THR A 944 15.79 9.20 14.81
N ARG A 945 14.87 8.40 15.35
CA ARG A 945 14.38 7.15 14.75
C ARG A 945 13.96 7.34 13.31
N ALA A 946 13.18 8.38 13.01
CA ALA A 946 12.74 8.68 11.65
C ALA A 946 13.92 8.88 10.69
N MET A 947 14.95 9.64 11.10
CA MET A 947 16.14 9.90 10.26
C MET A 947 16.91 8.61 9.95
N VAL A 948 17.14 7.77 10.96
CA VAL A 948 17.88 6.51 10.77
C VAL A 948 17.10 5.54 9.85
N LEU A 949 15.78 5.43 10.05
CA LEU A 949 14.93 4.57 9.21
C LEU A 949 14.83 5.08 7.76
N GLN A 950 14.73 6.38 7.56
CA GLN A 950 14.75 6.98 6.21
C GLN A 950 16.08 6.69 5.50
N GLN A 951 17.22 6.86 6.17
CA GLN A 951 18.53 6.56 5.58
C GLN A 951 18.71 5.07 5.29
N ARG A 952 18.21 4.19 6.17
CA ARG A 952 18.17 2.74 5.91
C ARG A 952 17.38 2.42 4.64
N GLN A 953 16.21 3.03 4.45
CA GLN A 953 15.39 2.78 3.26
C GLN A 953 16.08 3.28 1.99
N GLN A 954 16.70 4.47 2.03
CA GLN A 954 17.49 4.99 0.93
C GLN A 954 18.65 4.06 0.57
N LEU A 955 19.38 3.54 1.56
CA LEU A 955 20.46 2.59 1.34
C LEU A 955 19.98 1.32 0.61
N ILE A 956 18.87 0.73 1.06
CA ILE A 956 18.31 -0.48 0.44
C ILE A 956 17.87 -0.20 -1.00
N ASN A 957 17.18 0.91 -1.25
CA ASN A 957 16.74 1.29 -2.59
C ASN A 957 17.92 1.49 -3.56
N GLU A 958 19.01 2.13 -3.11
CA GLU A 958 20.20 2.33 -3.94
C GLU A 958 20.96 1.03 -4.25
N ILE A 959 20.97 0.06 -3.32
CA ILE A 959 21.64 -1.24 -3.54
C ILE A 959 20.82 -2.15 -4.47
N THR A 960 19.49 -2.12 -4.36
CA THR A 960 18.62 -3.15 -4.97
C THR A 960 17.98 -2.74 -6.30
N ALA A 961 18.03 -1.46 -6.68
CA ALA A 961 17.46 -0.98 -7.93
C ALA A 961 18.17 -1.59 -9.17
N PRO A 962 17.47 -2.30 -10.08
CA PRO A 962 18.08 -3.00 -11.21
C PRO A 962 18.90 -2.09 -12.14
N ASN A 963 18.45 -0.85 -12.35
CA ASN A 963 19.14 0.14 -13.17
C ASN A 963 20.34 0.81 -12.47
N ARG A 964 20.62 0.47 -11.20
CA ARG A 964 21.69 1.08 -10.39
C ARG A 964 22.79 0.10 -9.98
N LEU A 965 22.79 -1.13 -10.49
CA LEU A 965 23.84 -2.14 -10.23
C LEU A 965 25.25 -1.74 -10.70
N GLN A 966 25.37 -0.63 -11.44
CA GLN A 966 26.62 -0.04 -11.93
C GLN A 966 26.92 1.32 -11.26
N SER A 967 26.14 1.70 -10.24
CA SER A 967 26.22 2.99 -9.54
C SER A 967 26.90 2.84 -8.19
N ASN A 968 27.60 3.88 -7.74
CA ASN A 968 28.15 3.97 -6.39
C ASN A 968 27.33 4.89 -5.46
N ARG A 969 26.10 5.25 -5.86
CA ARG A 969 25.23 6.17 -5.09
C ARG A 969 24.87 5.64 -3.70
N TYR A 970 24.82 4.32 -3.52
CA TYR A 970 24.60 3.69 -2.22
C TYR A 970 25.62 4.11 -1.15
N ARG A 971 26.81 4.60 -1.54
CA ARG A 971 27.86 5.03 -0.60
C ARG A 971 27.46 6.23 0.25
N VAL A 972 26.59 7.11 -0.26
CA VAL A 972 26.15 8.32 0.47
C VAL A 972 25.29 7.94 1.69
N PRO A 973 24.17 7.22 1.55
CA PRO A 973 23.39 6.78 2.72
C PRO A 973 24.17 5.78 3.58
N ALA A 974 25.03 4.93 2.99
CA ALA A 974 25.90 4.02 3.73
C ALA A 974 26.88 4.75 4.66
N GLN A 975 27.44 5.87 4.20
CA GLN A 975 28.35 6.69 4.99
C GLN A 975 27.62 7.41 6.12
N GLN A 976 26.44 7.96 5.83
CA GLN A 976 25.67 8.64 6.88
C GLN A 976 25.30 7.68 8.03
N LEU A 977 24.88 6.47 7.69
CA LEU A 977 24.58 5.43 8.67
C LEU A 977 25.85 4.96 9.41
N TYR A 978 27.00 4.90 8.75
CA TYR A 978 28.26 4.61 9.43
C TYR A 978 28.61 5.67 10.49
N GLU A 979 28.51 6.95 10.11
CA GLU A 979 28.78 8.09 10.98
C GLU A 979 27.88 8.10 12.22
N TRP A 980 26.63 7.66 12.09
CA TRP A 980 25.70 7.59 13.22
C TRP A 980 25.88 6.33 14.07
N LEU A 981 26.07 5.17 13.45
CA LEU A 981 25.96 3.88 14.14
C LEU A 981 27.30 3.31 14.61
N ILE A 982 28.41 3.64 13.92
CA ILE A 982 29.71 3.00 14.14
C ILE A 982 30.78 4.00 14.57
N ALA A 983 30.90 5.14 13.89
CA ALA A 983 31.94 6.13 14.17
C ALA A 983 32.05 6.52 15.67
N PRO A 984 30.95 6.65 16.44
CA PRO A 984 31.04 6.97 17.87
C PRO A 984 31.69 5.88 18.73
N LEU A 985 31.80 4.65 18.21
CA LEU A 985 32.28 3.47 18.93
C LEU A 985 33.68 3.02 18.51
N GLU A 986 34.22 3.52 17.40
CA GLU A 986 35.48 3.03 16.79
C GLU A 986 36.66 3.03 17.74
N ALA A 987 36.88 4.12 18.47
CA ALA A 987 37.99 4.23 19.41
C ALA A 987 37.96 3.14 20.49
N ASN A 988 36.76 2.74 20.92
CA ASN A 988 36.56 1.66 21.88
C ASN A 988 36.82 0.28 21.27
N LEU A 989 36.37 0.06 20.03
CA LEU A 989 36.58 -1.19 19.29
C LEU A 989 38.07 -1.42 18.96
N GLU A 990 38.79 -0.38 18.53
CA GLU A 990 40.21 -0.44 18.18
C GLU A 990 41.09 -0.71 19.40
N THR A 991 40.80 -0.06 20.53
CA THR A 991 41.61 -0.20 21.76
C THR A 991 41.66 -1.65 22.26
N GLN A 992 40.62 -2.46 22.00
CA GLN A 992 40.57 -3.87 22.41
C GLN A 992 40.81 -4.87 21.26
N ASN A 993 41.20 -4.39 20.08
CA ASN A 993 41.40 -5.22 18.89
C ASN A 993 40.17 -6.11 18.60
N ILE A 994 38.97 -5.53 18.68
CA ILE A 994 37.74 -6.24 18.35
C ILE A 994 37.77 -6.66 16.88
N GLY A 995 37.41 -7.91 16.59
CA GLY A 995 37.35 -8.46 15.24
C GLY A 995 35.97 -8.96 14.81
N ASN A 996 35.02 -9.06 15.74
CA ASN A 996 33.64 -9.47 15.48
C ASN A 996 32.63 -8.53 16.17
N LEU A 997 31.60 -8.11 15.43
CA LEU A 997 30.51 -7.26 15.92
C LEU A 997 29.18 -8.01 15.85
N ALA A 998 28.58 -8.24 17.00
CA ALA A 998 27.26 -8.82 17.13
C ALA A 998 26.24 -7.71 17.48
N PHE A 999 25.33 -7.42 16.55
CA PHE A 999 24.36 -6.35 16.67
C PHE A 999 23.05 -6.85 17.26
N ILE A 1000 22.45 -6.05 18.13
CA ILE A 1000 21.10 -6.24 18.65
C ILE A 1000 20.33 -4.99 18.29
N LEU A 1001 19.43 -5.12 17.31
CA LEU A 1001 18.77 -3.99 16.66
C LEU A 1001 17.32 -3.89 17.13
N ASP A 1002 16.91 -2.65 17.41
CA ASP A 1002 15.53 -2.29 17.71
C ASP A 1002 14.62 -2.42 16.48
N THR A 1003 13.31 -2.38 16.72
CA THR A 1003 12.27 -2.53 15.70
C THR A 1003 12.44 -1.49 14.59
N GLY A 1004 12.49 -1.96 13.35
CA GLY A 1004 12.65 -1.18 12.10
C GLY A 1004 14.06 -1.26 11.50
N LEU A 1005 15.08 -1.62 12.30
CA LEU A 1005 16.47 -1.69 11.85
C LEU A 1005 16.97 -3.11 11.55
N ARG A 1006 16.20 -4.14 11.89
CA ARG A 1006 16.65 -5.54 11.83
C ARG A 1006 17.00 -6.06 10.43
N SER A 1007 16.54 -5.38 9.39
CA SER A 1007 16.86 -5.65 7.97
C SER A 1007 17.85 -4.66 7.36
N LEU A 1008 18.58 -3.89 8.18
CA LEU A 1008 19.66 -3.01 7.75
C LEU A 1008 20.88 -3.82 7.25
N PRO A 1009 21.38 -3.61 6.01
CA PRO A 1009 22.60 -4.25 5.52
C PRO A 1009 23.86 -3.65 6.17
N LEU A 1010 24.13 -4.05 7.41
CA LEU A 1010 25.25 -3.55 8.23
C LEU A 1010 26.63 -3.71 7.56
N SER A 1011 26.81 -4.72 6.71
CA SER A 1011 28.07 -4.96 6.01
C SER A 1011 28.44 -3.86 5.01
N VAL A 1012 27.47 -3.08 4.53
CA VAL A 1012 27.65 -2.03 3.51
C VAL A 1012 27.92 -0.66 4.13
N LEU A 1013 27.81 -0.50 5.46
CA LEU A 1013 28.14 0.77 6.10
C LEU A 1013 29.57 1.19 5.73
N TYR A 1014 29.77 2.45 5.34
CA TYR A 1014 30.98 2.90 4.67
C TYR A 1014 31.64 4.05 5.43
N ASP A 1015 32.91 3.93 5.80
CA ASP A 1015 33.60 4.98 6.60
C ASP A 1015 34.17 6.13 5.76
N GLY A 1016 33.94 6.11 4.44
CA GLY A 1016 34.54 7.04 3.48
C GLY A 1016 35.76 6.47 2.77
N GLU A 1017 36.37 5.40 3.30
CA GLU A 1017 37.49 4.67 2.68
C GLU A 1017 37.14 3.19 2.45
N GLN A 1018 36.63 2.49 3.46
CA GLN A 1018 36.36 1.06 3.52
C GLN A 1018 34.94 0.75 4.01
N PHE A 1019 34.41 -0.41 3.63
CA PHE A 1019 33.16 -0.94 4.18
C PHE A 1019 33.37 -1.57 5.55
N LEU A 1020 32.36 -1.58 6.41
CA LEU A 1020 32.42 -2.13 7.77
C LEU A 1020 32.87 -3.60 7.76
N ILE A 1021 32.42 -4.37 6.78
CA ILE A 1021 32.77 -5.78 6.60
C ILE A 1021 34.26 -6.01 6.30
N GLU A 1022 34.96 -4.99 5.78
CA GLU A 1022 36.41 -5.06 5.55
C GLU A 1022 37.19 -5.08 6.86
N ARG A 1023 36.63 -4.53 7.93
CA ARG A 1023 37.26 -4.41 9.25
C ARG A 1023 36.81 -5.49 10.23
N TYR A 1024 35.52 -5.82 10.26
CA TYR A 1024 34.93 -6.71 11.26
C TYR A 1024 34.09 -7.82 10.61
N SER A 1025 34.04 -9.01 11.22
CA SER A 1025 32.95 -9.96 10.96
C SER A 1025 31.68 -9.50 11.68
N ILE A 1026 30.51 -9.72 11.07
CA ILE A 1026 29.24 -9.16 11.53
C ILE A 1026 28.21 -10.28 11.73
N GLY A 1027 27.40 -10.16 12.78
CA GLY A 1027 26.18 -10.95 12.95
C GLY A 1027 25.08 -10.19 13.67
N LEU A 1028 23.84 -10.65 13.49
CA LEU A 1028 22.64 -10.09 14.10
C LEU A 1028 22.09 -11.06 15.15
N MET A 1029 21.98 -10.61 16.39
CA MET A 1029 21.38 -11.38 17.48
C MET A 1029 20.02 -10.77 17.85
N PRO A 1030 18.94 -11.59 17.96
CA PRO A 1030 17.66 -11.08 18.43
C PRO A 1030 17.71 -10.57 19.88
N SER A 1031 18.45 -11.29 20.73
CA SER A 1031 18.70 -10.98 22.14
C SER A 1031 19.78 -11.95 22.66
N VAL A 1032 20.58 -11.55 23.65
CA VAL A 1032 21.62 -12.43 24.24
C VAL A 1032 20.97 -13.57 25.03
N SER A 1033 19.90 -13.29 25.75
CA SER A 1033 19.17 -14.23 26.62
C SER A 1033 18.32 -15.23 25.83
N LEU A 1034 17.95 -14.90 24.59
CA LEU A 1034 17.25 -15.79 23.66
C LEU A 1034 18.19 -16.55 22.70
N THR A 1035 19.49 -16.24 22.69
CA THR A 1035 20.46 -16.87 21.78
C THR A 1035 21.40 -17.79 22.55
N ASP A 1036 21.56 -19.03 22.07
CA ASP A 1036 22.60 -19.91 22.62
C ASP A 1036 23.99 -19.45 22.17
N THR A 1037 24.75 -18.94 23.13
CA THR A 1037 26.06 -18.32 22.92
C THR A 1037 27.23 -19.29 23.01
N GLN A 1038 26.99 -20.61 23.06
CA GLN A 1038 28.08 -21.59 23.07
C GLN A 1038 28.73 -21.75 21.69
N TYR A 1039 30.06 -21.65 21.65
CA TYR A 1039 30.85 -21.91 20.45
C TYR A 1039 30.82 -23.38 20.04
N HIS A 1040 30.57 -23.61 18.75
CA HIS A 1040 30.57 -24.93 18.13
C HIS A 1040 31.31 -24.85 16.80
N ASP A 1041 32.41 -25.59 16.69
CA ASP A 1041 33.21 -25.67 15.46
C ASP A 1041 32.45 -26.46 14.39
N LEU A 1042 32.13 -25.80 13.28
CA LEU A 1042 31.39 -26.38 12.16
C LEU A 1042 32.27 -26.91 11.02
N ARG A 1043 33.60 -26.88 11.20
CA ARG A 1043 34.52 -27.46 10.22
C ARG A 1043 34.37 -28.97 10.18
N GLN A 1044 34.37 -29.53 8.96
CA GLN A 1044 34.17 -30.95 8.68
C GLN A 1044 32.82 -31.52 9.15
N VAL A 1045 31.85 -30.67 9.49
CA VAL A 1045 30.50 -31.09 9.87
C VAL A 1045 29.68 -31.42 8.62
N PRO A 1046 29.13 -32.65 8.49
CA PRO A 1046 28.33 -33.05 7.33
C PRO A 1046 27.10 -32.17 7.10
N ILE A 1047 26.78 -31.92 5.84
CA ILE A 1047 25.69 -31.03 5.43
C ILE A 1047 24.52 -31.85 4.88
N LEU A 1048 23.30 -31.49 5.29
CA LEU A 1048 22.07 -31.91 4.61
C LEU A 1048 21.64 -30.77 3.68
N ALA A 1049 21.92 -30.91 2.39
CA ALA A 1049 21.56 -29.95 1.37
C ALA A 1049 20.28 -30.41 0.66
N MET A 1050 19.32 -29.52 0.51
CA MET A 1050 18.05 -29.83 -0.16
C MET A 1050 17.64 -28.65 -1.03
N GLY A 1051 17.06 -28.90 -2.20
CA GLY A 1051 16.64 -27.80 -3.04
C GLY A 1051 15.69 -28.19 -4.16
N ALA A 1052 15.04 -27.18 -4.73
CA ALA A 1052 14.20 -27.32 -5.90
C ALA A 1052 14.73 -26.38 -6.99
N SER A 1053 14.92 -26.94 -8.18
CA SER A 1053 15.36 -26.26 -9.40
C SER A 1053 14.24 -26.17 -10.43
N GLN A 1054 13.25 -27.05 -10.29
CA GLN A 1054 12.09 -27.17 -11.17
C GLN A 1054 10.85 -26.93 -10.34
N PHE A 1055 9.95 -26.11 -10.87
CA PHE A 1055 8.72 -25.72 -10.20
C PHE A 1055 7.58 -25.73 -11.21
N ASP A 1056 6.37 -26.04 -10.75
CA ASP A 1056 5.19 -26.05 -11.61
C ASP A 1056 4.69 -24.63 -11.93
N THR A 1057 4.94 -23.66 -11.03
CA THR A 1057 4.36 -22.30 -11.08
C THR A 1057 5.36 -21.17 -10.87
N LEU A 1058 6.63 -21.48 -10.56
CA LEU A 1058 7.69 -20.48 -10.30
C LEU A 1058 8.79 -20.57 -11.36
N GLN A 1059 9.57 -19.50 -11.52
CA GLN A 1059 10.73 -19.50 -12.43
C GLN A 1059 11.70 -20.64 -12.03
N PRO A 1060 12.21 -21.43 -12.99
CA PRO A 1060 13.24 -22.42 -12.70
C PRO A 1060 14.47 -21.79 -12.03
N LEU A 1061 15.12 -22.52 -11.13
CA LEU A 1061 16.39 -22.15 -10.50
C LEU A 1061 17.49 -23.12 -10.94
N PRO A 1062 17.95 -23.00 -12.20
CA PRO A 1062 18.92 -23.91 -12.81
C PRO A 1062 20.30 -23.92 -12.12
N ALA A 1063 20.65 -22.93 -11.29
CA ALA A 1063 21.89 -22.97 -10.52
C ALA A 1063 21.80 -23.89 -9.28
N VAL A 1064 20.59 -24.17 -8.76
CA VAL A 1064 20.38 -24.97 -7.53
C VAL A 1064 21.04 -26.36 -7.58
N PRO A 1065 20.93 -27.17 -8.64
CA PRO A 1065 21.58 -28.48 -8.68
C PRO A 1065 23.11 -28.37 -8.55
N ILE A 1066 23.70 -27.32 -9.13
CA ILE A 1066 25.14 -27.04 -9.12
C ILE A 1066 25.56 -26.53 -7.75
N GLU A 1067 24.73 -25.69 -7.13
CA GLU A 1067 24.92 -25.22 -5.76
C GLU A 1067 24.94 -26.39 -4.78
N LEU A 1068 23.96 -27.30 -4.84
CA LEU A 1068 23.92 -28.49 -3.98
C LEU A 1068 25.16 -29.38 -4.17
N GLU A 1069 25.65 -29.53 -5.40
CA GLU A 1069 26.89 -30.25 -5.68
C GLU A 1069 28.11 -29.56 -5.06
N ALA A 1070 28.25 -28.24 -5.24
CA ALA A 1070 29.35 -27.46 -4.68
C ALA A 1070 29.35 -27.47 -3.15
N VAL A 1071 28.18 -27.30 -2.52
CA VAL A 1071 27.98 -27.33 -1.06
C VAL A 1071 28.34 -28.71 -0.50
N THR A 1072 27.86 -29.79 -1.11
CA THR A 1072 28.14 -31.15 -0.62
C THR A 1072 29.56 -31.63 -0.90
N ALA A 1073 30.22 -31.10 -1.94
CA ALA A 1073 31.63 -31.38 -2.23
C ALA A 1073 32.58 -30.76 -1.19
N ALA A 1074 32.18 -29.69 -0.50
CA ALA A 1074 33.00 -29.02 0.51
C ALA A 1074 33.26 -29.88 1.76
N VAL A 1075 32.35 -30.81 2.11
CA VAL A 1075 32.46 -31.66 3.29
C VAL A 1075 32.11 -33.13 2.99
N PRO A 1076 33.00 -34.09 3.28
CA PRO A 1076 32.71 -35.51 3.10
C PRO A 1076 31.49 -36.00 3.90
N ASN A 1077 30.76 -36.97 3.33
CA ASN A 1077 29.55 -37.56 3.90
C ASN A 1077 28.34 -36.60 3.99
N SER A 1078 28.33 -35.51 3.21
CA SER A 1078 27.14 -34.67 3.01
C SER A 1078 26.14 -35.35 2.06
N VAL A 1079 24.86 -35.00 2.17
CA VAL A 1079 23.77 -35.57 1.35
C VAL A 1079 22.99 -34.46 0.69
N ALA A 1080 22.61 -34.65 -0.57
CA ALA A 1080 21.78 -33.74 -1.35
C ALA A 1080 20.43 -34.39 -1.71
N TYR A 1081 19.33 -33.63 -1.62
CA TYR A 1081 18.02 -33.99 -2.17
C TYR A 1081 17.54 -32.90 -3.14
N LEU A 1082 17.06 -33.29 -4.31
CA LEU A 1082 16.70 -32.35 -5.38
C LEU A 1082 15.25 -32.59 -5.85
N ASN A 1083 14.52 -31.51 -6.14
CA ASN A 1083 13.18 -31.51 -6.73
C ASN A 1083 12.21 -32.45 -5.96
N GLN A 1084 11.75 -33.54 -6.57
CA GLN A 1084 10.77 -34.47 -5.98
C GLN A 1084 11.26 -35.11 -4.67
N ASP A 1085 12.58 -35.17 -4.44
CA ASP A 1085 13.13 -35.68 -3.18
C ASP A 1085 13.26 -34.59 -2.11
N PHE A 1086 13.11 -33.31 -2.45
CA PHE A 1086 13.10 -32.18 -1.52
C PHE A 1086 11.73 -32.04 -0.84
N THR A 1087 11.47 -32.89 0.15
CA THR A 1087 10.21 -32.94 0.91
C THR A 1087 10.47 -32.83 2.42
N GLU A 1088 9.46 -32.37 3.18
CA GLU A 1088 9.53 -32.38 4.66
C GLU A 1088 9.82 -33.79 5.20
N VAL A 1089 9.20 -34.80 4.61
CA VAL A 1089 9.35 -36.20 5.03
C VAL A 1089 10.81 -36.64 4.91
N ASN A 1090 11.47 -36.33 3.80
CA ASN A 1090 12.88 -36.66 3.60
C ASN A 1090 13.80 -35.84 4.50
N LEU A 1091 13.48 -34.56 4.75
CA LEU A 1091 14.21 -33.73 5.72
C LEU A 1091 14.17 -34.37 7.11
N LEU A 1092 12.98 -34.68 7.62
CA LEU A 1092 12.79 -35.27 8.95
C LEU A 1092 13.42 -36.66 9.04
N LYS A 1093 13.26 -37.50 8.01
CA LYS A 1093 13.85 -38.84 7.95
C LYS A 1093 15.38 -38.79 8.00
N SER A 1094 16.00 -37.95 7.18
CA SER A 1094 17.46 -37.86 7.11
C SER A 1094 18.05 -37.32 8.40
N ARG A 1095 17.38 -36.37 9.05
CA ARG A 1095 17.78 -35.84 10.36
C ARG A 1095 17.55 -36.83 11.51
N TYR A 1096 16.56 -37.72 11.38
CA TYR A 1096 16.35 -38.81 12.32
C TYR A 1096 17.43 -39.90 12.19
N GLU A 1097 17.81 -40.26 10.96
CA GLU A 1097 18.84 -41.28 10.69
C GLU A 1097 20.24 -40.77 11.06
N ARG A 1098 20.51 -39.49 10.85
CA ARG A 1098 21.77 -38.85 11.20
C ARG A 1098 21.55 -37.40 11.65
N PRO A 1099 22.11 -36.97 12.80
CA PRO A 1099 21.97 -35.61 13.28
C PRO A 1099 22.80 -34.63 12.43
N TYR A 1100 22.25 -34.17 11.31
CA TYR A 1100 22.85 -33.10 10.52
C TYR A 1100 22.72 -31.76 11.26
N SER A 1101 23.87 -31.20 11.65
CA SER A 1101 23.97 -29.91 12.32
C SER A 1101 23.95 -28.73 11.34
N ILE A 1102 24.19 -28.97 10.05
CA ILE A 1102 24.05 -27.97 8.98
C ILE A 1102 22.94 -28.42 8.04
N VAL A 1103 21.94 -27.56 7.84
CA VAL A 1103 20.84 -27.76 6.89
C VAL A 1103 20.88 -26.61 5.88
N HIS A 1104 20.90 -26.94 4.60
CA HIS A 1104 20.94 -25.97 3.51
C HIS A 1104 19.72 -26.16 2.61
N LEU A 1105 18.92 -25.11 2.43
CA LEU A 1105 17.72 -25.11 1.62
C LEU A 1105 17.90 -24.12 0.45
N ALA A 1106 17.92 -24.61 -0.78
CA ALA A 1106 18.08 -23.83 -2.00
C ALA A 1106 16.82 -23.88 -2.87
N THR A 1107 16.03 -22.81 -2.87
CA THR A 1107 14.69 -22.78 -3.49
C THR A 1107 14.12 -21.35 -3.55
N HIS A 1108 12.88 -21.18 -4.01
CA HIS A 1108 12.13 -19.94 -3.83
C HIS A 1108 11.57 -19.82 -2.41
N ALA A 1109 11.59 -18.61 -1.88
CA ALA A 1109 10.87 -18.23 -0.69
C ALA A 1109 10.26 -16.85 -0.93
N GLU A 1110 9.10 -16.61 -0.34
CA GLU A 1110 8.41 -15.34 -0.45
C GLU A 1110 7.87 -14.92 0.90
N PHE A 1111 8.22 -13.68 1.27
CA PHE A 1111 7.65 -13.00 2.41
C PHE A 1111 6.57 -12.03 1.91
N LEU A 1112 5.31 -12.30 2.24
CA LEU A 1112 4.16 -11.46 1.91
C LEU A 1112 3.71 -10.72 3.18
N PRO A 1113 3.55 -9.38 3.14
CA PRO A 1113 3.04 -8.60 4.27
C PRO A 1113 1.65 -9.07 4.73
N GLY A 1114 1.35 -8.91 6.03
CA GLY A 1114 0.07 -9.32 6.61
C GLY A 1114 0.17 -10.60 7.46
N GLN A 1115 -0.78 -11.54 7.32
CA GLN A 1115 -0.77 -12.75 8.16
C GLN A 1115 0.38 -13.71 7.78
N LEU A 1116 0.99 -14.32 8.81
CA LEU A 1116 2.15 -15.22 8.67
C LEU A 1116 1.93 -16.40 7.71
N GLU A 1117 0.70 -16.87 7.57
CA GLU A 1117 0.30 -17.97 6.69
C GLU A 1117 0.44 -17.64 5.19
N ASN A 1118 0.55 -16.36 4.83
CA ASN A 1118 0.74 -15.92 3.45
C ASN A 1118 2.20 -16.07 2.98
N SER A 1119 3.16 -16.11 3.90
CA SER A 1119 4.59 -16.27 3.59
C SER A 1119 4.97 -17.74 3.51
N PHE A 1120 5.80 -18.14 2.52
CA PHE A 1120 6.16 -19.55 2.34
C PHE A 1120 7.61 -19.81 1.84
N ILE A 1121 8.13 -21.01 2.14
CA ILE A 1121 9.29 -21.62 1.47
C ILE A 1121 8.79 -22.71 0.52
N GLN A 1122 9.17 -22.67 -0.75
CA GLN A 1122 8.75 -23.66 -1.73
C GLN A 1122 9.56 -24.96 -1.59
N PHE A 1123 8.93 -26.03 -1.12
CA PHE A 1123 9.49 -27.38 -1.17
C PHE A 1123 9.16 -28.02 -2.54
N GLY A 1124 9.80 -29.13 -2.87
CA GLY A 1124 9.57 -29.82 -4.15
C GLY A 1124 8.15 -30.38 -4.32
N ASP A 1125 7.42 -30.57 -3.23
CA ASP A 1125 6.07 -31.16 -3.20
C ASP A 1125 4.97 -30.21 -2.71
N ARG A 1126 5.32 -29.09 -2.05
CA ARG A 1126 4.36 -28.15 -1.46
C ARG A 1126 4.98 -26.79 -1.12
N ARG A 1127 4.14 -25.80 -0.85
CA ARG A 1127 4.54 -24.56 -0.15
C ARG A 1127 4.54 -24.85 1.36
N LEU A 1128 5.65 -24.61 2.05
CA LEU A 1128 5.74 -24.67 3.50
C LEU A 1128 5.45 -23.26 4.06
N PRO A 1129 4.29 -23.05 4.72
CA PRO A 1129 3.98 -21.77 5.35
C PRO A 1129 4.97 -21.42 6.46
N MET A 1130 5.12 -20.13 6.75
CA MET A 1130 6.11 -19.65 7.73
C MET A 1130 5.87 -20.18 9.14
N ASP A 1131 4.63 -20.26 9.61
CA ASP A 1131 4.28 -20.79 10.93
C ASP A 1131 4.60 -22.30 11.08
N ALA A 1132 4.54 -23.06 9.98
CA ALA A 1132 4.89 -24.48 9.91
C ALA A 1132 6.41 -24.76 10.01
N LEU A 1133 7.28 -23.73 10.03
CA LEU A 1133 8.73 -23.92 10.18
C LEU A 1133 9.11 -24.63 11.49
N ARG A 1134 8.30 -24.45 12.54
CA ARG A 1134 8.46 -25.12 13.85
C ARG A 1134 8.21 -26.63 13.77
N ASP A 1135 7.39 -27.06 12.84
CA ASP A 1135 7.03 -28.47 12.66
C ASP A 1135 8.17 -29.29 12.06
N LEU A 1136 9.17 -28.63 11.46
CA LEU A 1136 10.40 -29.26 10.93
C LEU A 1136 11.35 -29.78 12.03
N ARG A 1137 11.05 -29.54 13.32
CA ARG A 1137 11.83 -30.02 14.48
C ARG A 1137 13.33 -29.71 14.37
N LEU A 1138 13.68 -28.51 13.91
CA LEU A 1138 15.07 -28.09 13.70
C LEU A 1138 15.87 -27.97 15.02
N ASN A 1139 15.21 -27.99 16.17
CA ASN A 1139 15.84 -28.02 17.49
C ASN A 1139 16.15 -29.43 18.03
N SER A 1140 15.68 -30.50 17.39
CA SER A 1140 15.84 -31.87 17.89
C SER A 1140 16.19 -32.87 16.78
N PRO A 1141 17.49 -33.20 16.57
CA PRO A 1141 18.68 -32.61 17.20
C PRO A 1141 18.82 -31.12 16.83
N ALA A 1142 19.61 -30.31 17.53
CA ALA A 1142 19.73 -28.89 17.21
C ALA A 1142 20.47 -28.68 15.87
N VAL A 1143 19.91 -27.84 14.99
CA VAL A 1143 20.61 -27.31 13.82
C VAL A 1143 21.48 -26.13 14.27
N GLU A 1144 22.78 -26.26 14.03
CA GLU A 1144 23.79 -25.24 14.34
C GLU A 1144 23.80 -24.11 13.31
N LEU A 1145 23.56 -24.46 12.04
CA LEU A 1145 23.46 -23.52 10.93
C LEU A 1145 22.37 -23.95 9.94
N LEU A 1146 21.34 -23.12 9.79
CA LEU A 1146 20.37 -23.22 8.70
C LEU A 1146 20.74 -22.20 7.63
N VAL A 1147 20.93 -22.65 6.38
CA VAL A 1147 21.15 -21.75 5.25
C VAL A 1147 19.88 -21.71 4.41
N LEU A 1148 19.28 -20.53 4.31
CA LEU A 1148 18.11 -20.25 3.49
C LEU A 1148 18.57 -19.55 2.21
N SER A 1149 19.03 -20.34 1.24
CA SER A 1149 19.45 -19.90 -0.09
C SER A 1149 18.20 -19.65 -0.96
N ALA A 1150 17.48 -18.58 -0.61
CA ALA A 1150 16.20 -18.18 -1.21
C ALA A 1150 15.97 -16.68 -1.00
N CYS A 1151 15.11 -16.05 -1.80
CA CYS A 1151 14.85 -14.61 -1.77
C CYS A 1151 14.14 -14.13 -0.49
N LYS A 1152 14.49 -12.92 0.00
CA LYS A 1152 13.84 -12.22 1.13
C LYS A 1152 13.65 -13.05 2.40
N THR A 1153 14.56 -13.96 2.73
CA THR A 1153 14.37 -14.87 3.90
C THR A 1153 14.73 -14.24 5.25
N ALA A 1154 15.44 -13.12 5.26
CA ALA A 1154 15.78 -12.30 6.42
C ALA A 1154 14.93 -11.03 6.55
N LEU A 1155 14.02 -10.76 5.60
CA LEU A 1155 13.19 -9.56 5.56
C LEU A 1155 11.77 -9.87 6.08
N GLY A 1156 11.24 -8.99 6.94
CA GLY A 1156 9.83 -8.98 7.33
C GLY A 1156 9.23 -7.57 7.41
N ASP A 1157 7.96 -7.45 7.78
CA ASP A 1157 7.29 -6.17 8.10
C ASP A 1157 7.45 -5.83 9.60
N GLU A 1158 6.97 -4.67 10.08
CA GLU A 1158 7.04 -4.28 11.50
C GLU A 1158 6.45 -5.34 12.45
N GLN A 1159 5.63 -6.25 11.92
CA GLN A 1159 5.04 -7.36 12.67
C GLN A 1159 5.99 -8.57 12.68
N ALA A 1160 6.68 -8.92 11.58
CA ALA A 1160 7.53 -10.11 11.44
C ALA A 1160 9.01 -9.84 11.05
N GLU A 1161 9.61 -8.75 11.51
CA GLU A 1161 10.82 -8.10 10.94
C GLU A 1161 12.06 -8.95 10.59
N LEU A 1162 12.29 -10.08 11.27
CA LEU A 1162 13.43 -10.96 10.99
C LEU A 1162 13.11 -12.08 9.99
N GLY A 1163 11.89 -12.10 9.43
CA GLY A 1163 11.43 -13.07 8.46
C GLY A 1163 11.58 -14.53 8.93
N PHE A 1164 11.79 -15.43 7.98
CA PHE A 1164 12.06 -16.85 8.25
C PHE A 1164 13.29 -17.06 9.13
N GLY A 1165 14.32 -16.22 8.98
CA GLY A 1165 15.55 -16.30 9.76
C GLY A 1165 15.34 -16.12 11.27
N GLY A 1166 14.60 -15.10 11.68
CA GLY A 1166 14.27 -14.89 13.09
C GLY A 1166 13.40 -16.00 13.68
N LEU A 1167 12.40 -16.47 12.92
CA LEU A 1167 11.52 -17.54 13.36
C LEU A 1167 12.27 -18.87 13.52
N ALA A 1168 13.22 -19.17 12.62
CA ALA A 1168 14.07 -20.35 12.73
C ALA A 1168 14.95 -20.31 14.00
N VAL A 1169 15.56 -19.16 14.31
CA VAL A 1169 16.35 -19.00 15.55
C VAL A 1169 15.49 -19.24 16.78
N GLN A 1170 14.29 -18.65 16.81
CA GLN A 1170 13.32 -18.87 17.90
C GLN A 1170 12.82 -20.31 17.97
N ALA A 1171 12.74 -21.01 16.83
CA ALA A 1171 12.40 -22.43 16.76
C ALA A 1171 13.53 -23.35 17.25
N GLY A 1172 14.67 -22.79 17.66
CA GLY A 1172 15.80 -23.48 18.28
C GLY A 1172 16.91 -23.86 17.30
N VAL A 1173 16.96 -23.24 16.12
CA VAL A 1173 18.16 -23.20 15.28
C VAL A 1173 19.14 -22.20 15.91
N ARG A 1174 20.44 -22.51 15.96
CA ARG A 1174 21.40 -21.58 16.59
C ARG A 1174 21.74 -20.37 15.74
N SER A 1175 21.90 -20.59 14.43
CA SER A 1175 22.28 -19.55 13.48
C SER A 1175 21.61 -19.79 12.14
N VAL A 1176 21.19 -18.72 11.48
CA VAL A 1176 20.57 -18.76 10.17
C VAL A 1176 21.30 -17.80 9.24
N LEU A 1177 21.73 -18.29 8.08
CA LEU A 1177 22.17 -17.45 6.97
C LEU A 1177 20.97 -17.23 6.04
N ALA A 1178 20.52 -15.98 5.93
CA ALA A 1178 19.30 -15.63 5.19
C ALA A 1178 19.48 -14.33 4.39
N SER A 1179 18.68 -14.14 3.35
CA SER A 1179 18.82 -13.04 2.39
C SER A 1179 17.94 -11.84 2.72
N LEU A 1180 18.47 -10.63 2.56
CA LEU A 1180 17.79 -9.36 2.84
C LEU A 1180 16.87 -8.90 1.69
N TRP A 1181 17.13 -9.36 0.45
CA TRP A 1181 16.37 -8.97 -0.75
C TRP A 1181 16.28 -10.12 -1.77
N TYR A 1182 15.68 -9.85 -2.94
CA TYR A 1182 15.69 -10.79 -4.06
C TYR A 1182 17.11 -10.96 -4.60
N VAL A 1183 17.61 -12.19 -4.61
CA VAL A 1183 18.99 -12.51 -5.02
C VAL A 1183 19.03 -13.10 -6.42
N SER A 1184 20.14 -12.87 -7.12
CA SER A 1184 20.42 -13.50 -8.42
C SER A 1184 20.76 -14.99 -8.23
N ASP A 1185 20.23 -15.87 -9.09
CA ASP A 1185 20.53 -17.32 -9.07
C ASP A 1185 22.04 -17.57 -9.23
N THR A 1186 22.67 -16.97 -10.26
CA THR A 1186 24.11 -17.07 -10.51
C THR A 1186 24.96 -16.42 -9.41
N GLY A 1187 24.52 -15.26 -8.89
CA GLY A 1187 25.20 -14.60 -7.77
C GLY A 1187 25.15 -15.42 -6.48
N THR A 1188 24.02 -16.10 -6.23
CA THR A 1188 23.83 -16.96 -5.06
C THR A 1188 24.68 -18.23 -5.15
N LEU A 1189 24.76 -18.85 -6.33
CA LEU A 1189 25.69 -19.96 -6.58
C LEU A 1189 27.13 -19.57 -6.25
N ALA A 1190 27.58 -18.40 -6.73
CA ALA A 1190 28.91 -17.88 -6.44
C ALA A 1190 29.12 -17.67 -4.93
N PHE A 1191 28.15 -17.04 -4.28
CA PHE A 1191 28.17 -16.77 -2.85
C PHE A 1191 28.24 -18.05 -2.01
N MET A 1192 27.36 -19.01 -2.26
CA MET A 1192 27.23 -20.23 -1.46
C MET A 1192 28.41 -21.18 -1.69
N SER A 1193 28.92 -21.26 -2.93
CA SER A 1193 30.12 -22.03 -3.24
C SER A 1193 31.33 -21.54 -2.45
N GLU A 1194 31.51 -20.22 -2.35
CA GLU A 1194 32.60 -19.62 -1.58
C GLU A 1194 32.36 -19.73 -0.07
N PHE A 1195 31.13 -19.49 0.40
CA PHE A 1195 30.79 -19.54 1.82
C PHE A 1195 31.13 -20.89 2.46
N TYR A 1196 30.76 -21.99 1.81
CA TYR A 1196 31.08 -23.32 2.35
C TYR A 1196 32.57 -23.65 2.29
N GLN A 1197 33.33 -23.09 1.35
CA GLN A 1197 34.79 -23.17 1.39
C GLN A 1197 35.30 -22.42 2.62
N GLN A 1198 34.96 -21.14 2.76
CA GLN A 1198 35.41 -20.30 3.87
C GLN A 1198 35.01 -20.86 5.24
N LEU A 1199 33.84 -21.50 5.35
CA LEU A 1199 33.37 -22.17 6.56
C LEU A 1199 34.29 -23.31 7.02
N GLN A 1200 35.08 -23.92 6.12
CA GLN A 1200 36.05 -24.96 6.48
C GLN A 1200 37.36 -24.41 7.06
N GLU A 1201 37.63 -23.12 6.95
CA GLU A 1201 38.88 -22.50 7.40
C GLU A 1201 38.65 -21.50 8.53
N ALA A 1202 37.62 -20.67 8.39
CA ALA A 1202 37.31 -19.62 9.33
C ALA A 1202 36.99 -20.19 10.72
N PRO A 1203 37.40 -19.49 11.80
CA PRO A 1203 37.13 -19.92 13.17
C PRO A 1203 35.67 -19.74 13.58
N THR A 1204 34.90 -18.88 12.88
CA THR A 1204 33.50 -18.60 13.20
C THR A 1204 32.63 -18.53 11.96
N ARG A 1205 31.32 -18.71 12.12
CA ARG A 1205 30.32 -18.61 11.03
C ARG A 1205 30.30 -17.21 10.39
N SER A 1206 30.38 -16.18 11.23
CA SER A 1206 30.41 -14.77 10.79
C SER A 1206 31.73 -14.40 10.10
N GLU A 1207 32.85 -15.00 10.47
CA GLU A 1207 34.12 -14.80 9.76
C GLU A 1207 34.12 -15.52 8.41
N ALA A 1208 33.53 -16.72 8.32
CA ALA A 1208 33.31 -17.39 7.03
C ALA A 1208 32.47 -16.53 6.09
N LEU A 1209 31.38 -15.95 6.60
CA LEU A 1209 30.54 -15.00 5.87
C LEU A 1209 31.35 -13.80 5.40
N ARG A 1210 32.09 -13.14 6.31
CA ARG A 1210 32.94 -11.99 5.99
C ARG A 1210 33.94 -12.30 4.87
N GLN A 1211 34.68 -13.41 4.95
CA GLN A 1211 35.65 -13.77 3.91
C GLN A 1211 34.99 -13.99 2.54
N THR A 1212 33.77 -14.55 2.53
CA THR A 1212 32.96 -14.69 1.31
C THR A 1212 32.60 -13.33 0.72
N GLN A 1213 32.13 -12.41 1.57
CA GLN A 1213 31.75 -11.06 1.16
C GLN A 1213 32.95 -10.28 0.62
N LEU A 1214 34.11 -10.42 1.27
CA LEU A 1214 35.38 -9.84 0.84
C LEU A 1214 35.86 -10.39 -0.51
N ALA A 1215 35.76 -11.70 -0.72
CA ALA A 1215 36.15 -12.33 -1.98
C ALA A 1215 35.35 -11.79 -3.17
N LEU A 1216 34.03 -11.63 -3.00
CA LEU A 1216 33.16 -11.01 -4.00
C LEU A 1216 33.48 -9.53 -4.18
N LEU A 1217 33.57 -8.76 -3.10
CA LEU A 1217 33.88 -7.32 -3.10
C LEU A 1217 35.20 -7.02 -3.83
N ARG A 1218 36.22 -7.87 -3.67
CA ARG A 1218 37.54 -7.71 -4.28
C ARG A 1218 37.65 -8.26 -5.70
N GLY A 1219 36.59 -8.90 -6.21
CA GLY A 1219 36.60 -9.54 -7.53
C GLY A 1219 37.53 -10.76 -7.61
N GLU A 1220 37.77 -11.42 -6.48
CA GLU A 1220 38.57 -12.64 -6.41
C GLU A 1220 37.79 -13.87 -6.93
N ILE A 1221 36.45 -13.78 -6.93
CA ILE A 1221 35.55 -14.74 -7.56
C ILE A 1221 35.24 -14.28 -8.98
N GLN A 1222 35.52 -15.14 -9.96
CA GLN A 1222 35.39 -14.80 -11.38
C GLN A 1222 34.45 -15.75 -12.11
N LEU A 1223 33.57 -15.16 -12.92
CA LEU A 1223 32.70 -15.86 -13.87
C LEU A 1223 33.32 -15.69 -15.27
N THR A 1224 34.03 -16.71 -15.77
CA THR A 1224 34.70 -16.67 -17.08
C THR A 1224 34.44 -17.95 -17.85
N ASP A 1225 34.11 -17.86 -19.14
CA ASP A 1225 33.96 -19.01 -20.05
C ASP A 1225 33.12 -20.16 -19.46
N ASN A 1226 31.93 -19.84 -18.93
CA ASN A 1226 31.02 -20.82 -18.31
C ASN A 1226 31.60 -21.53 -17.07
N GLN A 1227 32.54 -20.90 -16.40
CA GLN A 1227 33.16 -21.43 -15.18
C GLN A 1227 33.11 -20.38 -14.08
N LEU A 1228 32.73 -20.83 -12.89
CA LEU A 1228 32.94 -20.09 -11.65
C LEU A 1228 34.26 -20.54 -11.05
N ILE A 1229 35.18 -19.60 -10.90
CA ILE A 1229 36.46 -19.79 -10.24
C ILE A 1229 36.36 -19.17 -8.84
N THR A 1230 36.40 -20.02 -7.81
CA THR A 1230 36.43 -19.58 -6.41
C THR A 1230 37.84 -19.15 -6.00
N THR A 1231 37.99 -18.54 -4.82
CA THR A 1231 39.30 -18.06 -4.32
C THR A 1231 40.36 -19.17 -4.22
N ARG A 1232 39.92 -20.44 -4.12
CA ARG A 1232 40.80 -21.62 -4.05
C ARG A 1232 41.06 -22.30 -5.40
N GLY A 1233 40.62 -21.70 -6.50
CA GLY A 1233 40.75 -22.28 -7.83
C GLY A 1233 39.85 -23.50 -8.06
N ALA A 1234 38.81 -23.70 -7.24
CA ALA A 1234 37.77 -24.66 -7.56
C ALA A 1234 37.02 -24.14 -8.79
N VAL A 1235 36.95 -24.97 -9.83
CA VAL A 1235 36.29 -24.64 -11.10
C VAL A 1235 34.94 -25.33 -11.09
N VAL A 1236 33.89 -24.57 -10.83
CA VAL A 1236 32.50 -25.05 -10.92
C VAL A 1236 32.02 -24.78 -12.35
N SER A 1237 31.64 -25.84 -13.06
CA SER A 1237 31.14 -25.72 -14.45
C SER A 1237 29.70 -25.22 -14.43
N ILE A 1238 29.44 -24.13 -15.14
CA ILE A 1238 28.14 -23.48 -15.22
C ILE A 1238 27.55 -23.70 -16.63
N PRO A 1239 26.32 -24.23 -16.75
CA PRO A 1239 25.58 -24.31 -18.01
C PRO A 1239 25.46 -22.96 -18.73
N SER A 1240 25.51 -22.96 -20.06
CA SER A 1240 25.52 -21.74 -20.89
C SER A 1240 24.26 -20.89 -20.83
N ASP A 1241 23.17 -21.51 -20.42
CA ASP A 1241 21.87 -20.91 -20.18
C ASP A 1241 21.84 -20.02 -18.93
N ILE A 1242 22.83 -20.11 -18.02
CA ILE A 1242 22.85 -19.34 -16.75
C ILE A 1242 24.19 -18.61 -16.50
N ALA A 1243 25.16 -18.82 -17.38
CA ALA A 1243 26.46 -18.17 -17.35
C ALA A 1243 26.37 -16.73 -17.91
N ASP A 1244 25.72 -15.83 -17.17
CA ASP A 1244 25.76 -14.40 -17.50
C ASP A 1244 27.11 -13.80 -17.08
N THR A 1245 28.04 -13.78 -18.04
CA THR A 1245 29.39 -13.21 -17.87
C THR A 1245 29.41 -11.68 -17.85
N SER A 1246 28.26 -11.02 -18.01
CA SER A 1246 28.15 -9.55 -17.94
C SER A 1246 27.91 -9.02 -16.51
N ILE A 1247 27.68 -9.90 -15.55
CA ILE A 1247 27.41 -9.55 -14.15
C ILE A 1247 28.71 -9.20 -13.41
N ASP A 1248 28.75 -7.99 -12.84
CA ASP A 1248 29.79 -7.57 -11.91
C ASP A 1248 29.43 -7.95 -10.47
N LEU A 1249 30.04 -9.03 -9.98
CA LEU A 1249 29.83 -9.55 -8.62
C LEU A 1249 30.41 -8.65 -7.51
N THR A 1250 31.15 -7.59 -7.85
CA THR A 1250 31.75 -6.67 -6.86
C THR A 1250 30.74 -5.67 -6.28
N HIS A 1251 29.56 -5.53 -6.90
CA HIS A 1251 28.51 -4.65 -6.40
C HIS A 1251 27.88 -5.21 -5.10
N PRO A 1252 27.54 -4.35 -4.09
CA PRO A 1252 26.95 -4.79 -2.83
C PRO A 1252 25.67 -5.61 -2.96
N TYR A 1253 24.92 -5.43 -4.05
CA TYR A 1253 23.76 -6.26 -4.36
C TYR A 1253 24.05 -7.76 -4.26
N PHE A 1254 25.26 -8.20 -4.65
CA PHE A 1254 25.66 -9.61 -4.63
C PHE A 1254 26.24 -10.03 -3.28
N TRP A 1255 27.20 -9.28 -2.75
CA TRP A 1255 27.92 -9.69 -1.54
C TRP A 1255 27.27 -9.27 -0.22
N ALA A 1256 26.39 -8.26 -0.20
CA ALA A 1256 25.69 -7.84 1.01
C ALA A 1256 24.28 -8.43 1.14
N SER A 1257 23.89 -9.31 0.22
CA SER A 1257 22.55 -9.87 0.16
C SER A 1257 22.23 -10.83 1.31
N PHE A 1258 23.23 -11.46 1.93
CA PHE A 1258 23.05 -12.41 3.03
C PHE A 1258 23.57 -11.85 4.36
N THR A 1259 22.85 -12.16 5.43
CA THR A 1259 23.20 -11.83 6.81
C THR A 1259 23.09 -13.05 7.73
N MET A 1260 23.88 -13.06 8.81
CA MET A 1260 23.87 -14.10 9.83
C MET A 1260 22.95 -13.67 10.98
N ILE A 1261 21.88 -14.43 11.25
CA ILE A 1261 20.92 -14.18 12.33
C ILE A 1261 21.08 -15.28 13.40
N GLY A 1262 21.14 -14.92 14.67
CA GLY A 1262 21.42 -15.83 15.79
C GLY A 1262 22.86 -15.74 16.25
N SER A 1263 23.49 -16.86 16.60
CA SER A 1263 24.84 -16.90 17.15
C SER A 1263 25.94 -16.76 16.07
N PRO A 1264 26.75 -15.70 16.04
CA PRO A 1264 27.73 -15.48 14.97
C PRO A 1264 29.00 -16.33 15.06
N TRP A 1265 29.22 -17.05 16.17
CA TRP A 1265 30.49 -17.76 16.46
C TRP A 1265 30.45 -19.26 16.20
#